data_AF-A0A3M0W3M9-F1
#
_entry.id   AF-A0A3M0W3M9-F1
#
_cell.length_a   1.000
_cell.length_b   1.000
_cell.length_c   1.000
_cell.angle_alpha   90.00
_cell.angle_beta   90.00
_cell.angle_gamma   90.00
#
_symmetry.space_group_name_H-M   'P 1'
#
loop_
_entity.id
_entity.type
_entity.pdbx_description
1 polymer ?
#
loop_
_entity_poly.entity_id
_entity_poly.type
_entity_poly.pdbx_seq_one_letter_code
_entity_poly.pdbx_strand_id
1 'polypeptide(L)'
;MKTLSDAQLRALAGEYFAPTGLYQHTQQLPFLGRLTCNTQTLTAGQWAEVVIEYTVGASGLADGAWLKGTFKFYSDWALFQTTDPRESNYVSVEYVAADLHPGQTPATVQSLAVRFDQKGHERPFQKAVIIDVVDGFLNPSDKIVVRLGDRRWGARGTRVQTFVEDEFLMRWYIDPVGTSRFAPVKPDIAIKIRPGPIASVRTITPRVVRPGVSFPVRVHSNDLWGNTTTDIAGLKADVSLTLQGETVPSWNRTLSLSSEGWNVGEALAVLSEGDYILSALIRDEEDAIISTATDYVSVTASIPVPRILFADLHVHSDDTVGTNSTTYNFSYAQKIGGLDIVGYTANDFNITQERWNQTLEIIKSINAEGQFVVFPGTEWCGNSAAGGDHNVVFLDDPDTASFEFPFDRHGNVARSFEWNEHGPAELTAGAWPLDQVYATYAHDAENHLLIPHVGGRRCNLAWHHPNLERLLEIGSAWGLFEWLLRDAIQRGWKLGVSANSDEHRGRCGGGVPGTAVFGTRGGLTGVLAGKLERNEVAAALRARRTFATTGERLVGLVSTEDGQHLQGDTVVVTAANTLPLRLDYQFYGRDGFSSIEAWDASGCFFRRNLQEEVSQNQQKGLGPRPARKLRIRWGGARLFDRYREVVWHGSILLTGATASRIEALGGIRDDPESTVRLVSETHVSFDSKTSGDFDGVDIFFPRELDLPDSVSITGLVGGYVKVGDALKGNPHNAQPEFSLLASREEASTTGGKQIEIRGGADMFVSAEILDDVALPRRAEGQIEVDGRGQDTADPHRAVYLVAREFSGGKTYFEEGLFTGGLSFLLAISSAVSPSENASIEDVQQPMIIPPPAILALAATIAVHPAFTSRVVAGVDGGGGRHHRRDKWEQAHAALRLLWLALAGVGPVGARMAEAFAFRKYGILWTRAEDFWQVVGWALNCSCLAGRYRERWKWWLPWLEFVLDALEADWDIIWQYVELAKGGYARSRRMMRAIFADGSQKALNEFGEVFRNELKAPLSAGQQRLRNGTRNVQRVDVDKDVYATNSRASSRSSRSSIDHDESSTSTGRNLRLSQCPPGSLQVRMRLLHLLSHVSAVATQTSSAPSTFIDLDELYGHFVEWIKPLPLDTFQQLISASTAASRRFGIDAHTTLCEMALQWMLESAAPNVRAERFLTRDKLVRQYLPYAAGAAGVVEQAKVGICLETMLRRAVEVGLVGFADVDELRAAVDKGAERRAGLARPDDAVHSEDEIDDNEAIQEREAWAWLQEGEARMRAVVDMI
;
A
#
# COMPACT_ATOMS: atom_id res chain seq x y z
N MET A 1 39.90 -19.08 44.88
CA MET A 1 40.59 -19.92 45.91
C MET A 1 41.23 -18.98 46.94
N LYS A 2 41.79 -19.48 48.04
CA LYS A 2 42.62 -18.65 48.93
C LYS A 2 43.97 -18.40 48.26
N THR A 3 44.39 -17.14 48.12
CA THR A 3 45.70 -16.77 47.59
C THR A 3 46.82 -17.39 48.43
N LEU A 4 47.75 -18.08 47.78
CA LEU A 4 48.86 -18.77 48.42
C LEU A 4 50.10 -17.87 48.54
N SER A 5 50.92 -18.09 49.57
CA SER A 5 52.28 -17.53 49.60
C SER A 5 53.21 -18.32 48.68
N ASP A 6 54.35 -17.75 48.26
CA ASP A 6 55.32 -18.45 47.41
C ASP A 6 55.81 -19.77 48.03
N ALA A 7 55.95 -19.81 49.36
CA ALA A 7 56.32 -21.02 50.08
C ALA A 7 55.23 -22.11 50.00
N GLN A 8 53.94 -21.72 50.09
CA GLN A 8 52.82 -22.65 49.94
C GLN A 8 52.67 -23.13 48.49
N LEU A 9 52.89 -22.26 47.52
CA LEU A 9 52.91 -22.59 46.09
C LEU A 9 54.01 -23.60 45.76
N ARG A 10 55.26 -23.34 46.15
CA ARG A 10 56.38 -24.27 45.93
C ARG A 10 56.18 -25.61 46.65
N ALA A 11 55.59 -25.59 47.85
CA ALA A 11 55.26 -26.82 48.58
C ALA A 11 54.21 -27.70 47.87
N LEU A 12 53.32 -27.11 47.05
CA LEU A 12 52.27 -27.81 46.31
C LEU A 12 52.67 -28.16 44.87
N ALA A 13 53.34 -27.25 44.18
CA ALA A 13 53.71 -27.36 42.76
C ALA A 13 55.12 -27.93 42.51
N GLY A 14 55.95 -28.04 43.55
CA GLY A 14 57.37 -28.37 43.43
C GLY A 14 58.23 -27.16 43.04
N GLU A 15 59.42 -27.41 42.51
CA GLU A 15 60.26 -26.35 41.94
C GLU A 15 59.78 -25.98 40.53
N TYR A 16 59.52 -24.70 40.32
CA TYR A 16 59.13 -24.13 39.03
C TYR A 16 59.67 -22.70 38.88
N PHE A 17 59.73 -22.21 37.64
CA PHE A 17 60.13 -20.85 37.31
C PHE A 17 58.92 -20.07 36.78
N ALA A 18 58.69 -18.87 37.31
CA ALA A 18 57.63 -17.96 36.90
C ALA A 18 58.05 -16.50 37.19
N PRO A 19 57.42 -15.48 36.57
CA PRO A 19 57.72 -14.08 36.85
C PRO A 19 57.48 -13.70 38.32
N THR A 20 58.41 -12.95 38.90
CA THR A 20 58.42 -12.66 40.34
C THR A 20 57.25 -11.75 40.74
N GLY A 21 56.43 -12.21 41.71
CA GLY A 21 55.28 -11.47 42.23
C GLY A 21 54.04 -11.46 41.34
N LEU A 22 54.12 -11.99 40.10
CA LEU A 22 53.00 -11.96 39.15
C LEU A 22 51.80 -12.78 39.64
N TYR A 23 52.02 -13.93 40.30
CA TYR A 23 50.92 -14.71 40.87
C TYR A 23 50.11 -13.90 41.89
N GLN A 24 50.79 -13.24 42.84
CA GLN A 24 50.12 -12.46 43.88
C GLN A 24 49.35 -11.28 43.31
N HIS A 25 49.87 -10.64 42.25
CA HIS A 25 49.18 -9.58 41.52
C HIS A 25 47.95 -10.11 40.78
N THR A 26 48.11 -11.16 39.96
CA THR A 26 47.03 -11.80 39.20
C THR A 26 45.89 -12.30 40.10
N GLN A 27 46.18 -12.80 41.30
CA GLN A 27 45.14 -13.20 42.27
C GLN A 27 44.38 -12.03 42.94
N GLN A 28 44.84 -10.79 42.79
CA GLN A 28 44.15 -9.58 43.27
C GLN A 28 43.28 -8.93 42.18
N LEU A 29 43.49 -9.27 40.91
CA LEU A 29 42.72 -8.73 39.79
C LEU A 29 41.37 -9.47 39.62
N PRO A 30 40.29 -8.76 39.22
CA PRO A 30 39.09 -9.41 38.71
C PRO A 30 39.43 -10.30 37.50
N PHE A 31 38.84 -11.49 37.41
CA PHE A 31 39.22 -12.45 36.37
C PHE A 31 38.95 -11.94 34.94
N LEU A 32 37.81 -11.28 34.74
CA LEU A 32 37.37 -10.69 33.46
C LEU A 32 37.73 -9.21 33.31
N GLY A 33 38.57 -8.66 34.19
CA GLY A 33 39.00 -7.26 34.13
C GLY A 33 38.03 -6.27 34.77
N ARG A 34 38.27 -4.98 34.52
CA ARG A 34 37.51 -3.87 35.11
C ARG A 34 37.33 -2.74 34.10
N LEU A 35 36.20 -2.04 34.18
CA LEU A 35 35.90 -0.85 33.40
C LEU A 35 36.02 0.42 34.26
N THR A 36 36.36 1.53 33.61
CA THR A 36 36.08 2.89 34.10
C THR A 36 35.58 3.75 32.94
N CYS A 37 34.86 4.83 33.26
CA CYS A 37 34.41 5.82 32.28
C CYS A 37 34.77 7.23 32.78
N ASN A 38 35.11 8.14 31.87
CA ASN A 38 35.45 9.54 32.20
C ASN A 38 34.25 10.38 32.66
N THR A 39 33.02 9.87 32.52
CA THR A 39 31.79 10.59 32.87
C THR A 39 30.79 9.68 33.59
N GLN A 40 29.93 10.31 34.38
CA GLN A 40 28.78 9.70 35.07
C GLN A 40 27.47 10.42 34.76
N THR A 41 27.52 11.60 34.13
CA THR A 41 26.36 12.43 33.79
C THR A 41 26.56 13.09 32.43
N LEU A 42 25.53 13.09 31.59
CA LEU A 42 25.50 13.77 30.30
C LEU A 42 24.19 14.54 30.14
N THR A 43 24.17 15.57 29.31
CA THR A 43 22.96 16.30 28.92
C THR A 43 22.35 15.69 27.66
N ALA A 44 21.03 15.61 27.59
CA ALA A 44 20.29 15.10 26.44
C ALA A 44 20.72 15.80 25.13
N GLY A 45 21.03 15.01 24.10
CA GLY A 45 21.43 15.48 22.77
C GLY A 45 22.74 16.28 22.69
N GLN A 46 23.53 16.36 23.77
CA GLN A 46 24.80 17.07 23.72
C GLN A 46 25.84 16.34 22.86
N TRP A 47 26.85 17.08 22.40
CA TRP A 47 28.03 16.52 21.76
C TRP A 47 29.14 16.28 22.80
N ALA A 48 29.61 15.05 22.95
CA ALA A 48 30.60 14.64 23.95
C ALA A 48 31.71 13.75 23.35
N GLU A 49 32.84 13.62 24.05
CA GLU A 49 33.76 12.48 23.91
C GLU A 49 33.62 11.61 25.16
N VAL A 50 33.17 10.36 25.01
CA VAL A 50 33.04 9.41 26.11
C VAL A 50 34.21 8.44 26.04
N VAL A 51 35.05 8.44 27.07
CA VAL A 51 36.26 7.62 27.15
C VAL A 51 36.01 6.48 28.14
N ILE A 52 36.15 5.26 27.66
CA ILE A 52 35.98 4.02 28.44
C ILE A 52 37.32 3.31 28.47
N GLU A 53 37.84 3.06 29.66
CA GLU A 53 39.08 2.29 29.86
C GLU A 53 38.73 0.91 30.41
N TYR A 54 39.06 -0.13 29.64
CA TYR A 54 39.06 -1.51 30.09
C TYR A 54 40.47 -1.91 30.53
N THR A 55 40.62 -2.30 31.80
CA THR A 55 41.85 -2.92 32.32
C THR A 55 41.73 -4.45 32.24
N VAL A 56 42.67 -5.10 31.57
CA VAL A 56 42.73 -6.54 31.36
C VAL A 56 42.82 -7.29 32.68
N GLY A 57 41.93 -8.28 32.86
CA GLY A 57 41.82 -9.06 34.08
C GLY A 57 42.91 -10.12 34.28
N ALA A 58 42.72 -10.90 35.34
CA ALA A 58 43.61 -12.01 35.69
C ALA A 58 43.73 -13.09 34.60
N SER A 59 42.78 -13.14 33.65
CA SER A 59 42.80 -14.06 32.51
C SER A 59 43.84 -13.73 31.44
N GLY A 60 44.31 -12.47 31.34
CA GLY A 60 44.93 -11.96 30.12
C GLY A 60 43.93 -11.94 28.95
N LEU A 61 44.41 -11.70 27.73
CA LEU A 61 43.63 -11.91 26.49
C LEU A 61 44.48 -12.66 25.48
N ALA A 62 43.95 -13.73 24.90
CA ALA A 62 44.58 -14.47 23.80
C ALA A 62 44.50 -13.71 22.46
N ASP A 63 45.24 -14.21 21.48
CA ASP A 63 45.00 -13.85 20.07
C ASP A 63 43.59 -14.27 19.64
N GLY A 64 42.91 -13.43 18.86
CA GLY A 64 41.49 -13.61 18.53
C GLY A 64 40.51 -13.43 19.70
N ALA A 65 40.96 -13.00 20.88
CA ALA A 65 40.07 -12.54 21.94
C ALA A 65 39.33 -11.26 21.50
N TRP A 66 38.11 -11.05 22.01
CA TRP A 66 37.28 -9.93 21.58
C TRP A 66 36.36 -9.39 22.66
N LEU A 67 36.10 -8.09 22.58
CA LEU A 67 35.28 -7.31 23.50
C LEU A 67 34.07 -6.73 22.78
N LYS A 68 32.96 -6.60 23.51
CA LYS A 68 31.74 -5.95 23.02
C LYS A 68 31.22 -4.95 24.05
N GLY A 69 31.33 -3.66 23.76
CA GLY A 69 30.68 -2.59 24.52
C GLY A 69 29.27 -2.36 23.99
N THR A 70 28.25 -2.67 24.81
CA THR A 70 26.85 -2.74 24.35
C THR A 70 25.91 -1.80 25.12
N PHE A 71 24.84 -1.34 24.47
CA PHE A 71 23.82 -0.47 25.07
C PHE A 71 22.41 -0.74 24.52
N LYS A 72 21.37 -0.23 25.21
CA LYS A 72 19.95 -0.50 24.93
C LYS A 72 19.57 -0.16 23.47
N PHE A 73 18.77 -1.02 22.83
CA PHE A 73 18.31 -0.86 21.44
C PHE A 73 17.56 0.46 21.19
N TYR A 74 16.68 0.85 22.12
CA TYR A 74 15.74 1.98 21.99
C TYR A 74 16.34 3.35 22.32
N SER A 75 17.64 3.42 22.61
CA SER A 75 18.40 4.68 22.63
C SER A 75 18.51 5.26 21.21
N ASP A 76 18.29 6.56 21.03
CA ASP A 76 18.53 7.26 19.76
C ASP A 76 19.95 7.88 19.69
N TRP A 77 20.89 7.43 20.54
CA TRP A 77 22.31 7.80 20.44
C TRP A 77 22.80 7.65 18.99
N ALA A 78 23.50 8.67 18.50
CA ALA A 78 23.92 8.74 17.11
C ALA A 78 24.75 7.52 16.68
N LEU A 79 24.61 7.14 15.41
CA LEU A 79 25.29 5.96 14.89
C LEU A 79 26.81 6.20 14.86
N PHE A 80 27.54 5.32 15.55
CA PHE A 80 29.00 5.32 15.52
C PHE A 80 29.54 4.91 14.14
N GLN A 81 30.67 5.48 13.77
CA GLN A 81 31.43 5.12 12.57
C GLN A 81 32.91 4.93 12.92
N THR A 82 33.62 4.16 12.10
CA THR A 82 35.02 3.75 12.33
C THR A 82 35.87 3.93 11.07
N THR A 83 35.49 4.87 10.20
CA THR A 83 36.01 4.98 8.82
C THR A 83 36.63 6.34 8.48
N ASP A 84 36.14 7.46 9.03
CA ASP A 84 36.80 8.77 8.91
C ASP A 84 37.01 9.43 10.27
N PRO A 85 38.27 9.60 10.75
CA PRO A 85 38.54 10.20 12.05
C PRO A 85 38.16 11.68 12.18
N ARG A 86 37.94 12.39 11.05
CA ARG A 86 37.58 13.81 11.02
C ARG A 86 36.08 14.02 11.18
N GLU A 87 35.29 12.98 10.88
CA GLU A 87 33.84 13.04 10.91
C GLU A 87 33.27 12.76 12.30
N SER A 88 32.06 13.25 12.53
CA SER A 88 31.35 13.07 13.80
C SER A 88 31.05 11.60 14.10
N ASN A 89 30.88 11.27 15.38
CA ASN A 89 30.64 9.91 15.89
C ASN A 89 31.75 8.88 15.60
N TYR A 90 32.98 9.32 15.28
CA TYR A 90 34.13 8.42 15.12
C TYR A 90 34.45 7.66 16.42
N VAL A 91 34.70 6.36 16.32
CA VAL A 91 35.17 5.52 17.43
C VAL A 91 36.61 5.09 17.19
N SER A 92 37.48 5.36 18.17
CA SER A 92 38.87 4.88 18.19
C SER A 92 39.12 3.89 19.33
N VAL A 93 40.12 3.05 19.17
CA VAL A 93 40.61 2.12 20.20
C VAL A 93 42.13 2.21 20.32
N GLU A 94 42.66 2.21 21.54
CA GLU A 94 44.08 2.37 21.82
C GLU A 94 44.52 1.31 22.85
N TYR A 95 45.68 0.69 22.61
CA TYR A 95 46.32 -0.22 23.56
C TYR A 95 47.34 0.55 24.41
N VAL A 96 47.34 0.31 25.72
CA VAL A 96 48.34 0.85 26.65
C VAL A 96 48.90 -0.30 27.49
N ALA A 97 50.20 -0.55 27.35
CA ALA A 97 50.92 -1.58 28.12
C ALA A 97 51.01 -1.21 29.60
N ALA A 98 50.91 -2.21 30.48
CA ALA A 98 51.27 -2.08 31.89
C ALA A 98 52.77 -2.28 32.15
N ASP A 99 53.22 -1.88 33.34
CA ASP A 99 54.55 -2.24 33.84
C ASP A 99 54.68 -3.76 33.99
N LEU A 100 55.77 -4.33 33.48
CA LEU A 100 56.02 -5.77 33.51
C LEU A 100 56.63 -6.21 34.84
N HIS A 101 56.13 -7.33 35.38
CA HIS A 101 56.80 -8.00 36.49
C HIS A 101 58.18 -8.55 36.08
N PRO A 102 59.16 -8.65 37.00
CA PRO A 102 60.47 -9.21 36.69
C PRO A 102 60.38 -10.62 36.10
N GLY A 103 60.82 -10.78 34.84
CA GLY A 103 60.76 -12.03 34.08
C GLY A 103 59.47 -12.27 33.29
N GLN A 104 58.53 -11.32 33.28
CA GLN A 104 57.31 -11.40 32.47
C GLN A 104 57.59 -11.03 31.00
N THR A 105 57.02 -11.80 30.07
CA THR A 105 57.08 -11.50 28.64
C THR A 105 56.17 -10.30 28.30
N PRO A 106 56.61 -9.33 27.47
CA PRO A 106 55.72 -8.30 26.94
C PRO A 106 54.54 -8.90 26.16
N ALA A 107 53.42 -8.17 26.12
CA ALA A 107 52.31 -8.46 25.23
C ALA A 107 52.75 -8.37 23.76
N THR A 108 52.12 -9.14 22.88
CA THR A 108 52.55 -9.27 21.46
C THR A 108 51.52 -8.79 20.45
N VAL A 109 50.36 -8.27 20.89
CA VAL A 109 49.30 -7.73 20.02
C VAL A 109 49.86 -6.74 18.99
N GLN A 110 49.50 -6.91 17.71
CA GLN A 110 49.92 -6.00 16.64
C GLN A 110 48.89 -4.89 16.38
N SER A 111 47.60 -5.19 16.51
CA SER A 111 46.54 -4.18 16.37
C SER A 111 45.24 -4.56 17.10
N LEU A 112 44.35 -3.57 17.22
CA LEU A 112 42.97 -3.74 17.68
C LEU A 112 42.03 -3.37 16.53
N ALA A 113 41.22 -4.31 16.06
CA ALA A 113 40.24 -4.05 15.01
C ALA A 113 38.91 -3.61 15.63
N VAL A 114 38.40 -2.43 15.28
CA VAL A 114 37.13 -1.89 15.81
C VAL A 114 36.06 -1.78 14.73
N ARG A 115 34.81 -2.12 15.08
CA ARG A 115 33.61 -1.89 14.27
C ARG A 115 32.40 -1.56 15.16
N PHE A 116 31.39 -0.94 14.58
CA PHE A 116 30.07 -0.78 15.21
C PHE A 116 29.03 -1.65 14.50
N ASP A 117 28.23 -2.39 15.27
CA ASP A 117 27.09 -3.17 14.77
C ASP A 117 25.86 -2.97 15.65
N GLN A 118 24.77 -2.50 15.06
CA GLN A 118 23.50 -2.30 15.75
C GLN A 118 22.67 -3.59 15.97
N LYS A 119 23.25 -4.75 15.65
CA LYS A 119 22.76 -6.09 15.97
C LYS A 119 23.89 -6.99 16.53
N GLY A 120 24.98 -6.41 17.03
CA GLY A 120 26.15 -7.17 17.48
C GLY A 120 25.95 -8.03 18.74
N HIS A 121 24.82 -7.87 19.43
CA HIS A 121 24.45 -8.64 20.63
C HIS A 121 22.91 -8.78 20.77
N GLU A 122 22.44 -9.50 21.78
CA GLU A 122 21.01 -9.76 22.05
C GLU A 122 20.29 -8.55 22.68
N ARG A 123 18.95 -8.59 22.71
CA ARG A 123 18.13 -7.55 23.34
C ARG A 123 18.08 -7.73 24.87
N PRO A 124 18.04 -6.65 25.67
CA PRO A 124 17.91 -5.24 25.25
C PRO A 124 19.22 -4.59 24.75
N PHE A 125 20.39 -5.11 25.14
CA PHE A 125 21.72 -4.56 24.85
C PHE A 125 22.24 -4.81 23.41
N GLN A 126 21.44 -4.50 22.40
CA GLN A 126 21.65 -4.97 21.03
C GLN A 126 22.67 -4.17 20.20
N LYS A 127 22.89 -2.88 20.51
CA LYS A 127 23.87 -2.03 19.79
C LYS A 127 25.26 -2.24 20.40
N ALA A 128 26.27 -2.55 19.58
CA ALA A 128 27.59 -2.97 20.05
C ALA A 128 28.75 -2.28 19.32
N VAL A 129 29.69 -1.72 20.08
CA VAL A 129 31.08 -1.49 19.63
C VAL A 129 31.85 -2.78 19.86
N ILE A 130 32.42 -3.35 18.81
CA ILE A 130 33.12 -4.64 18.85
C ILE A 130 34.59 -4.43 18.55
N ILE A 131 35.46 -5.00 19.39
CA ILE A 131 36.91 -4.86 19.33
C ILE A 131 37.52 -6.26 19.30
N ASP A 132 38.26 -6.61 18.24
CA ASP A 132 39.01 -7.86 18.17
C ASP A 132 40.50 -7.59 18.40
N VAL A 133 41.17 -8.48 19.15
CA VAL A 133 42.62 -8.52 19.34
C VAL A 133 43.25 -9.26 18.16
N VAL A 134 44.23 -8.64 17.50
CA VAL A 134 44.81 -9.15 16.25
C VAL A 134 46.32 -9.39 16.39
N ASP A 135 46.73 -10.60 16.01
CA ASP A 135 48.10 -11.10 15.91
C ASP A 135 48.88 -11.05 17.23
N GLY A 136 48.25 -11.40 18.36
CA GLY A 136 48.98 -11.57 19.63
C GLY A 136 48.13 -11.52 20.90
N PHE A 137 48.78 -11.65 22.06
CA PHE A 137 48.13 -11.65 23.37
C PHE A 137 48.35 -10.34 24.14
N LEU A 138 47.47 -10.04 25.11
CA LEU A 138 47.62 -8.97 26.10
C LEU A 138 47.83 -9.55 27.51
N ASN A 139 48.66 -8.87 28.31
CA ASN A 139 48.95 -9.23 29.69
C ASN A 139 47.83 -8.76 30.65
N PRO A 140 47.68 -9.40 31.83
CA PRO A 140 46.93 -8.82 32.94
C PRO A 140 47.42 -7.41 33.28
N SER A 141 46.49 -6.50 33.59
CA SER A 141 46.70 -5.06 33.83
C SER A 141 47.00 -4.18 32.62
N ASP A 142 47.26 -4.72 31.42
CA ASP A 142 47.23 -3.92 30.19
C ASP A 142 45.86 -3.24 30.01
N LYS A 143 45.79 -2.18 29.21
CA LYS A 143 44.55 -1.42 29.02
C LYS A 143 44.16 -1.30 27.56
N ILE A 144 42.85 -1.33 27.32
CA ILE A 144 42.22 -0.90 26.08
C ILE A 144 41.42 0.36 26.38
N VAL A 145 41.80 1.48 25.75
CA VAL A 145 41.10 2.77 25.84
C VAL A 145 40.22 2.93 24.61
N VAL A 146 38.92 3.11 24.82
CA VAL A 146 37.91 3.26 23.78
C VAL A 146 37.35 4.67 23.84
N ARG A 147 37.41 5.41 22.73
CA ARG A 147 36.87 6.77 22.64
C ARG A 147 35.65 6.77 21.74
N LEU A 148 34.50 7.08 22.30
CA LEU A 148 33.24 7.23 21.58
C LEU A 148 33.07 8.71 21.23
N GLY A 149 33.20 9.02 19.93
CA GLY A 149 33.29 10.41 19.48
C GLY A 149 34.66 11.01 19.77
N ASP A 150 35.74 10.41 19.27
CA ASP A 150 37.10 10.95 19.43
C ASP A 150 37.25 12.29 18.70
N ARG A 151 37.69 13.32 19.44
CA ARG A 151 37.79 14.71 18.96
C ARG A 151 39.17 15.09 18.40
N ARG A 152 40.17 14.20 18.47
CA ARG A 152 41.58 14.55 18.21
C ARG A 152 41.89 15.00 16.78
N TRP A 153 41.01 14.73 15.82
CA TRP A 153 41.13 15.16 14.42
C TRP A 153 40.11 16.25 14.01
N GLY A 154 39.47 16.92 14.98
CA GLY A 154 38.57 18.05 14.75
C GLY A 154 37.08 17.69 14.67
N ALA A 155 36.72 16.42 14.85
CA ALA A 155 35.32 15.98 14.93
C ALA A 155 34.57 16.61 16.12
N ARG A 156 33.25 16.74 16.01
CA ARG A 156 32.39 17.27 17.09
C ARG A 156 32.32 16.36 18.33
N GLY A 157 32.76 15.12 18.22
CA GLY A 157 32.51 14.04 19.16
C GLY A 157 31.28 13.22 18.74
N THR A 158 30.58 12.63 19.70
CA THR A 158 29.34 11.87 19.49
C THR A 158 28.13 12.58 20.10
N ARG A 159 26.96 12.47 19.45
CA ARG A 159 25.70 13.05 19.90
C ARG A 159 24.97 12.05 20.80
N VAL A 160 24.91 12.39 22.09
CA VAL A 160 24.24 11.64 23.16
C VAL A 160 22.74 11.48 22.86
N GLN A 161 22.06 10.45 23.36
CA GLN A 161 20.60 10.32 23.12
C GLN A 161 19.81 11.58 23.52
N THR A 162 18.74 11.88 22.80
CA THR A 162 18.00 13.15 22.86
C THR A 162 16.98 13.24 23.98
N PHE A 163 16.84 12.17 24.77
CA PHE A 163 15.89 12.06 25.86
C PHE A 163 16.55 11.60 27.16
N VAL A 164 15.93 11.96 28.28
CA VAL A 164 16.45 11.71 29.62
C VAL A 164 16.34 10.24 30.02
N GLU A 165 17.32 9.75 30.75
CA GLU A 165 17.33 8.39 31.32
C GLU A 165 18.11 8.41 32.64
N ASP A 166 17.50 7.93 33.72
CA ASP A 166 18.15 7.97 35.05
C ASP A 166 19.42 7.11 35.11
N GLU A 167 19.44 5.97 34.42
CA GLU A 167 20.61 5.10 34.26
C GLU A 167 20.72 4.55 32.83
N PHE A 168 21.36 5.32 31.93
CA PHE A 168 21.76 4.78 30.63
C PHE A 168 22.88 3.75 30.85
N LEU A 169 22.56 2.47 30.64
CA LEU A 169 23.46 1.35 30.89
C LEU A 169 24.28 0.98 29.65
N MET A 170 25.61 0.96 29.81
CA MET A 170 26.54 0.32 28.90
C MET A 170 27.15 -0.94 29.53
N ARG A 171 26.79 -2.11 29.02
CA ARG A 171 27.31 -3.41 29.46
C ARG A 171 28.44 -3.86 28.54
N TRP A 172 29.59 -4.20 29.11
CA TRP A 172 30.70 -4.75 28.33
C TRP A 172 30.81 -6.25 28.53
N TYR A 173 31.05 -6.95 27.43
CA TYR A 173 31.24 -8.38 27.39
C TYR A 173 32.63 -8.71 26.86
N ILE A 174 33.19 -9.83 27.33
CA ILE A 174 34.50 -10.31 26.90
C ILE A 174 34.51 -11.81 26.68
N ASP A 175 35.26 -12.22 25.65
CA ASP A 175 35.65 -13.60 25.37
C ASP A 175 37.18 -13.62 25.33
N PRO A 176 37.86 -13.95 26.46
CA PRO A 176 39.30 -13.77 26.62
C PRO A 176 40.13 -14.80 25.83
N VAL A 177 39.49 -15.77 25.17
CA VAL A 177 40.11 -16.93 24.53
C VAL A 177 39.58 -17.24 23.11
N GLY A 178 38.81 -16.32 22.51
CA GLY A 178 38.36 -16.44 21.11
C GLY A 178 37.35 -17.56 20.83
N THR A 179 36.58 -17.98 21.83
CA THR A 179 35.59 -19.07 21.74
C THR A 179 34.23 -18.69 21.12
N SER A 180 34.03 -17.41 20.82
CA SER A 180 32.74 -16.75 20.59
C SER A 180 31.74 -16.81 21.75
N ARG A 181 32.17 -17.22 22.96
CA ARG A 181 31.34 -17.23 24.16
C ARG A 181 31.72 -16.10 25.11
N PHE A 182 30.75 -15.24 25.37
CA PHE A 182 30.95 -14.02 26.14
C PHE A 182 30.58 -14.15 27.62
N ALA A 183 31.31 -13.43 28.47
CA ALA A 183 30.95 -13.17 29.85
C ALA A 183 30.91 -11.64 30.12
N PRO A 184 29.95 -11.12 30.89
CA PRO A 184 29.87 -9.70 31.20
C PRO A 184 30.95 -9.27 32.20
N VAL A 185 31.63 -8.17 31.90
CA VAL A 185 32.49 -7.45 32.85
C VAL A 185 31.58 -6.65 33.78
N LYS A 186 31.78 -6.75 35.10
CA LYS A 186 30.91 -6.14 36.12
C LYS A 186 31.68 -5.14 37.01
N PRO A 187 31.02 -4.07 37.50
CA PRO A 187 29.64 -3.65 37.20
C PRO A 187 29.48 -3.10 35.77
N ASP A 188 28.23 -2.94 35.33
CA ASP A 188 27.92 -2.22 34.09
C ASP A 188 28.24 -0.72 34.28
N ILE A 189 28.53 0.01 33.19
CA ILE A 189 28.69 1.48 33.26
C ILE A 189 27.30 2.11 33.23
N ALA A 190 26.97 2.94 34.22
CA ALA A 190 25.74 3.71 34.26
C ALA A 190 26.04 5.21 34.08
N ILE A 191 25.31 5.87 33.18
CA ILE A 191 25.43 7.31 32.92
C ILE A 191 24.05 7.96 33.08
N LYS A 192 23.96 9.00 33.89
CA LYS A 192 22.72 9.78 34.06
C LYS A 192 22.53 10.74 32.90
N ILE A 193 21.39 10.71 32.23
CA ILE A 193 21.11 11.60 31.10
C ILE A 193 20.05 12.61 31.54
N ARG A 194 20.46 13.87 31.68
CA ARG A 194 19.70 14.98 32.27
C ARG A 194 19.19 15.95 31.19
N PRO A 195 18.09 16.68 31.44
CA PRO A 195 17.58 17.67 30.50
C PRO A 195 18.58 18.82 30.33
N GLY A 196 18.51 19.50 29.19
CA GLY A 196 19.27 20.73 28.92
C GLY A 196 18.70 21.97 29.60
N PRO A 197 19.29 23.15 29.32
CA PRO A 197 18.73 24.44 29.72
C PRO A 197 17.34 24.66 29.12
N ILE A 198 16.50 25.48 29.78
CA ILE A 198 15.17 25.84 29.28
C ILE A 198 15.30 26.48 27.89
N ALA A 199 14.58 25.91 26.93
CA ALA A 199 14.45 26.45 25.57
C ALA A 199 12.99 26.87 25.24
N SER A 200 12.00 26.26 25.89
CA SER A 200 10.59 26.57 25.66
C SER A 200 9.73 26.36 26.91
N VAL A 201 8.57 27.02 26.93
CA VAL A 201 7.44 26.68 27.81
C VAL A 201 6.37 25.93 27.01
N ARG A 202 5.70 24.98 27.65
CA ARG A 202 4.52 24.28 27.11
C ARG A 202 3.34 24.44 28.07
N THR A 203 2.15 24.51 27.51
CA THR A 203 0.89 24.49 28.26
C THR A 203 0.10 23.25 27.88
N ILE A 204 -0.63 22.69 28.84
CA ILE A 204 -1.51 21.53 28.62
C ILE A 204 -2.87 21.84 29.25
N THR A 205 -3.90 21.80 28.39
CA THR A 205 -5.30 22.08 28.68
C THR A 205 -6.17 21.17 27.79
N PRO A 206 -7.45 20.91 28.10
CA PRO A 206 -8.40 20.45 27.09
C PRO A 206 -8.56 21.51 26.00
N ARG A 207 -8.74 21.07 24.75
CA ARG A 207 -8.96 21.96 23.60
C ARG A 207 -10.42 22.43 23.50
N VAL A 208 -11.38 21.60 23.91
CA VAL A 208 -12.81 21.96 24.00
C VAL A 208 -13.45 21.42 25.29
N VAL A 209 -14.34 22.22 25.88
CA VAL A 209 -14.96 22.01 27.21
C VAL A 209 -16.37 22.64 27.22
N ARG A 210 -17.31 22.14 28.05
CA ARG A 210 -18.63 22.78 28.22
C ARG A 210 -18.58 23.96 29.23
N PRO A 211 -19.42 25.00 29.07
CA PRO A 211 -19.49 26.12 30.00
C PRO A 211 -19.68 25.67 31.45
N GLY A 212 -18.94 26.28 32.38
CA GLY A 212 -19.00 25.96 33.81
C GLY A 212 -18.29 24.65 34.23
N VAL A 213 -17.81 23.82 33.30
CA VAL A 213 -16.99 22.64 33.63
C VAL A 213 -15.57 23.10 33.99
N SER A 214 -15.03 22.57 35.09
CA SER A 214 -13.65 22.86 35.49
C SER A 214 -12.65 21.99 34.75
N PHE A 215 -11.50 22.56 34.39
CA PHE A 215 -10.42 21.87 33.71
C PHE A 215 -9.03 22.32 34.21
N PRO A 216 -8.02 21.43 34.14
CA PRO A 216 -6.66 21.78 34.51
C PRO A 216 -5.98 22.59 33.41
N VAL A 217 -5.22 23.60 33.83
CA VAL A 217 -4.23 24.33 33.04
C VAL A 217 -2.87 24.02 33.67
N ARG A 218 -2.10 23.17 33.00
CA ARG A 218 -0.73 22.79 33.39
C ARG A 218 0.29 23.58 32.57
N VAL A 219 1.38 24.00 33.19
CA VAL A 219 2.50 24.68 32.53
C VAL A 219 3.81 24.05 32.98
N HIS A 220 4.70 23.76 32.03
CA HIS A 220 6.04 23.22 32.30
C HIS A 220 7.09 23.77 31.33
N SER A 221 8.35 23.80 31.76
CA SER A 221 9.50 24.20 30.92
C SER A 221 10.19 22.99 30.32
N ASN A 222 10.60 23.10 29.04
CA ASN A 222 11.30 22.07 28.29
C ASN A 222 12.66 22.56 27.78
N ASP A 223 13.59 21.63 27.64
CA ASP A 223 14.85 21.81 26.93
C ASP A 223 14.65 21.83 25.40
N LEU A 224 15.76 22.01 24.66
CA LEU A 224 15.78 22.06 23.19
C LEU A 224 15.23 20.79 22.52
N TRP A 225 15.29 19.64 23.20
CA TRP A 225 14.84 18.33 22.69
C TRP A 225 13.45 17.94 23.22
N GLY A 226 12.74 18.87 23.84
CA GLY A 226 11.39 18.64 24.38
C GLY A 226 11.35 17.83 25.68
N ASN A 227 12.47 17.68 26.39
CA ASN A 227 12.47 17.07 27.72
C ASN A 227 12.14 18.11 28.78
N THR A 228 11.24 17.79 29.71
CA THR A 228 10.92 18.68 30.81
C THR A 228 12.12 18.88 31.73
N THR A 229 12.42 20.14 32.03
CA THR A 229 13.54 20.50 32.91
C THR A 229 13.25 20.10 34.36
N THR A 230 14.30 19.84 35.14
CA THR A 230 14.17 19.45 36.55
C THR A 230 15.03 20.31 37.44
N ASP A 231 14.61 20.42 38.71
CA ASP A 231 15.42 20.93 39.83
C ASP A 231 15.90 22.39 39.70
N ILE A 232 15.27 23.19 38.83
CA ILE A 232 15.50 24.64 38.71
C ILE A 232 14.65 25.39 39.74
N ALA A 233 15.27 26.20 40.60
CA ALA A 233 14.59 26.96 41.64
C ALA A 233 13.90 28.23 41.11
N GLY A 234 12.91 28.72 41.87
CA GLY A 234 12.36 30.07 41.77
C GLY A 234 11.53 30.44 40.53
N LEU A 235 11.38 29.51 39.58
CA LEU A 235 10.60 29.72 38.36
C LEU A 235 9.12 30.02 38.65
N LYS A 236 8.58 31.02 37.95
CA LYS A 236 7.15 31.39 38.00
C LYS A 236 6.56 31.39 36.59
N ALA A 237 5.29 31.03 36.46
CA ALA A 237 4.54 31.16 35.20
C ALA A 237 3.34 32.09 35.39
N ASP A 238 3.32 33.22 34.68
CA ASP A 238 2.09 34.03 34.55
C ASP A 238 1.25 33.44 33.43
N VAL A 239 0.01 33.05 33.74
CA VAL A 239 -0.91 32.40 32.81
C VAL A 239 -2.23 33.16 32.77
N SER A 240 -2.75 33.41 31.56
CA SER A 240 -4.02 34.09 31.33
C SER A 240 -4.84 33.42 30.23
N LEU A 241 -6.16 33.52 30.36
CA LEU A 241 -7.16 33.08 29.39
C LEU A 241 -8.03 34.30 29.05
N THR A 242 -7.95 34.76 27.81
CA THR A 242 -8.63 35.96 27.31
C THR A 242 -9.62 35.57 26.21
N LEU A 243 -10.88 36.01 26.34
CA LEU A 243 -11.90 35.78 25.32
C LEU A 243 -11.49 36.48 24.01
N GLN A 244 -11.62 35.79 22.87
CA GLN A 244 -11.16 36.33 21.59
C GLN A 244 -11.93 37.60 21.21
N GLY A 245 -11.21 38.71 21.06
CA GLY A 245 -11.76 40.04 20.81
C GLY A 245 -11.78 40.96 22.04
N GLU A 246 -11.59 40.41 23.24
CA GLU A 246 -11.39 41.19 24.47
C GLU A 246 -9.90 41.45 24.75
N THR A 247 -9.63 42.46 25.58
CA THR A 247 -8.27 42.82 26.03
C THR A 247 -7.99 42.48 27.49
N VAL A 248 -9.03 42.18 28.28
CA VAL A 248 -8.93 41.83 29.70
C VAL A 248 -9.07 40.32 29.84
N PRO A 249 -8.13 39.62 30.52
CA PRO A 249 -8.27 38.19 30.76
C PRO A 249 -9.50 37.88 31.60
N SER A 250 -10.30 36.90 31.16
CA SER A 250 -11.44 36.38 31.90
C SER A 250 -10.99 35.46 33.06
N TRP A 251 -9.78 34.92 32.97
CA TRP A 251 -9.08 34.20 34.04
C TRP A 251 -7.58 34.47 33.97
N ASN A 252 -6.92 34.61 35.13
CA ASN A 252 -5.46 34.73 35.22
C ASN A 252 -4.92 34.15 36.54
N ARG A 253 -3.70 33.58 36.52
CA ARG A 253 -2.98 33.09 37.70
C ARG A 253 -1.47 33.23 37.49
N THR A 254 -0.74 33.53 38.55
CA THR A 254 0.72 33.30 38.63
C THR A 254 0.92 31.98 39.37
N LEU A 255 1.63 31.04 38.74
CA LEU A 255 1.94 29.71 39.28
C LEU A 255 3.42 29.65 39.64
N SER A 256 3.77 29.14 40.82
CA SER A 256 5.15 28.71 41.07
C SER A 256 5.35 27.33 40.44
N LEU A 257 6.42 27.13 39.68
CA LEU A 257 6.80 25.80 39.21
C LEU A 257 7.59 25.08 40.32
N SER A 258 7.48 23.75 40.40
CA SER A 258 8.25 22.99 41.40
C SER A 258 9.76 23.19 41.22
N SER A 259 10.47 23.36 42.33
CA SER A 259 11.94 23.45 42.40
C SER A 259 12.61 22.09 42.66
N GLU A 260 11.84 21.04 42.94
CA GLU A 260 12.31 19.66 43.11
C GLU A 260 11.57 18.76 42.10
N GLY A 261 12.30 17.89 41.40
CA GLY A 261 11.74 17.12 40.29
C GLY A 261 11.41 18.01 39.10
N TRP A 262 10.34 17.68 38.35
CA TRP A 262 9.96 18.43 37.14
C TRP A 262 9.52 19.86 37.46
N ASN A 263 10.00 20.82 36.65
CA ASN A 263 9.55 22.21 36.70
C ASN A 263 8.15 22.35 36.06
N VAL A 264 7.12 22.00 36.85
CA VAL A 264 5.69 22.06 36.46
C VAL A 264 4.86 22.79 37.51
N GLY A 265 3.79 23.44 37.05
CA GLY A 265 2.74 24.06 37.88
C GLY A 265 1.36 23.84 37.26
N GLU A 266 0.32 23.83 38.09
CA GLU A 266 -1.06 23.57 37.67
C GLU A 266 -2.04 24.52 38.38
N ALA A 267 -3.09 24.94 37.69
CA ALA A 267 -4.28 25.50 38.30
C ALA A 267 -5.56 25.07 37.57
N LEU A 268 -6.69 25.13 38.27
CA LEU A 268 -8.00 24.90 37.66
C LEU A 268 -8.59 26.19 37.07
N ALA A 269 -9.12 26.08 35.87
CA ALA A 269 -9.92 27.10 35.20
C ALA A 269 -11.39 26.68 35.14
N VAL A 270 -12.28 27.68 35.06
CA VAL A 270 -13.72 27.56 34.78
C VAL A 270 -14.07 28.79 33.95
N LEU A 271 -14.76 28.60 32.82
CA LEU A 271 -15.05 29.64 31.84
C LEU A 271 -16.52 29.62 31.40
N SER A 272 -16.99 30.76 30.91
CA SER A 272 -18.24 30.91 30.16
C SER A 272 -18.08 30.47 28.70
N GLU A 273 -19.17 30.39 27.95
CA GLU A 273 -19.15 30.09 26.50
C GLU A 273 -18.34 31.13 25.70
N GLY A 274 -17.50 30.67 24.77
CA GLY A 274 -16.62 31.52 23.97
C GLY A 274 -15.34 30.80 23.52
N ASP A 275 -14.61 31.42 22.59
CA ASP A 275 -13.30 30.95 22.13
C ASP A 275 -12.19 31.78 22.80
N TYR A 276 -11.30 31.13 23.55
CA TYR A 276 -10.30 31.76 24.43
C TYR A 276 -8.87 31.53 23.92
N ILE A 277 -8.06 32.57 24.06
CA ILE A 277 -6.61 32.54 23.86
C ILE A 277 -5.96 32.33 25.23
N LEU A 278 -5.20 31.23 25.38
CA LEU A 278 -4.34 30.98 26.53
C LEU A 278 -2.97 31.57 26.24
N SER A 279 -2.49 32.46 27.10
CA SER A 279 -1.12 32.97 27.09
C SER A 279 -0.40 32.55 28.36
N ALA A 280 0.79 31.96 28.23
CA ALA A 280 1.67 31.63 29.34
C ALA A 280 3.07 32.21 29.12
N LEU A 281 3.71 32.72 30.17
CA LEU A 281 5.10 33.16 30.15
C LEU A 281 5.81 32.69 31.42
N ILE A 282 7.04 32.17 31.29
CA ILE A 282 7.88 31.78 32.43
C ILE A 282 8.88 32.88 32.75
N ARG A 283 9.06 33.13 34.05
CA ARG A 283 10.08 34.01 34.63
C ARG A 283 11.04 33.25 35.53
N ASP A 284 12.27 33.75 35.63
CA ASP A 284 13.26 33.32 36.63
C ASP A 284 13.16 34.11 37.95
N GLU A 285 14.14 33.89 38.83
CA GLU A 285 14.28 34.60 40.12
C GLU A 285 14.55 36.10 39.97
N GLU A 286 15.09 36.56 38.83
CA GLU A 286 15.34 37.96 38.50
C GLU A 286 14.12 38.64 37.85
N ASP A 287 12.98 37.94 37.76
CA ASP A 287 11.74 38.32 37.09
C ASP A 287 11.84 38.45 35.56
N ALA A 288 12.97 38.01 34.97
CA ALA A 288 13.22 38.06 33.54
C ALA A 288 12.44 36.96 32.80
N ILE A 289 11.84 37.32 31.65
CA ILE A 289 11.01 36.41 30.86
C ILE A 289 11.92 35.46 30.07
N ILE A 290 11.83 34.16 30.37
CA ILE A 290 12.62 33.11 29.72
C ILE A 290 11.98 32.69 28.39
N SER A 291 10.66 32.45 28.39
CA SER A 291 9.94 31.92 27.25
C SER A 291 8.43 32.17 27.37
N THR A 292 7.72 32.15 26.23
CA THR A 292 6.27 32.31 26.16
C THR A 292 5.63 31.20 25.32
N ALA A 293 4.37 30.88 25.59
CA ALA A 293 3.54 29.99 24.80
C ALA A 293 2.12 30.55 24.66
N THR A 294 1.52 30.21 23.52
CA THR A 294 0.12 30.51 23.22
C THR A 294 -0.57 29.20 22.81
N ASP A 295 -1.73 28.93 23.40
CA ASP A 295 -2.62 27.84 23.04
C ASP A 295 -4.08 28.33 23.06
N TYR A 296 -5.04 27.47 22.72
CA TYR A 296 -6.45 27.86 22.51
C TYR A 296 -7.41 26.91 23.21
N VAL A 297 -8.48 27.46 23.79
CA VAL A 297 -9.55 26.70 24.46
C VAL A 297 -10.90 27.18 23.93
N SER A 298 -11.71 26.26 23.40
CA SER A 298 -13.08 26.54 22.98
C SER A 298 -14.03 26.08 24.06
N VAL A 299 -14.92 26.96 24.52
CA VAL A 299 -15.90 26.64 25.55
C VAL A 299 -17.28 26.71 24.91
N THR A 300 -17.97 25.58 24.77
CA THR A 300 -19.27 25.57 24.09
C THR A 300 -20.21 24.47 24.58
N ALA A 301 -21.51 24.77 24.59
CA ALA A 301 -22.53 23.84 25.05
C ALA A 301 -22.79 22.67 24.07
N SER A 302 -22.33 22.76 22.82
CA SER A 302 -22.62 21.82 21.72
C SER A 302 -21.93 20.45 21.81
N ILE A 303 -20.84 20.32 22.58
CA ILE A 303 -20.13 19.04 22.69
C ILE A 303 -20.92 18.02 23.58
N PRO A 304 -20.89 16.71 23.25
CA PRO A 304 -21.73 15.72 23.91
C PRO A 304 -21.27 15.36 25.33
N VAL A 305 -20.01 15.61 25.67
CA VAL A 305 -19.36 15.26 26.95
C VAL A 305 -18.88 16.52 27.69
N PRO A 306 -18.75 16.52 29.03
CA PRO A 306 -18.35 17.72 29.80
C PRO A 306 -17.02 18.34 29.35
N ARG A 307 -16.06 17.48 28.99
CA ARG A 307 -14.80 17.81 28.31
C ARG A 307 -14.31 16.58 27.57
N ILE A 308 -13.38 16.76 26.63
CA ILE A 308 -12.66 15.64 26.03
C ILE A 308 -11.67 15.06 27.05
N LEU A 309 -11.57 13.73 27.08
CA LEU A 309 -10.51 13.01 27.78
C LEU A 309 -9.43 12.61 26.77
N PHE A 310 -8.15 12.80 27.11
CA PHE A 310 -7.03 12.36 26.27
C PHE A 310 -6.34 11.13 26.85
N ALA A 311 -6.15 10.13 25.98
CA ALA A 311 -5.59 8.83 26.28
C ALA A 311 -4.33 8.54 25.46
N ASP A 312 -3.42 7.78 26.07
CA ASP A 312 -2.28 7.15 25.41
C ASP A 312 -2.27 5.67 25.81
N LEU A 313 -2.91 4.84 24.98
CA LEU A 313 -3.24 3.44 25.30
C LEU A 313 -2.09 2.45 25.04
N HIS A 314 -0.89 2.95 24.70
CA HIS A 314 0.24 2.14 24.25
C HIS A 314 1.57 2.72 24.77
N VAL A 315 1.98 2.28 25.97
CA VAL A 315 3.20 2.75 26.65
C VAL A 315 4.02 1.58 27.20
N HIS A 316 5.35 1.65 27.02
CA HIS A 316 6.35 0.69 27.52
C HIS A 316 7.26 1.32 28.58
N SER A 317 7.92 0.50 29.41
CA SER A 317 8.91 0.93 30.42
C SER A 317 10.08 -0.05 30.53
N ASP A 318 11.04 0.25 31.42
CA ASP A 318 12.27 -0.52 31.67
C ASP A 318 12.06 -1.99 32.10
N ASP A 319 10.90 -2.30 32.70
CA ASP A 319 10.49 -3.65 33.06
C ASP A 319 10.33 -4.58 31.84
N THR A 320 10.23 -3.99 30.64
CA THR A 320 10.29 -4.64 29.34
C THR A 320 11.48 -4.11 28.53
N VAL A 321 11.22 -3.24 27.55
CA VAL A 321 12.22 -2.77 26.57
C VAL A 321 12.37 -1.25 26.52
N GLY A 322 11.60 -0.51 27.33
CA GLY A 322 11.74 0.93 27.49
C GLY A 322 13.01 1.33 28.27
N THR A 323 13.18 2.63 28.48
CA THR A 323 14.37 3.17 29.16
C THR A 323 14.18 3.45 30.65
N ASN A 324 13.14 4.20 31.02
CA ASN A 324 12.85 4.65 32.38
C ASN A 324 11.81 3.78 33.10
N SER A 325 11.76 3.92 34.43
CA SER A 325 10.87 3.15 35.30
C SER A 325 9.39 3.32 34.99
N THR A 326 8.60 2.27 35.22
CA THR A 326 7.13 2.30 35.12
C THR A 326 6.50 3.46 35.93
N THR A 327 7.00 3.70 37.14
CA THR A 327 6.58 4.83 37.99
C THR A 327 6.92 6.19 37.36
N TYR A 328 8.11 6.34 36.75
CA TYR A 328 8.47 7.56 36.02
C TYR A 328 7.50 7.78 34.84
N ASN A 329 7.24 6.74 34.04
CA ASN A 329 6.40 6.87 32.84
C ASN A 329 4.95 7.25 33.17
N PHE A 330 4.33 6.62 34.17
CA PHE A 330 2.96 6.97 34.58
C PHE A 330 2.87 8.37 35.22
N SER A 331 3.85 8.76 36.04
CA SER A 331 3.84 10.09 36.64
C SER A 331 4.18 11.20 35.64
N TYR A 332 4.99 10.91 34.61
CA TYR A 332 5.20 11.80 33.46
C TYR A 332 3.91 11.94 32.63
N ALA A 333 3.24 10.83 32.31
CA ALA A 333 1.97 10.82 31.60
C ALA A 333 0.91 11.69 32.29
N GLN A 334 0.73 11.52 33.59
CA GLN A 334 -0.22 12.29 34.40
C GLN A 334 0.16 13.76 34.50
N LYS A 335 1.39 14.07 34.94
CA LYS A 335 1.77 15.44 35.36
C LYS A 335 2.30 16.30 34.21
N ILE A 336 2.98 15.71 33.23
CA ILE A 336 3.67 16.41 32.14
C ILE A 336 2.90 16.30 30.83
N GLY A 337 2.63 15.08 30.35
CA GLY A 337 1.75 14.85 29.19
C GLY A 337 0.29 15.27 29.44
N GLY A 338 -0.07 15.40 30.72
CA GLY A 338 -1.37 15.87 31.20
C GLY A 338 -2.52 14.92 30.85
N LEU A 339 -2.22 13.64 30.65
CA LEU A 339 -3.18 12.63 30.20
C LEU A 339 -4.23 12.35 31.27
N ASP A 340 -5.42 12.00 30.79
CA ASP A 340 -6.52 11.51 31.62
C ASP A 340 -6.43 9.99 31.77
N ILE A 341 -6.01 9.30 30.69
CA ILE A 341 -6.03 7.85 30.56
C ILE A 341 -4.68 7.35 30.03
N VAL A 342 -4.16 6.25 30.57
CA VAL A 342 -2.98 5.54 30.05
C VAL A 342 -3.27 4.05 29.90
N GLY A 343 -2.77 3.44 28.83
CA GLY A 343 -2.65 2.00 28.68
C GLY A 343 -1.19 1.59 28.79
N TYR A 344 -0.88 0.76 29.80
CA TYR A 344 0.43 0.11 29.91
C TYR A 344 0.39 -1.20 29.15
N THR A 345 1.22 -1.35 28.11
CA THR A 345 1.12 -2.47 27.16
C THR A 345 2.45 -3.19 27.01
N ALA A 346 2.88 -3.85 28.09
CA ALA A 346 4.13 -4.60 28.15
C ALA A 346 4.38 -5.49 26.92
N ASN A 347 5.58 -5.45 26.32
CA ASN A 347 6.00 -6.45 25.34
C ASN A 347 5.92 -7.87 25.94
N ASP A 348 4.94 -8.64 25.46
CA ASP A 348 4.51 -9.91 26.05
C ASP A 348 5.62 -10.97 26.10
N PHE A 349 6.49 -10.95 25.09
CA PHE A 349 7.61 -11.88 24.97
C PHE A 349 8.75 -11.58 25.95
N ASN A 350 8.84 -10.35 26.43
CA ASN A 350 10.01 -9.89 27.17
C ASN A 350 9.75 -9.78 28.68
N ILE A 351 8.55 -9.35 29.09
CA ILE A 351 8.21 -9.18 30.51
C ILE A 351 8.25 -10.51 31.28
N THR A 352 8.75 -10.47 32.52
CA THR A 352 8.68 -11.62 33.44
C THR A 352 7.39 -11.57 34.27
N GLN A 353 6.93 -12.72 34.78
CA GLN A 353 5.74 -12.76 35.65
C GLN A 353 5.90 -11.90 36.91
N GLU A 354 7.11 -11.87 37.48
CA GLU A 354 7.42 -11.05 38.66
C GLU A 354 7.25 -9.56 38.36
N ARG A 355 7.80 -9.07 37.24
CA ARG A 355 7.70 -7.67 36.81
C ARG A 355 6.27 -7.28 36.47
N TRP A 356 5.52 -8.16 35.79
CA TRP A 356 4.10 -7.95 35.51
C TRP A 356 3.31 -7.71 36.81
N ASN A 357 3.48 -8.59 37.80
CA ASN A 357 2.81 -8.46 39.09
C ASN A 357 3.22 -7.17 39.83
N GLN A 358 4.50 -6.79 39.80
CA GLN A 358 4.97 -5.52 40.37
C GLN A 358 4.30 -4.31 39.71
N THR A 359 4.17 -4.31 38.37
CA THR A 359 3.51 -3.22 37.64
C THR A 359 2.01 -3.17 37.90
N LEU A 360 1.32 -4.30 38.11
CA LEU A 360 -0.09 -4.28 38.56
C LEU A 360 -0.26 -3.57 39.91
N GLU A 361 0.64 -3.80 40.88
CA GLU A 361 0.60 -3.08 42.16
C GLU A 361 0.91 -1.58 42.02
N ILE A 362 1.81 -1.21 41.10
CA ILE A 362 2.05 0.21 40.75
C ILE A 362 0.76 0.84 40.16
N ILE A 363 0.09 0.15 39.23
CA ILE A 363 -1.17 0.60 38.61
C ILE A 363 -2.23 0.86 39.67
N LYS A 364 -2.47 -0.09 40.58
CA LYS A 364 -3.41 0.09 41.72
C LYS A 364 -3.09 1.31 42.57
N SER A 365 -1.80 1.55 42.84
CA SER A 365 -1.36 2.66 43.70
C SER A 365 -1.49 4.06 43.07
N ILE A 366 -1.61 4.15 41.73
CA ILE A 366 -1.61 5.41 40.97
C ILE A 366 -2.97 5.69 40.31
N ASN A 367 -3.76 4.66 40.01
CA ASN A 367 -5.09 4.78 39.40
C ASN A 367 -6.06 5.47 40.37
N ALA A 368 -6.63 6.61 39.96
CA ALA A 368 -7.49 7.46 40.78
C ALA A 368 -8.66 8.00 39.96
N GLU A 369 -9.88 7.54 40.25
CA GLU A 369 -11.09 7.99 39.54
C GLU A 369 -11.29 9.51 39.65
N GLY A 370 -11.79 10.10 38.56
CA GLY A 370 -11.92 11.55 38.39
C GLY A 370 -10.59 12.28 38.09
N GLN A 371 -9.43 11.63 38.26
CA GLN A 371 -8.11 12.27 38.10
C GLN A 371 -7.22 11.60 37.04
N PHE A 372 -7.09 10.27 37.07
CA PHE A 372 -6.18 9.53 36.19
C PHE A 372 -6.53 8.02 36.17
N VAL A 373 -6.84 7.47 34.99
CA VAL A 373 -7.19 6.05 34.82
C VAL A 373 -6.06 5.31 34.11
N VAL A 374 -5.62 4.17 34.65
CA VAL A 374 -4.54 3.37 34.06
C VAL A 374 -5.01 1.94 33.78
N PHE A 375 -5.06 1.56 32.50
CA PHE A 375 -5.40 0.21 32.08
C PHE A 375 -4.12 -0.65 31.96
N PRO A 376 -4.07 -1.83 32.60
CA PRO A 376 -3.04 -2.82 32.32
C PRO A 376 -3.28 -3.49 30.96
N GLY A 377 -2.23 -4.01 30.36
CA GLY A 377 -2.27 -4.62 29.03
C GLY A 377 -0.92 -5.15 28.56
N THR A 378 -0.90 -5.73 27.37
CA THR A 378 0.31 -6.30 26.75
C THR A 378 0.33 -6.06 25.24
N GLU A 379 1.47 -5.68 24.68
CA GLU A 379 1.72 -5.77 23.24
C GLU A 379 2.08 -7.22 22.89
N TRP A 380 1.14 -7.96 22.28
CA TRP A 380 1.39 -9.28 21.72
C TRP A 380 2.25 -9.17 20.46
N CYS A 381 3.51 -9.59 20.57
CA CYS A 381 4.57 -9.31 19.60
C CYS A 381 4.61 -10.26 18.38
N GLY A 382 3.46 -10.47 17.75
CA GLY A 382 3.29 -11.33 16.58
C GLY A 382 4.15 -10.91 15.38
N ASN A 383 4.77 -11.87 14.69
CA ASN A 383 5.30 -11.57 13.35
C ASN A 383 4.14 -11.28 12.39
N SER A 384 4.26 -10.31 11.47
CA SER A 384 3.18 -9.94 10.52
C SER A 384 2.65 -11.10 9.66
N ALA A 385 3.42 -12.18 9.52
CA ALA A 385 3.01 -13.42 8.85
C ALA A 385 2.10 -14.33 9.70
N ALA A 386 1.96 -14.04 11.00
CA ALA A 386 1.20 -14.76 12.02
C ALA A 386 0.14 -13.87 12.72
N GLY A 387 -0.08 -12.65 12.20
CA GLY A 387 -0.99 -11.64 12.77
C GLY A 387 -0.36 -10.26 12.84
N GLY A 388 0.89 -10.15 13.28
CA GLY A 388 1.54 -8.86 13.54
C GLY A 388 1.29 -8.35 14.96
N ASP A 389 1.89 -7.21 15.31
CA ASP A 389 1.80 -6.65 16.67
C ASP A 389 0.36 -6.18 16.98
N HIS A 390 -0.16 -6.55 18.16
CA HIS A 390 -1.50 -6.19 18.67
C HIS A 390 -1.43 -5.85 20.15
N ASN A 391 -2.00 -4.73 20.58
CA ASN A 391 -2.21 -4.48 22.00
C ASN A 391 -3.43 -5.27 22.49
N VAL A 392 -3.31 -5.85 23.68
CA VAL A 392 -4.39 -6.42 24.49
C VAL A 392 -4.52 -5.54 25.72
N VAL A 393 -5.60 -4.78 25.83
CA VAL A 393 -5.89 -3.89 26.96
C VAL A 393 -6.96 -4.53 27.83
N PHE A 394 -6.65 -4.75 29.10
CA PHE A 394 -7.58 -5.29 30.08
C PHE A 394 -8.38 -4.15 30.72
N LEU A 395 -9.69 -4.15 30.51
CA LEU A 395 -10.58 -3.07 30.92
C LEU A 395 -11.12 -3.24 32.36
N ASP A 396 -11.08 -4.46 32.89
CA ASP A 396 -11.45 -4.79 34.26
C ASP A 396 -10.63 -4.01 35.32
N ASP A 397 -11.14 -4.01 36.55
CA ASP A 397 -10.50 -3.40 37.70
C ASP A 397 -9.41 -4.33 38.31
N PRO A 398 -8.13 -3.91 38.35
CA PRO A 398 -7.03 -4.71 38.92
C PRO A 398 -7.18 -5.06 40.41
N ASP A 399 -8.03 -4.35 41.17
CA ASP A 399 -8.30 -4.68 42.57
C ASP A 399 -9.31 -5.84 42.76
N THR A 400 -10.08 -6.17 41.71
CA THR A 400 -11.13 -7.21 41.79
C THR A 400 -10.96 -8.36 40.78
N ALA A 401 -10.27 -8.13 39.66
CA ALA A 401 -10.06 -9.11 38.61
C ALA A 401 -8.65 -9.73 38.66
N SER A 402 -8.56 -10.96 38.15
CA SER A 402 -7.28 -11.62 37.84
C SER A 402 -7.13 -11.67 36.33
N PHE A 403 -6.19 -10.93 35.77
CA PHE A 403 -5.96 -10.89 34.32
C PHE A 403 -5.37 -12.20 33.80
N GLU A 404 -5.76 -12.59 32.58
CA GLU A 404 -5.28 -13.80 31.90
C GLU A 404 -3.89 -13.61 31.25
N PHE A 405 -2.93 -13.17 32.07
CA PHE A 405 -1.52 -13.03 31.69
C PHE A 405 -0.58 -13.27 32.89
N PRO A 406 0.54 -14.01 32.73
CA PRO A 406 1.06 -14.61 31.50
C PRO A 406 0.43 -15.96 31.10
N PHE A 407 -0.54 -16.45 31.88
CA PHE A 407 -1.28 -17.67 31.61
C PHE A 407 -2.78 -17.39 31.47
N ASP A 408 -3.45 -18.16 30.61
CA ASP A 408 -4.91 -18.14 30.48
C ASP A 408 -5.59 -18.88 31.65
N ARG A 409 -6.91 -18.77 31.76
CA ARG A 409 -7.76 -19.48 32.75
C ARG A 409 -7.68 -21.01 32.71
N HIS A 410 -7.06 -21.59 31.68
CA HIS A 410 -6.83 -23.03 31.53
C HIS A 410 -5.39 -23.43 31.86
N GLY A 411 -4.51 -22.47 32.17
CA GLY A 411 -3.08 -22.67 32.45
C GLY A 411 -2.19 -22.70 31.21
N ASN A 412 -2.71 -22.37 30.02
CA ASN A 412 -1.90 -22.25 28.81
C ASN A 412 -1.13 -20.92 28.80
N VAL A 413 -0.04 -20.86 28.04
CA VAL A 413 0.80 -19.66 27.92
C VAL A 413 0.11 -18.61 27.03
N ALA A 414 -0.30 -17.47 27.61
CA ALA A 414 -1.05 -16.41 26.93
C ALA A 414 -0.17 -15.40 26.14
N ARG A 415 1.15 -15.47 26.31
CA ARG A 415 2.16 -14.73 25.52
C ARG A 415 2.53 -15.44 24.22
N SER A 416 3.05 -14.69 23.26
CA SER A 416 3.59 -15.15 21.97
C SER A 416 4.68 -16.22 22.13
N PHE A 417 5.72 -15.93 22.91
CA PHE A 417 6.80 -16.84 23.36
C PHE A 417 7.62 -16.12 24.45
N GLU A 418 8.33 -16.80 25.34
CA GLU A 418 9.22 -16.11 26.30
C GLU A 418 10.65 -15.96 25.77
N TRP A 419 11.17 -14.72 25.72
CA TRP A 419 12.54 -14.42 25.29
C TRP A 419 13.08 -13.11 25.90
N ASN A 420 13.88 -13.24 26.96
CA ASN A 420 14.57 -12.15 27.67
C ASN A 420 15.92 -12.65 28.25
N GLU A 421 16.72 -11.78 28.88
CA GLU A 421 18.06 -12.14 29.41
C GLU A 421 18.05 -13.15 30.58
N HIS A 422 16.87 -13.45 31.13
CA HIS A 422 16.62 -14.45 32.17
C HIS A 422 15.75 -15.62 31.68
N GLY A 423 15.42 -15.63 30.38
CA GLY A 423 14.47 -16.56 29.78
C GLY A 423 15.04 -17.96 29.51
N PRO A 424 14.20 -18.88 29.01
CA PRO A 424 14.62 -20.24 28.67
C PRO A 424 15.61 -20.27 27.50
N ALA A 425 16.53 -21.24 27.51
CA ALA A 425 17.47 -21.47 26.41
C ALA A 425 16.79 -22.02 25.14
N GLU A 426 15.58 -22.58 25.26
CA GLU A 426 14.78 -23.09 24.15
C GLU A 426 13.52 -22.23 23.98
N LEU A 427 13.30 -21.74 22.76
CA LEU A 427 12.16 -20.87 22.42
C LEU A 427 10.91 -21.71 22.14
N THR A 428 9.91 -21.59 23.02
CA THR A 428 8.60 -22.26 22.89
C THR A 428 7.52 -21.23 22.61
N ALA A 429 6.65 -21.49 21.63
CA ALA A 429 5.50 -20.65 21.34
C ALA A 429 4.38 -20.87 22.39
N GLY A 430 3.77 -19.78 22.84
CA GLY A 430 2.50 -19.80 23.57
C GLY A 430 1.34 -19.56 22.61
N ALA A 431 0.52 -18.54 22.89
CA ALA A 431 -0.60 -18.11 22.05
C ALA A 431 -0.11 -17.64 20.66
N TRP A 432 0.03 -18.57 19.71
CA TRP A 432 0.56 -18.31 18.37
C TRP A 432 -0.01 -19.29 17.32
N PRO A 433 -0.49 -18.83 16.15
CA PRO A 433 -0.59 -17.44 15.68
C PRO A 433 -1.72 -16.66 16.39
N LEU A 434 -2.04 -15.46 15.90
CA LEU A 434 -3.07 -14.56 16.43
C LEU A 434 -4.44 -15.22 16.66
N ASP A 435 -4.79 -16.25 15.89
CA ASP A 435 -5.97 -17.10 16.12
C ASP A 435 -6.06 -17.64 17.55
N GLN A 436 -4.92 -17.97 18.18
CA GLN A 436 -4.88 -18.44 19.56
C GLN A 436 -5.06 -17.29 20.56
N VAL A 437 -4.58 -16.08 20.28
CA VAL A 437 -4.81 -14.88 21.10
C VAL A 437 -6.31 -14.56 21.14
N TYR A 438 -6.99 -14.68 19.99
CA TYR A 438 -8.45 -14.61 19.97
C TYR A 438 -9.08 -15.74 20.79
N ALA A 439 -8.60 -16.98 20.68
CA ALA A 439 -9.13 -18.10 21.47
C ALA A 439 -8.94 -17.92 22.98
N THR A 440 -7.86 -17.27 23.42
CA THR A 440 -7.65 -16.86 24.82
C THR A 440 -8.76 -15.90 25.27
N TYR A 441 -8.89 -14.74 24.62
CA TYR A 441 -9.69 -13.63 25.18
C TYR A 441 -11.15 -13.55 24.69
N ALA A 442 -11.54 -14.20 23.58
CA ALA A 442 -12.86 -13.99 22.95
C ALA A 442 -14.06 -14.42 23.81
N HIS A 443 -13.81 -15.18 24.88
CA HIS A 443 -14.85 -15.63 25.81
C HIS A 443 -15.36 -14.51 26.73
N ASP A 444 -14.56 -13.46 26.94
CA ASP A 444 -14.90 -12.28 27.74
C ASP A 444 -14.49 -11.02 26.95
N ALA A 445 -15.09 -10.88 25.77
CA ALA A 445 -14.70 -9.87 24.82
C ALA A 445 -15.06 -8.44 25.27
N GLU A 446 -15.93 -8.24 26.26
CA GLU A 446 -16.24 -6.88 26.76
C GLU A 446 -15.15 -6.31 27.66
N ASN A 447 -14.45 -7.18 28.41
CA ASN A 447 -13.35 -6.77 29.28
C ASN A 447 -11.97 -6.79 28.57
N HIS A 448 -11.89 -7.39 27.38
CA HIS A 448 -10.67 -7.48 26.59
C HIS A 448 -10.77 -6.65 25.30
N LEU A 449 -10.00 -5.56 25.22
CA LEU A 449 -9.91 -4.71 24.05
C LEU A 449 -8.62 -5.00 23.28
N LEU A 450 -8.74 -5.52 22.06
CA LEU A 450 -7.61 -5.65 21.15
C LEU A 450 -7.50 -4.42 20.24
N ILE A 451 -6.25 -3.99 20.00
CA ILE A 451 -5.93 -2.86 19.12
C ILE A 451 -4.79 -3.28 18.16
N PRO A 452 -5.08 -3.71 16.91
CA PRO A 452 -4.10 -3.80 15.84
C PRO A 452 -3.37 -2.46 15.62
N HIS A 453 -2.03 -2.51 15.49
CA HIS A 453 -1.19 -1.31 15.31
C HIS A 453 -0.01 -1.52 14.35
N VAL A 454 0.81 -0.48 14.15
CA VAL A 454 2.01 -0.51 13.30
C VAL A 454 3.25 -0.06 14.09
N GLY A 455 3.56 -0.80 15.14
CA GLY A 455 4.78 -0.60 15.92
C GLY A 455 6.03 -1.06 15.18
N GLY A 456 6.86 -1.82 15.89
CA GLY A 456 8.06 -2.41 15.31
C GLY A 456 7.74 -3.32 14.12
N ARG A 457 6.64 -4.05 14.14
CA ARG A 457 6.08 -4.80 13.00
C ARG A 457 4.71 -4.20 12.71
N ARG A 458 4.12 -4.54 11.57
CA ARG A 458 2.73 -4.16 11.28
C ARG A 458 1.77 -5.29 11.60
N CYS A 459 0.62 -4.96 12.17
CA CYS A 459 -0.55 -5.81 12.16
C CYS A 459 -0.93 -6.23 10.73
N ASN A 460 -1.71 -7.28 10.62
CA ASN A 460 -2.14 -7.87 9.36
C ASN A 460 -3.65 -8.08 9.39
N LEU A 461 -4.40 -7.06 8.92
CA LEU A 461 -5.86 -6.99 8.85
C LEU A 461 -6.53 -8.08 7.97
N ALA A 462 -5.77 -9.10 7.54
CA ALA A 462 -6.32 -10.37 7.05
C ALA A 462 -6.91 -11.23 8.19
N TRP A 463 -6.45 -11.02 9.42
CA TRP A 463 -7.17 -11.39 10.63
C TRP A 463 -8.02 -10.20 11.07
N HIS A 464 -9.22 -10.49 11.57
CA HIS A 464 -10.03 -9.53 12.32
C HIS A 464 -10.99 -10.29 13.26
N HIS A 465 -11.13 -9.85 14.51
CA HIS A 465 -12.13 -10.38 15.45
C HIS A 465 -13.07 -9.27 15.93
N PRO A 466 -14.31 -9.15 15.39
CA PRO A 466 -15.16 -7.96 15.50
C PRO A 466 -15.64 -7.60 16.92
N ASN A 467 -15.56 -8.57 17.84
CA ASN A 467 -15.93 -8.38 19.24
C ASN A 467 -14.71 -8.06 20.14
N LEU A 468 -13.48 -8.38 19.73
CA LEU A 468 -12.27 -8.10 20.53
C LEU A 468 -11.60 -6.83 20.02
N GLU A 469 -11.40 -6.77 18.71
CA GLU A 469 -10.83 -5.63 18.03
C GLU A 469 -11.92 -4.60 17.80
N ARG A 470 -11.89 -3.55 18.61
CA ARG A 470 -12.81 -2.42 18.50
C ARG A 470 -12.11 -1.17 17.99
N LEU A 471 -10.81 -1.02 18.23
CA LEU A 471 -10.03 0.14 17.81
C LEU A 471 -8.87 -0.27 16.88
N LEU A 472 -8.43 0.67 16.04
CA LEU A 472 -7.29 0.55 15.15
C LEU A 472 -6.30 1.69 15.43
N GLU A 473 -5.05 1.38 15.74
CA GLU A 473 -4.03 2.41 15.99
C GLU A 473 -3.40 2.88 14.68
N ILE A 474 -3.67 4.13 14.30
CA ILE A 474 -3.31 4.70 12.99
C ILE A 474 -2.19 5.74 13.04
N GLY A 475 -1.56 5.92 14.19
CA GLY A 475 -0.39 6.77 14.36
C GLY A 475 0.29 6.55 15.71
N SER A 476 1.63 6.57 15.70
CA SER A 476 2.46 6.50 16.89
C SER A 476 3.83 7.16 16.65
N ALA A 477 4.76 7.08 17.62
CA ALA A 477 6.11 7.59 17.44
C ALA A 477 6.88 6.91 16.28
N TRP A 478 6.43 5.73 15.82
CA TRP A 478 6.96 5.05 14.63
C TRP A 478 6.49 5.62 13.29
N GLY A 479 5.51 6.53 13.28
CA GLY A 479 4.97 7.14 12.07
C GLY A 479 3.45 7.32 12.06
N LEU A 480 2.94 7.78 10.91
CA LEU A 480 1.50 7.92 10.64
C LEU A 480 1.04 6.90 9.59
N PHE A 481 -0.11 6.27 9.85
CA PHE A 481 -0.58 5.07 9.13
C PHE A 481 -2.00 5.24 8.58
N GLU A 482 -2.30 6.38 7.97
CA GLU A 482 -3.61 6.64 7.34
C GLU A 482 -3.97 5.58 6.28
N TRP A 483 -2.96 5.01 5.61
CA TRP A 483 -3.13 3.87 4.71
C TRP A 483 -3.68 2.60 5.38
N LEU A 484 -3.43 2.40 6.69
CA LEU A 484 -3.93 1.25 7.45
C LEU A 484 -5.44 1.40 7.70
N LEU A 485 -5.88 2.62 8.02
CA LEU A 485 -7.30 2.96 8.09
C LEU A 485 -7.97 2.60 6.76
N ARG A 486 -7.41 3.09 5.65
CA ARG A 486 -7.91 2.78 4.29
C ARG A 486 -7.93 1.27 3.98
N ASP A 487 -6.97 0.47 4.46
CA ASP A 487 -7.00 -1.00 4.29
C ASP A 487 -8.06 -1.69 5.17
N ALA A 488 -8.40 -1.15 6.36
CA ALA A 488 -9.52 -1.63 7.19
C ALA A 488 -10.88 -1.34 6.55
N ILE A 489 -11.07 -0.10 6.11
CA ILE A 489 -12.25 0.41 5.37
C ILE A 489 -12.58 -0.50 4.19
N GLN A 490 -11.56 -0.77 3.36
CA GLN A 490 -11.71 -1.55 2.13
C GLN A 490 -12.08 -3.03 2.37
N ARG A 491 -12.04 -3.48 3.63
CA ARG A 491 -12.44 -4.83 4.05
C ARG A 491 -13.81 -4.88 4.73
N GLY A 492 -14.43 -3.73 5.00
CA GLY A 492 -15.68 -3.64 5.76
C GLY A 492 -15.50 -3.93 7.25
N TRP A 493 -14.30 -3.65 7.80
CA TRP A 493 -14.09 -3.71 9.24
C TRP A 493 -14.82 -2.55 9.92
N LYS A 494 -15.13 -2.70 11.20
CA LYS A 494 -15.95 -1.75 11.96
C LYS A 494 -15.20 -1.24 13.17
N LEU A 495 -14.05 -0.61 12.93
CA LEU A 495 -13.11 -0.20 13.96
C LEU A 495 -13.23 1.30 14.25
N GLY A 496 -13.20 1.67 15.54
CA GLY A 496 -12.89 3.04 15.92
C GLY A 496 -11.42 3.33 15.66
N VAL A 497 -11.05 4.61 15.59
CA VAL A 497 -9.63 4.96 15.50
C VAL A 497 -9.04 5.26 16.86
N SER A 498 -7.77 4.93 17.02
CA SER A 498 -6.90 5.37 18.08
C SER A 498 -5.58 5.85 17.48
N ALA A 499 -4.86 6.68 18.22
CA ALA A 499 -3.45 6.93 18.02
C ALA A 499 -2.82 7.01 19.41
N ASN A 500 -1.67 6.39 19.58
CA ASN A 500 -1.02 6.27 20.89
C ASN A 500 0.48 6.48 20.68
N SER A 501 1.26 6.57 21.75
CA SER A 501 2.66 6.91 21.60
C SER A 501 3.54 5.75 21.11
N ASP A 502 3.26 4.51 21.52
CA ASP A 502 4.22 3.40 21.46
C ASP A 502 5.54 3.81 22.16
N GLU A 503 5.41 4.52 23.30
CA GLU A 503 6.53 5.21 23.91
C GLU A 503 7.48 4.24 24.63
N HIS A 504 8.76 4.38 24.30
CA HIS A 504 9.88 3.60 24.83
C HIS A 504 10.92 4.47 25.57
N ARG A 505 10.84 5.79 25.41
CA ARG A 505 11.79 6.82 25.87
C ARG A 505 11.33 7.53 27.16
N GLY A 506 10.12 7.24 27.61
CA GLY A 506 9.49 7.83 28.80
C GLY A 506 8.80 9.18 28.61
N ARG A 507 8.53 9.61 27.37
CA ARG A 507 7.87 10.90 27.04
C ARG A 507 6.38 10.73 26.66
N CYS A 508 5.66 9.99 27.48
CA CYS A 508 4.26 9.59 27.25
C CYS A 508 3.34 10.81 27.05
N GLY A 509 2.31 10.67 26.21
CA GLY A 509 1.32 11.73 25.97
C GLY A 509 1.74 12.79 24.94
N GLY A 510 2.19 12.36 23.76
CA GLY A 510 2.51 13.26 22.64
C GLY A 510 3.95 13.78 22.61
N GLY A 511 4.90 13.05 23.23
CA GLY A 511 6.33 13.37 23.18
C GLY A 511 6.86 13.54 21.76
N VAL A 512 7.79 14.48 21.58
CA VAL A 512 8.39 14.86 20.29
C VAL A 512 9.16 13.68 19.62
N PRO A 513 9.51 13.78 18.33
CA PRO A 513 10.35 12.79 17.65
C PRO A 513 11.68 12.51 18.36
N GLY A 514 12.29 11.39 18.01
CA GLY A 514 13.71 11.12 18.26
C GLY A 514 14.48 11.24 16.95
N THR A 515 15.80 11.23 17.03
CA THR A 515 16.69 11.41 15.86
C THR A 515 16.92 10.12 15.05
N ALA A 516 16.21 9.05 15.39
CA ALA A 516 16.32 7.71 14.81
C ALA A 516 14.91 7.14 14.52
N VAL A 517 14.72 5.82 14.66
CA VAL A 517 13.51 5.07 14.21
C VAL A 517 12.14 5.54 14.78
N PHE A 518 12.11 6.48 15.72
CA PHE A 518 10.92 7.14 16.23
C PHE A 518 10.77 8.53 15.61
N GLY A 519 10.38 8.58 14.34
CA GLY A 519 10.45 9.79 13.51
C GLY A 519 9.30 10.80 13.68
N THR A 520 8.26 10.49 14.45
CA THR A 520 7.09 11.37 14.64
C THR A 520 6.79 11.63 16.12
N ARG A 521 5.92 12.62 16.39
CA ARG A 521 5.27 12.76 17.69
C ARG A 521 4.51 11.48 18.04
N GLY A 522 4.46 11.14 19.33
CA GLY A 522 3.55 10.10 19.82
C GLY A 522 2.09 10.48 19.54
N GLY A 523 1.27 9.52 19.12
CA GLY A 523 -0.16 9.76 18.88
C GLY A 523 -0.96 9.95 20.17
N LEU A 524 -2.16 10.53 20.07
CA LEU A 524 -3.12 10.62 21.17
C LEU A 524 -4.52 10.17 20.74
N THR A 525 -5.23 9.49 21.65
CA THR A 525 -6.61 9.09 21.45
C THR A 525 -7.52 9.99 22.28
N GLY A 526 -8.41 10.73 21.63
CA GLY A 526 -9.51 11.40 22.31
C GLY A 526 -10.61 10.40 22.64
N VAL A 527 -11.14 10.42 23.86
CA VAL A 527 -12.19 9.52 24.34
C VAL A 527 -13.41 10.33 24.81
N LEU A 528 -14.60 9.95 24.33
CA LEU A 528 -15.87 10.60 24.67
C LEU A 528 -16.59 9.80 25.78
N ALA A 529 -16.15 9.99 27.03
CA ALA A 529 -16.84 9.49 28.22
C ALA A 529 -17.50 10.62 29.01
N GLY A 530 -18.57 10.32 29.75
CA GLY A 530 -19.26 11.31 30.60
C GLY A 530 -18.39 11.75 31.78
N LYS A 531 -17.62 10.82 32.34
CA LYS A 531 -16.67 11.02 33.43
C LYS A 531 -15.36 10.25 33.22
N LEU A 532 -14.34 10.62 33.99
CA LEU A 532 -13.08 9.90 34.10
C LEU A 532 -13.18 8.78 35.17
N GLU A 533 -14.11 7.84 34.97
CA GLU A 533 -14.28 6.63 35.79
C GLU A 533 -13.94 5.40 34.94
N ARG A 534 -13.34 4.34 35.51
CA ARG A 534 -12.79 3.20 34.74
C ARG A 534 -13.85 2.60 33.82
N ASN A 535 -15.04 2.34 34.36
CA ASN A 535 -16.14 1.69 33.66
C ASN A 535 -16.74 2.57 32.55
N GLU A 536 -16.85 3.89 32.76
CA GLU A 536 -17.34 4.81 31.72
C GLU A 536 -16.35 4.94 30.57
N VAL A 537 -15.04 4.99 30.87
CA VAL A 537 -13.98 5.02 29.86
C VAL A 537 -13.92 3.70 29.08
N ALA A 538 -13.96 2.55 29.77
CA ALA A 538 -14.00 1.23 29.16
C ALA A 538 -15.18 1.10 28.18
N ALA A 539 -16.38 1.49 28.61
CA ALA A 539 -17.57 1.50 27.76
C ALA A 539 -17.41 2.41 26.53
N ALA A 540 -16.80 3.60 26.68
CA ALA A 540 -16.53 4.51 25.56
C ALA A 540 -15.55 3.90 24.54
N LEU A 541 -14.47 3.26 25.00
CA LEU A 541 -13.50 2.57 24.13
C LEU A 541 -14.16 1.39 23.38
N ARG A 542 -14.92 0.54 24.07
CA ARG A 542 -15.69 -0.59 23.49
C ARG A 542 -16.71 -0.13 22.44
N ALA A 543 -17.39 0.99 22.72
CA ALA A 543 -18.34 1.65 21.84
C ALA A 543 -17.68 2.45 20.69
N ARG A 544 -16.34 2.49 20.61
CA ARG A 544 -15.58 3.22 19.57
C ARG A 544 -15.81 4.73 19.57
N ARG A 545 -16.15 5.28 20.74
CA ARG A 545 -16.43 6.70 20.96
C ARG A 545 -15.11 7.47 21.11
N THR A 546 -14.30 7.37 20.07
CA THR A 546 -12.91 7.84 20.04
C THR A 546 -12.60 8.61 18.77
N PHE A 547 -11.55 9.40 18.81
CA PHE A 547 -10.86 9.92 17.64
C PHE A 547 -9.34 9.86 17.87
N ALA A 548 -8.57 9.89 16.80
CA ALA A 548 -7.11 9.75 16.81
C ALA A 548 -6.46 11.06 16.39
N THR A 549 -5.40 11.50 17.07
CA THR A 549 -4.61 12.68 16.68
C THR A 549 -3.11 12.36 16.56
N THR A 550 -2.41 13.25 15.87
CA THR A 550 -0.95 13.21 15.60
C THR A 550 -0.07 13.61 16.80
N GLY A 551 -0.64 13.72 18.01
CA GLY A 551 0.08 14.12 19.23
C GLY A 551 -0.29 15.52 19.72
N GLU A 552 -0.78 16.39 18.85
CA GLU A 552 -1.46 17.62 19.26
C GLU A 552 -2.85 17.32 19.84
N ARG A 553 -3.31 18.13 20.79
CA ARG A 553 -4.67 18.03 21.36
C ARG A 553 -5.74 18.61 20.42
N LEU A 554 -5.72 18.20 19.15
CA LEU A 554 -6.81 18.46 18.22
C LEU A 554 -8.06 17.70 18.69
N VAL A 555 -9.23 18.13 18.24
CA VAL A 555 -10.49 17.44 18.53
C VAL A 555 -11.30 17.33 17.24
N GLY A 556 -11.83 16.13 16.98
CA GLY A 556 -12.80 15.89 15.92
C GLY A 556 -14.02 15.16 16.48
N LEU A 557 -15.18 15.80 16.34
CA LEU A 557 -16.47 15.26 16.79
C LEU A 557 -17.41 15.13 15.61
N VAL A 558 -18.14 14.01 15.54
CA VAL A 558 -19.29 13.84 14.63
C VAL A 558 -20.50 13.28 15.36
N SER A 559 -21.67 13.83 15.03
CA SER A 559 -22.98 13.37 15.47
C SER A 559 -23.99 13.41 14.33
N THR A 560 -25.14 12.78 14.51
CA THR A 560 -26.33 13.04 13.68
C THR A 560 -26.90 14.44 13.98
N GLU A 561 -27.65 15.01 13.02
CA GLU A 561 -28.31 16.34 13.12
C GLU A 561 -29.28 16.46 14.32
N ASP A 562 -29.81 15.34 14.82
CA ASP A 562 -30.66 15.26 16.02
C ASP A 562 -29.90 15.01 17.33
N GLY A 563 -28.57 14.90 17.26
CA GLY A 563 -27.66 14.59 18.37
C GLY A 563 -27.87 13.22 19.04
N GLN A 564 -28.70 12.33 18.47
CA GLN A 564 -29.02 11.04 19.11
C GLN A 564 -27.92 10.00 18.96
N HIS A 565 -27.10 10.09 17.90
CA HIS A 565 -26.00 9.18 17.62
C HIS A 565 -24.68 9.94 17.51
N LEU A 566 -23.61 9.32 18.03
CA LEU A 566 -22.24 9.83 18.00
C LEU A 566 -21.34 8.92 17.16
N GLN A 567 -20.14 9.42 16.82
CA GLN A 567 -19.09 8.58 16.23
C GLN A 567 -18.87 7.28 17.03
N GLY A 568 -18.82 6.16 16.32
CA GLY A 568 -18.74 4.81 16.88
C GLY A 568 -20.09 4.10 17.04
N ASP A 569 -21.22 4.81 17.08
CA ASP A 569 -22.56 4.20 17.06
C ASP A 569 -22.93 3.68 15.66
N THR A 570 -23.81 2.68 15.57
CA THR A 570 -24.34 2.18 14.28
C THR A 570 -25.75 2.70 14.05
N VAL A 571 -25.93 3.51 13.01
CA VAL A 571 -27.22 4.10 12.61
C VAL A 571 -27.91 3.21 11.57
N VAL A 572 -29.19 2.91 11.78
CA VAL A 572 -30.01 2.12 10.84
C VAL A 572 -30.92 3.05 10.04
N VAL A 573 -30.63 3.24 8.75
CA VAL A 573 -31.50 3.97 7.84
C VAL A 573 -32.48 3.02 7.17
N THR A 574 -33.77 3.34 7.20
CA THR A 574 -34.83 2.50 6.60
C THR A 574 -35.24 3.01 5.23
N ALA A 575 -35.74 2.12 4.36
CA ALA A 575 -36.19 2.47 3.01
C ALA A 575 -37.38 3.47 2.95
N ALA A 576 -38.01 3.78 4.09
CA ALA A 576 -39.02 4.83 4.20
C ALA A 576 -38.41 6.25 4.31
N ASN A 577 -37.13 6.36 4.71
CA ASN A 577 -36.41 7.63 4.75
C ASN A 577 -35.89 7.96 3.34
N THR A 578 -36.57 8.89 2.66
CA THR A 578 -36.19 9.38 1.32
C THR A 578 -35.09 10.44 1.34
N LEU A 579 -34.63 10.84 2.53
CA LEU A 579 -33.62 11.88 2.75
C LEU A 579 -32.26 11.27 3.13
N PRO A 580 -31.13 11.87 2.70
CA PRO A 580 -29.80 11.44 3.13
C PRO A 580 -29.60 11.64 4.64
N LEU A 581 -28.76 10.81 5.25
CA LEU A 581 -28.35 10.97 6.65
C LEU A 581 -27.44 12.19 6.76
N ARG A 582 -27.81 13.14 7.60
CA ARG A 582 -27.01 14.33 7.91
C ARG A 582 -26.13 14.08 9.11
N LEU A 583 -24.83 14.32 8.92
CA LEU A 583 -23.83 14.26 9.96
C LEU A 583 -23.25 15.67 10.18
N ASP A 584 -23.37 16.15 11.41
CA ASP A 584 -22.75 17.39 11.87
C ASP A 584 -21.33 17.08 12.31
N TYR A 585 -20.36 17.85 11.82
CA TYR A 585 -18.96 17.76 12.27
C TYR A 585 -18.55 19.03 13.01
N GLN A 586 -17.74 18.85 14.06
CA GLN A 586 -17.11 19.92 14.83
C GLN A 586 -15.62 19.60 15.04
N PHE A 587 -14.75 20.41 14.43
CA PHE A 587 -13.29 20.27 14.56
C PHE A 587 -12.66 21.47 15.29
N TYR A 588 -11.78 21.18 16.24
CA TYR A 588 -11.04 22.19 17.01
C TYR A 588 -9.53 21.92 16.88
N GLY A 589 -8.83 22.84 16.21
CA GLY A 589 -7.41 22.78 15.89
C GLY A 589 -6.59 23.81 16.66
N ARG A 590 -5.26 23.75 16.52
CA ARG A 590 -4.29 24.60 17.19
C ARG A 590 -3.73 25.67 16.26
N ASP A 591 -3.28 25.26 15.08
CA ASP A 591 -2.67 26.15 14.10
C ASP A 591 -3.68 26.66 13.07
N GLY A 592 -4.65 25.81 12.67
CA GLY A 592 -5.72 26.11 11.72
C GLY A 592 -5.84 25.07 10.61
N PHE A 593 -7.07 24.67 10.30
CA PHE A 593 -7.36 23.63 9.31
C PHE A 593 -7.27 24.15 7.87
N SER A 594 -6.58 23.39 7.01
CA SER A 594 -6.48 23.65 5.56
C SER A 594 -7.52 22.85 4.76
N SER A 595 -7.81 21.60 5.17
CA SER A 595 -8.92 20.81 4.61
C SER A 595 -9.72 20.06 5.67
N ILE A 596 -10.98 19.80 5.34
CA ILE A 596 -11.80 18.73 5.93
C ILE A 596 -12.20 17.80 4.79
N GLU A 597 -12.06 16.50 4.98
CA GLU A 597 -12.39 15.47 4.00
C GLU A 597 -13.33 14.45 4.64
N ALA A 598 -14.23 13.85 3.85
CA ALA A 598 -14.91 12.63 4.21
C ALA A 598 -14.70 11.55 3.13
N TRP A 599 -14.56 10.33 3.60
CA TRP A 599 -14.03 9.19 2.88
C TRP A 599 -14.83 7.92 3.24
N ASP A 600 -14.92 6.98 2.30
CA ASP A 600 -15.37 5.61 2.54
C ASP A 600 -14.51 4.65 1.68
N ALA A 601 -14.91 3.39 1.47
CA ALA A 601 -14.10 2.43 0.70
C ALA A 601 -14.01 2.78 -0.79
N SER A 602 -14.90 3.63 -1.30
CA SER A 602 -14.78 4.19 -2.66
C SER A 602 -13.73 5.30 -2.76
N GLY A 603 -13.26 5.83 -1.62
CA GLY A 603 -12.30 6.93 -1.52
C GLY A 603 -12.92 8.18 -0.90
N CYS A 604 -12.30 9.33 -1.16
CA CYS A 604 -12.77 10.64 -0.70
C CYS A 604 -14.03 11.04 -1.48
N PHE A 605 -15.18 11.15 -0.80
CA PHE A 605 -16.46 11.54 -1.39
C PHE A 605 -16.90 12.97 -1.02
N PHE A 606 -16.29 13.57 -0.01
CA PHE A 606 -16.50 14.97 0.38
C PHE A 606 -15.17 15.64 0.66
N ARG A 607 -14.98 16.88 0.19
CA ARG A 607 -13.82 17.69 0.53
C ARG A 607 -14.20 19.16 0.64
N ARG A 608 -13.78 19.79 1.72
CA ARG A 608 -13.90 21.20 2.02
C ARG A 608 -12.51 21.84 2.04
N ASN A 609 -12.28 22.84 1.20
CA ASN A 609 -11.00 23.53 1.05
C ASN A 609 -11.03 24.86 1.83
N LEU A 610 -10.62 24.83 3.09
CA LEU A 610 -10.72 25.99 3.99
C LEU A 610 -9.75 27.11 3.62
N GLN A 611 -8.61 26.76 3.02
CA GLN A 611 -7.65 27.72 2.45
C GLN A 611 -8.30 28.56 1.35
N GLU A 612 -9.03 27.90 0.44
CA GLU A 612 -9.73 28.57 -0.67
C GLU A 612 -10.97 29.36 -0.20
N GLU A 613 -11.75 28.82 0.75
CA GLU A 613 -12.89 29.54 1.34
C GLU A 613 -12.48 30.86 1.98
N VAL A 614 -11.41 30.87 2.79
CA VAL A 614 -10.92 32.08 3.45
C VAL A 614 -10.38 33.08 2.41
N SER A 615 -9.60 32.62 1.43
CA SER A 615 -9.14 33.44 0.29
C SER A 615 -10.30 34.13 -0.43
N GLN A 616 -11.32 33.37 -0.85
CA GLN A 616 -12.47 33.91 -1.59
C GLN A 616 -13.28 34.89 -0.75
N ASN A 617 -13.41 34.65 0.56
CA ASN A 617 -14.14 35.55 1.46
C ASN A 617 -13.38 36.87 1.71
N GLN A 618 -12.06 36.84 1.85
CA GLN A 618 -11.26 38.07 1.94
C GLN A 618 -11.26 38.86 0.62
N GLN A 619 -11.17 38.18 -0.53
CA GLN A 619 -11.23 38.83 -1.85
C GLN A 619 -12.59 39.51 -2.15
N LYS A 620 -13.68 39.09 -1.50
CA LYS A 620 -15.00 39.74 -1.56
C LYS A 620 -15.15 40.93 -0.61
N GLY A 621 -14.23 41.12 0.34
CA GLY A 621 -14.24 42.22 1.29
C GLY A 621 -13.68 43.53 0.71
N LEU A 622 -13.98 44.65 1.36
CA LEU A 622 -13.42 45.98 1.04
C LEU A 622 -11.98 46.19 1.59
N GLY A 623 -11.27 45.10 1.90
CA GLY A 623 -9.93 45.12 2.48
C GLY A 623 -8.81 45.10 1.42
N PRO A 624 -7.55 45.33 1.83
CA PRO A 624 -6.39 45.05 0.98
C PRO A 624 -6.33 43.54 0.68
N ARG A 625 -5.84 43.18 -0.51
CA ARG A 625 -5.61 41.77 -0.86
C ARG A 625 -4.58 41.12 0.08
N PRO A 626 -4.76 39.85 0.46
CA PRO A 626 -3.75 39.12 1.20
C PRO A 626 -2.47 38.98 0.36
N ALA A 627 -1.31 39.03 1.01
CA ALA A 627 -0.04 38.73 0.37
C ALA A 627 -0.01 37.25 -0.09
N ARG A 628 0.87 36.91 -1.04
CA ARG A 628 1.03 35.54 -1.53
C ARG A 628 2.35 34.92 -1.07
N LYS A 629 2.32 33.61 -0.86
CA LYS A 629 3.45 32.77 -0.47
C LYS A 629 3.50 31.50 -1.30
N LEU A 630 4.69 30.92 -1.39
CA LEU A 630 4.93 29.63 -2.03
C LEU A 630 5.12 28.58 -0.94
N ARG A 631 4.20 27.63 -0.83
CA ARG A 631 4.29 26.48 0.05
C ARG A 631 4.92 25.31 -0.68
N ILE A 632 5.94 24.72 -0.09
CA ILE A 632 6.59 23.49 -0.58
C ILE A 632 6.48 22.45 0.53
N ARG A 633 6.15 21.21 0.15
CA ARG A 633 6.06 20.07 1.08
C ARG A 633 6.70 18.83 0.48
N TRP A 634 7.20 17.97 1.35
CA TRP A 634 7.66 16.62 1.04
C TRP A 634 7.27 15.70 2.20
N GLY A 635 7.01 14.43 1.94
CA GLY A 635 6.52 13.55 3.00
C GLY A 635 6.26 12.12 2.58
N GLY A 636 5.61 11.38 3.46
CA GLY A 636 5.36 9.95 3.34
C GLY A 636 6.42 9.10 4.05
N ALA A 637 6.40 7.79 3.77
CA ALA A 637 7.26 6.80 4.40
C ALA A 637 7.94 5.90 3.35
N ARG A 638 9.16 5.45 3.61
CA ARG A 638 9.97 4.67 2.66
C ARG A 638 9.37 3.30 2.30
N LEU A 639 8.53 2.76 3.18
CA LEU A 639 7.88 1.45 3.06
C LEU A 639 6.81 1.29 4.16
N PHE A 640 5.94 0.29 4.02
CA PHE A 640 4.85 0.00 4.99
C PHE A 640 5.32 -0.77 6.25
N ASP A 641 6.50 -1.39 6.21
CA ASP A 641 7.02 -2.28 7.27
C ASP A 641 8.00 -1.55 8.23
N ARG A 642 8.97 -2.25 8.84
CA ARG A 642 9.96 -1.68 9.77
C ARG A 642 11.05 -0.87 9.05
N TYR A 643 11.54 0.21 9.67
CA TYR A 643 12.53 1.15 9.12
C TYR A 643 11.96 1.96 7.93
N ARG A 644 10.83 2.61 8.21
CA ARG A 644 10.02 3.38 7.26
C ARG A 644 10.40 4.86 7.15
N GLU A 645 11.33 5.32 7.98
CA GLU A 645 11.94 6.66 7.90
C GLU A 645 12.52 6.92 6.51
N VAL A 646 12.12 8.05 5.93
CA VAL A 646 12.73 8.66 4.75
C VAL A 646 13.68 9.74 5.24
N VAL A 647 14.93 9.72 4.79
CA VAL A 647 15.87 10.83 5.00
C VAL A 647 15.87 11.68 3.72
N TRP A 648 15.60 12.99 3.86
CA TRP A 648 15.52 13.93 2.75
C TRP A 648 16.70 14.90 2.79
N HIS A 649 17.41 15.01 1.67
CA HIS A 649 18.43 16.04 1.44
C HIS A 649 18.09 16.79 0.15
N GLY A 650 17.77 18.07 0.22
CA GLY A 650 17.19 18.78 -0.92
C GLY A 650 17.55 20.25 -1.06
N SER A 651 17.22 20.79 -2.23
CA SER A 651 17.39 22.19 -2.60
C SER A 651 16.20 22.67 -3.42
N ILE A 652 15.87 23.94 -3.20
CA ILE A 652 14.75 24.67 -3.79
C ILE A 652 15.36 25.90 -4.44
N LEU A 653 15.20 26.04 -5.76
CA LEU A 653 15.69 27.15 -6.55
C LEU A 653 14.52 27.96 -7.10
N LEU A 654 14.55 29.28 -6.85
CA LEU A 654 13.55 30.24 -7.29
C LEU A 654 14.05 30.98 -8.52
N THR A 655 13.23 31.04 -9.58
CA THR A 655 13.53 31.81 -10.80
C THR A 655 12.63 33.03 -10.87
N GLY A 656 13.19 34.20 -11.17
CA GLY A 656 12.43 35.45 -11.38
C GLY A 656 11.97 36.18 -10.11
N ALA A 657 12.26 35.64 -8.91
CA ALA A 657 11.86 36.23 -7.63
C ALA A 657 12.89 35.98 -6.53
N THR A 658 12.87 36.85 -5.51
CA THR A 658 13.70 36.74 -4.30
C THR A 658 12.83 36.54 -3.06
N ALA A 659 13.17 35.55 -2.25
CA ALA A 659 12.52 35.28 -0.98
C ALA A 659 12.90 36.36 0.05
N SER A 660 11.91 36.95 0.71
CA SER A 660 12.13 37.89 1.82
C SER A 660 12.37 37.18 3.15
N ARG A 661 11.71 36.04 3.35
CA ARG A 661 11.82 35.17 4.53
C ARG A 661 11.25 33.78 4.24
N ILE A 662 11.56 32.82 5.11
CA ILE A 662 11.04 31.46 5.07
C ILE A 662 10.51 31.03 6.44
N GLU A 663 9.53 30.14 6.46
CA GLU A 663 9.03 29.47 7.69
C GLU A 663 8.94 27.96 7.45
N ALA A 664 9.69 27.18 8.24
CA ALA A 664 9.55 25.72 8.23
C ALA A 664 8.18 25.30 8.79
N LEU A 665 7.68 24.15 8.33
CA LEU A 665 6.42 23.52 8.76
C LEU A 665 6.57 21.99 8.74
N GLY A 666 5.68 21.26 9.42
CA GLY A 666 5.85 19.83 9.66
C GLY A 666 6.76 19.51 10.86
N GLY A 667 7.25 18.26 10.88
CA GLY A 667 8.12 17.70 11.91
C GLY A 667 9.45 18.43 12.10
N ILE A 668 9.92 19.20 11.11
CA ILE A 668 11.10 20.09 11.23
C ILE A 668 11.05 20.98 12.49
N ARG A 669 9.87 21.39 12.94
CA ARG A 669 9.72 22.22 14.15
C ARG A 669 10.00 21.48 15.46
N ASP A 670 10.03 20.15 15.42
CA ASP A 670 10.15 19.27 16.58
C ASP A 670 11.48 18.46 16.62
N ASP A 671 12.27 18.48 15.54
CA ASP A 671 13.61 17.88 15.47
C ASP A 671 14.72 18.94 15.28
N PRO A 672 15.50 19.26 16.34
CA PRO A 672 16.65 20.18 16.25
C PRO A 672 17.78 19.76 15.28
N GLU A 673 17.83 18.51 14.80
CA GLU A 673 18.75 18.08 13.74
C GLU A 673 18.21 18.36 12.32
N SER A 674 16.90 18.49 12.15
CA SER A 674 16.26 18.82 10.87
C SER A 674 16.33 20.33 10.60
N THR A 675 16.68 20.74 9.38
CA THR A 675 16.87 22.16 9.06
C THR A 675 16.33 22.55 7.69
N VAL A 676 15.81 23.77 7.60
CA VAL A 676 15.57 24.48 6.33
C VAL A 676 16.29 25.82 6.40
N ARG A 677 17.07 26.16 5.38
CA ARG A 677 17.96 27.34 5.41
C ARG A 677 17.89 28.10 4.10
N LEU A 678 17.74 29.42 4.20
CA LEU A 678 17.92 30.34 3.07
C LEU A 678 19.43 30.50 2.82
N VAL A 679 19.94 29.88 1.76
CA VAL A 679 21.37 29.90 1.36
C VAL A 679 21.68 31.19 0.60
N SER A 680 20.72 31.64 -0.22
CA SER A 680 20.68 32.95 -0.86
C SER A 680 19.21 33.36 -1.03
N GLU A 681 18.94 34.60 -1.43
CA GLU A 681 17.58 35.07 -1.72
C GLU A 681 16.82 34.23 -2.78
N THR A 682 17.51 33.38 -3.56
CA THR A 682 16.93 32.51 -4.57
C THR A 682 17.13 31.01 -4.33
N HIS A 683 17.78 30.62 -3.22
CA HIS A 683 18.11 29.23 -2.91
C HIS A 683 17.80 28.89 -1.45
N VAL A 684 16.91 27.92 -1.25
CA VAL A 684 16.65 27.30 0.05
C VAL A 684 17.17 25.86 0.03
N SER A 685 17.90 25.43 1.06
CA SER A 685 18.31 24.04 1.28
C SER A 685 17.50 23.42 2.42
N PHE A 686 17.29 22.10 2.38
CA PHE A 686 16.63 21.38 3.47
C PHE A 686 17.24 20.00 3.72
N ASP A 687 17.30 19.63 4.99
CA ASP A 687 17.74 18.33 5.51
C ASP A 687 16.74 17.90 6.57
N SER A 688 16.02 16.80 6.39
CA SER A 688 14.87 16.44 7.24
C SER A 688 14.50 14.95 7.16
N LYS A 689 13.55 14.49 7.98
CA LYS A 689 13.15 13.08 8.10
C LYS A 689 11.64 12.94 8.24
N THR A 690 11.01 12.04 7.47
CA THR A 690 9.56 11.76 7.59
C THR A 690 9.28 10.27 7.73
N SER A 691 8.20 9.93 8.44
CA SER A 691 7.69 8.58 8.68
C SER A 691 6.18 8.48 8.44
N GLY A 692 5.69 8.98 7.31
CA GLY A 692 4.25 8.99 6.93
C GLY A 692 3.52 10.30 7.26
N ASP A 693 4.18 11.17 7.99
CA ASP A 693 3.91 12.60 8.10
C ASP A 693 4.52 13.38 6.91
N PHE A 694 4.58 14.71 7.03
CA PHE A 694 5.19 15.58 6.03
C PHE A 694 5.93 16.74 6.68
N ASP A 695 6.92 17.22 5.95
CA ASP A 695 7.74 18.38 6.22
C ASP A 695 7.56 19.42 5.11
N GLY A 696 8.00 20.65 5.34
CA GLY A 696 7.93 21.67 4.30
C GLY A 696 8.47 23.05 4.69
N VAL A 697 8.23 24.00 3.79
CA VAL A 697 8.56 25.41 3.97
C VAL A 697 7.55 26.32 3.27
N ASP A 698 7.10 27.36 3.97
CA ASP A 698 6.46 28.53 3.37
C ASP A 698 7.54 29.56 3.01
N ILE A 699 7.57 30.00 1.76
CA ILE A 699 8.48 31.01 1.23
C ILE A 699 7.68 32.28 0.91
N PHE A 700 8.13 33.42 1.43
CA PHE A 700 7.43 34.70 1.34
C PHE A 700 8.22 35.69 0.49
N PHE A 701 7.52 36.65 -0.12
CA PHE A 701 8.08 37.58 -1.10
C PHE A 701 7.84 39.04 -0.66
N PRO A 702 8.66 40.01 -1.11
CA PRO A 702 8.51 41.42 -0.68
C PRO A 702 7.18 42.06 -1.10
N ARG A 703 6.62 41.68 -2.26
CA ARG A 703 5.34 42.16 -2.80
C ARG A 703 4.60 41.04 -3.52
N GLU A 704 3.27 41.16 -3.64
CA GLU A 704 2.38 40.17 -4.28
C GLU A 704 2.76 39.85 -5.75
N LEU A 705 3.36 40.80 -6.46
CA LEU A 705 3.83 40.64 -7.84
C LEU A 705 5.22 40.01 -7.95
N ASP A 706 6.00 39.95 -6.87
CA ASP A 706 7.37 39.42 -6.85
C ASP A 706 7.38 37.89 -6.66
N LEU A 707 6.40 37.17 -7.20
CA LEU A 707 6.32 35.69 -7.18
C LEU A 707 7.27 35.06 -8.21
N PRO A 708 7.80 33.85 -7.99
CA PRO A 708 8.70 33.21 -8.96
C PRO A 708 7.99 32.89 -10.27
N ASP A 709 8.73 32.95 -11.39
CA ASP A 709 8.29 32.47 -12.71
C ASP A 709 8.25 30.93 -12.73
N SER A 710 9.20 30.30 -12.03
CA SER A 710 9.24 28.86 -11.78
C SER A 710 10.02 28.53 -10.51
N VAL A 711 9.72 27.36 -9.93
CA VAL A 711 10.45 26.78 -8.82
C VAL A 711 10.93 25.37 -9.18
N SER A 712 12.19 25.08 -8.88
CA SER A 712 12.79 23.75 -9.03
C SER A 712 13.13 23.19 -7.65
N ILE A 713 12.67 21.97 -7.36
CA ILE A 713 12.86 21.27 -6.08
C ILE A 713 13.53 19.93 -6.39
N THR A 714 14.78 19.78 -5.99
CA THR A 714 15.60 18.59 -6.29
C THR A 714 16.30 18.05 -5.06
N GLY A 715 16.61 16.75 -5.04
CA GLY A 715 17.32 16.17 -3.91
C GLY A 715 17.47 14.66 -3.94
N LEU A 716 18.03 14.14 -2.85
CA LEU A 716 18.30 12.73 -2.58
C LEU A 716 17.36 12.19 -1.51
N VAL A 717 17.03 10.90 -1.65
CA VAL A 717 16.16 10.13 -0.76
C VAL A 717 16.95 8.97 -0.15
N GLY A 718 17.12 8.98 1.16
CA GLY A 718 17.73 7.93 1.95
C GLY A 718 16.75 7.27 2.92
N GLY A 719 17.30 6.67 3.97
CA GLY A 719 16.58 6.09 5.09
C GLY A 719 17.55 5.61 6.16
N TYR A 720 17.01 5.07 7.25
CA TYR A 720 17.81 4.61 8.39
C TYR A 720 18.86 3.54 8.02
N VAL A 721 20.14 3.79 8.30
CA VAL A 721 21.20 2.78 8.18
C VAL A 721 21.09 1.80 9.35
N LYS A 722 20.76 0.53 9.09
CA LYS A 722 20.63 -0.49 10.16
C LYS A 722 21.84 -1.39 10.35
N VAL A 723 22.61 -1.64 9.29
CA VAL A 723 23.81 -2.50 9.25
C VAL A 723 24.78 -1.89 8.26
N GLY A 724 26.07 -1.88 8.58
CA GLY A 724 27.13 -1.28 7.76
C GLY A 724 27.56 0.10 8.26
N ASP A 725 28.39 0.75 7.44
CA ASP A 725 28.99 2.07 7.73
C ASP A 725 27.93 3.18 7.66
N ALA A 726 27.75 3.91 8.76
CA ALA A 726 26.79 5.00 8.87
C ALA A 726 27.06 6.14 7.85
N LEU A 727 28.32 6.40 7.50
CA LEU A 727 28.69 7.46 6.55
C LEU A 727 28.29 7.16 5.10
N LYS A 728 27.94 5.90 4.77
CA LYS A 728 27.53 5.51 3.41
C LYS A 728 26.04 5.72 3.14
N GLY A 729 25.24 6.00 4.17
CA GLY A 729 23.79 6.13 4.05
C GLY A 729 23.10 4.82 3.62
N ASN A 730 21.79 4.92 3.36
CA ASN A 730 20.95 3.80 2.89
C ASN A 730 19.97 4.34 1.83
N PRO A 731 20.40 4.44 0.56
CA PRO A 731 19.63 5.10 -0.50
C PRO A 731 18.29 4.40 -0.74
N HIS A 732 17.29 5.17 -1.16
CA HIS A 732 15.98 4.63 -1.54
C HIS A 732 16.03 3.99 -2.93
N ASN A 733 16.37 2.69 -2.97
CA ASN A 733 16.66 1.93 -4.20
C ASN A 733 15.63 2.06 -5.34
N ALA A 734 14.35 2.31 -5.05
CA ALA A 734 13.31 2.45 -6.07
C ALA A 734 13.38 3.79 -6.81
N GLN A 735 13.79 4.85 -6.12
CA GLN A 735 13.97 6.20 -6.65
C GLN A 735 14.83 7.02 -5.65
N PRO A 736 16.18 7.00 -5.78
CA PRO A 736 17.07 7.67 -4.83
C PRO A 736 17.16 9.19 -5.05
N GLU A 737 16.62 9.70 -6.15
CA GLU A 737 16.62 11.12 -6.54
C GLU A 737 15.20 11.60 -6.84
N PHE A 738 14.88 12.83 -6.48
CA PHE A 738 13.65 13.52 -6.87
C PHE A 738 13.93 14.84 -7.57
N SER A 739 13.02 15.23 -8.47
CA SER A 739 13.04 16.50 -9.18
C SER A 739 11.62 16.91 -9.55
N LEU A 740 11.18 18.04 -9.00
CA LEU A 740 9.91 18.71 -9.30
C LEU A 740 10.23 20.12 -9.82
N LEU A 741 9.95 20.36 -11.10
CA LEU A 741 9.91 21.71 -11.68
C LEU A 741 8.44 22.12 -11.82
N ALA A 742 8.07 23.26 -11.24
CA ALA A 742 6.72 23.85 -11.37
C ALA A 742 6.82 25.28 -11.93
N SER A 743 6.02 25.61 -12.95
CA SER A 743 5.82 27.00 -13.37
C SER A 743 4.95 27.77 -12.36
N ARG A 744 4.96 29.10 -12.43
CA ARG A 744 4.03 29.95 -11.65
C ARG A 744 2.57 29.54 -11.87
N GLU A 745 2.21 29.21 -13.11
CA GLU A 745 0.85 28.82 -13.49
C GLU A 745 0.47 27.47 -12.86
N GLU A 746 1.33 26.45 -12.99
CA GLU A 746 1.10 25.13 -12.40
C GLU A 746 0.98 25.22 -10.86
N ALA A 747 1.89 25.97 -10.22
CA ALA A 747 1.86 26.17 -8.78
C ALA A 747 0.67 27.01 -8.30
N SER A 748 0.06 27.83 -9.18
CA SER A 748 -1.14 28.63 -8.85
C SER A 748 -2.46 27.91 -9.09
N THR A 749 -2.46 26.67 -9.59
CA THR A 749 -3.68 25.85 -9.67
C THR A 749 -4.07 25.30 -8.30
N THR A 750 -5.36 25.01 -8.08
CA THR A 750 -5.87 24.48 -6.80
C THR A 750 -5.21 23.13 -6.47
N GLY A 751 -4.44 23.06 -5.38
CA GLY A 751 -3.62 21.88 -5.02
C GLY A 751 -2.19 21.93 -5.55
N GLY A 752 -1.84 22.92 -6.38
CA GLY A 752 -0.53 23.14 -6.96
C GLY A 752 -0.03 21.98 -7.83
N LYS A 753 1.29 21.85 -7.94
CA LYS A 753 1.94 20.74 -8.64
C LYS A 753 2.54 19.75 -7.65
N GLN A 754 2.25 18.47 -7.82
CA GLN A 754 2.79 17.38 -7.00
C GLN A 754 3.37 16.26 -7.88
N ILE A 755 4.41 15.60 -7.38
CA ILE A 755 4.89 14.29 -7.87
C ILE A 755 4.88 13.27 -6.73
N GLU A 756 4.68 12.00 -7.10
CA GLU A 756 4.87 10.85 -6.20
C GLU A 756 6.27 10.24 -6.38
N ILE A 757 6.86 9.78 -5.28
CA ILE A 757 8.17 9.11 -5.27
C ILE A 757 7.96 7.59 -5.22
N ARG A 758 8.50 6.88 -6.21
CA ARG A 758 8.21 5.45 -6.42
C ARG A 758 8.73 4.58 -5.28
N GLY A 759 7.97 3.54 -4.95
CA GLY A 759 8.36 2.50 -4.00
C GLY A 759 8.21 2.88 -2.53
N GLY A 760 7.75 4.08 -2.22
CA GLY A 760 7.32 4.49 -0.88
C GLY A 760 5.83 4.24 -0.60
N ALA A 761 5.44 4.43 0.65
CA ALA A 761 4.06 4.58 1.10
C ALA A 761 3.72 6.07 1.19
N ASP A 762 2.76 6.52 0.36
CA ASP A 762 2.31 7.91 0.26
C ASP A 762 3.45 8.94 0.14
N MET A 763 4.56 8.60 -0.56
CA MET A 763 5.70 9.50 -0.70
C MET A 763 5.49 10.54 -1.80
N PHE A 764 5.68 11.82 -1.49
CA PHE A 764 5.42 12.92 -2.44
C PHE A 764 6.35 14.13 -2.25
N VAL A 765 6.38 14.99 -3.26
CA VAL A 765 6.89 16.38 -3.20
C VAL A 765 5.89 17.28 -3.92
N SER A 766 5.52 18.41 -3.32
CA SER A 766 4.51 19.36 -3.86
C SER A 766 4.95 20.82 -3.76
N ALA A 767 4.51 21.66 -4.70
CA ALA A 767 4.67 23.12 -4.71
C ALA A 767 3.35 23.83 -5.06
N GLU A 768 2.92 24.77 -4.21
CA GLU A 768 1.63 25.46 -4.32
C GLU A 768 1.76 26.94 -3.92
N ILE A 769 1.20 27.86 -4.71
CA ILE A 769 1.14 29.29 -4.41
C ILE A 769 -0.20 29.58 -3.74
N LEU A 770 -0.14 30.09 -2.50
CA LEU A 770 -1.28 30.33 -1.63
C LEU A 770 -1.35 31.79 -1.20
N ASP A 771 -2.55 32.27 -0.91
CA ASP A 771 -2.71 33.53 -0.20
C ASP A 771 -2.37 33.31 1.30
N ASP A 772 -1.64 34.26 1.90
CA ASP A 772 -1.22 34.22 3.30
C ASP A 772 -2.35 34.69 4.21
N VAL A 773 -3.25 33.76 4.52
CA VAL A 773 -4.46 34.00 5.33
C VAL A 773 -4.46 33.16 6.59
N ALA A 774 -5.09 33.67 7.65
CA ALA A 774 -5.28 32.92 8.90
C ALA A 774 -6.38 31.87 8.70
N LEU A 775 -6.00 30.59 8.82
CA LEU A 775 -6.91 29.45 8.69
C LEU A 775 -7.76 29.25 9.96
N PRO A 776 -8.99 28.72 9.85
CA PRO A 776 -9.88 28.57 10.99
C PRO A 776 -9.39 27.46 11.93
N ARG A 777 -9.25 27.80 13.22
CA ARG A 777 -8.97 26.84 14.32
C ARG A 777 -10.22 26.14 14.85
N ARG A 778 -11.40 26.57 14.42
CA ARG A 778 -12.70 25.97 14.71
C ARG A 778 -13.42 25.85 13.38
N ALA A 779 -13.76 24.63 12.97
CA ALA A 779 -14.37 24.37 11.68
C ALA A 779 -15.54 23.39 11.86
N GLU A 780 -16.73 23.88 11.52
CA GLU A 780 -18.00 23.20 11.74
C GLU A 780 -18.81 23.20 10.44
N GLY A 781 -19.74 22.26 10.31
CA GLY A 781 -20.63 22.14 9.17
C GLY A 781 -21.30 20.77 9.10
N GLN A 782 -22.00 20.53 8.00
CA GLN A 782 -22.75 19.29 7.77
C GLN A 782 -22.20 18.56 6.54
N ILE A 783 -22.34 17.23 6.53
CA ILE A 783 -22.23 16.40 5.32
C ILE A 783 -23.50 15.58 5.14
N GLU A 784 -23.89 15.36 3.88
CA GLU A 784 -24.98 14.45 3.53
C GLU A 784 -24.40 13.11 3.07
N VAL A 785 -24.72 12.06 3.83
CA VAL A 785 -24.38 10.66 3.53
C VAL A 785 -25.66 10.01 3.01
N ASP A 786 -25.76 9.70 1.72
CA ASP A 786 -26.96 9.02 1.21
C ASP A 786 -27.18 7.71 1.98
N GLY A 787 -28.33 7.67 2.67
CA GLY A 787 -28.76 6.59 3.55
C GLY A 787 -29.70 5.61 2.85
N ARG A 788 -30.08 5.87 1.60
CA ARG A 788 -30.57 4.80 0.73
C ARG A 788 -29.37 3.91 0.45
N GLY A 789 -29.39 2.73 1.07
CA GLY A 789 -28.45 1.67 0.73
C GLY A 789 -28.41 1.53 -0.79
N GLN A 790 -27.21 1.60 -1.35
CA GLN A 790 -26.97 1.06 -2.68
C GLN A 790 -27.49 -0.39 -2.66
N ASP A 791 -28.06 -0.87 -3.76
CA ASP A 791 -28.67 -2.21 -3.81
C ASP A 791 -27.57 -3.28 -3.78
N THR A 792 -27.02 -3.51 -2.58
CA THR A 792 -25.76 -4.18 -2.30
C THR A 792 -25.91 -5.08 -1.09
N ALA A 793 -25.45 -6.33 -1.20
CA ALA A 793 -25.67 -7.37 -0.19
C ALA A 793 -24.98 -7.12 1.17
N ASP A 794 -24.18 -6.07 1.30
CA ASP A 794 -23.72 -5.57 2.60
C ASP A 794 -24.58 -4.35 2.99
N PRO A 795 -25.42 -4.43 4.04
CA PRO A 795 -26.26 -3.33 4.49
C PRO A 795 -25.49 -2.24 5.24
N HIS A 796 -24.17 -2.37 5.39
CA HIS A 796 -23.35 -1.44 6.15
C HIS A 796 -22.59 -0.48 5.21
N ARG A 797 -23.22 0.66 4.89
CA ARG A 797 -22.46 1.89 4.60
C ARG A 797 -21.97 2.49 5.91
N ALA A 798 -20.89 3.23 5.78
CA ALA A 798 -19.78 3.17 6.67
C ALA A 798 -18.94 4.43 6.30
N VAL A 799 -18.68 5.31 7.28
CA VAL A 799 -18.20 6.74 7.28
C VAL A 799 -16.79 7.09 7.85
N TYR A 800 -15.81 7.70 7.16
CA TYR A 800 -14.75 8.49 7.86
C TYR A 800 -14.59 9.95 7.48
N LEU A 801 -14.18 10.79 8.44
CA LEU A 801 -13.68 12.15 8.17
C LEU A 801 -12.23 12.30 8.57
N VAL A 802 -11.54 13.25 7.92
CA VAL A 802 -10.22 13.75 8.30
C VAL A 802 -10.21 15.27 8.28
N ALA A 803 -9.74 15.91 9.35
CA ALA A 803 -9.38 17.33 9.33
C ALA A 803 -7.86 17.49 9.39
N ARG A 804 -7.29 18.36 8.54
CA ARG A 804 -5.84 18.52 8.36
C ARG A 804 -5.39 19.95 8.61
N GLU A 805 -4.58 20.19 9.64
CA GLU A 805 -3.93 21.47 9.86
C GLU A 805 -2.85 21.73 8.80
N PHE A 806 -2.60 23.00 8.49
CA PHE A 806 -1.56 23.36 7.52
C PHE A 806 -0.14 22.99 8.00
N SER A 807 0.03 22.88 9.31
CA SER A 807 1.31 22.64 9.99
C SER A 807 1.73 21.18 10.06
N GLY A 808 0.82 20.23 9.85
CA GLY A 808 1.09 18.79 9.97
C GLY A 808 -0.01 18.01 10.71
N GLY A 809 -0.67 18.65 11.68
CA GLY A 809 -1.62 18.01 12.59
C GLY A 809 -2.87 17.42 11.90
N LYS A 810 -3.36 16.26 12.36
CA LYS A 810 -4.52 15.56 11.77
C LYS A 810 -5.44 14.91 12.81
N THR A 811 -6.72 14.70 12.47
CA THR A 811 -7.68 13.88 13.24
C THR A 811 -8.62 13.05 12.34
N TYR A 812 -9.08 11.85 12.74
CA TYR A 812 -9.73 10.80 11.89
C TYR A 812 -10.93 10.03 12.55
N PHE A 813 -11.76 9.22 11.83
CA PHE A 813 -12.65 8.12 12.38
C PHE A 813 -13.25 7.09 11.35
N GLU A 814 -12.96 5.76 11.32
CA GLU A 814 -13.32 4.80 10.22
C GLU A 814 -14.82 4.55 9.82
N GLU A 815 -15.11 4.20 8.54
CA GLU A 815 -15.85 2.99 8.00
C GLU A 815 -16.07 3.06 6.40
N GLY A 816 -16.41 2.02 5.55
CA GLY A 816 -16.77 2.19 4.08
C GLY A 816 -17.29 1.05 3.08
N LEU A 817 -17.64 1.34 1.78
CA LEU A 817 -18.25 0.43 0.70
C LEU A 817 -17.73 0.48 -0.80
N PHE A 818 -17.85 -0.61 -1.59
CA PHE A 818 -17.39 -0.72 -3.02
C PHE A 818 -18.44 -0.97 -4.14
N THR A 819 -19.38 -1.93 -4.02
CA THR A 819 -20.34 -2.27 -5.10
C THR A 819 -21.15 -1.04 -5.53
N GLY A 820 -21.40 -0.17 -4.56
CA GLY A 820 -21.88 1.19 -4.73
C GLY A 820 -21.21 2.01 -5.80
N GLY A 821 -19.88 1.99 -5.91
CA GLY A 821 -19.15 2.78 -6.90
C GLY A 821 -19.59 2.47 -8.33
N LEU A 822 -19.77 1.19 -8.67
CA LEU A 822 -20.23 0.79 -10.00
C LEU A 822 -21.71 1.11 -10.24
N SER A 823 -22.59 0.91 -9.24
CA SER A 823 -24.01 1.26 -9.35
C SER A 823 -24.26 2.77 -9.36
N PHE A 824 -23.43 3.54 -8.67
CA PHE A 824 -23.43 5.01 -8.64
C PHE A 824 -22.96 5.59 -9.96
N LEU A 825 -21.85 5.08 -10.51
CA LEU A 825 -21.38 5.46 -11.84
C LEU A 825 -22.40 5.09 -12.92
N LEU A 826 -23.04 3.92 -12.84
CA LEU A 826 -24.16 3.55 -13.71
C LEU A 826 -25.33 4.54 -13.59
N ALA A 827 -25.76 4.84 -12.36
CA ALA A 827 -26.87 5.76 -12.11
C ALA A 827 -26.57 7.15 -12.67
N ILE A 828 -25.42 7.75 -12.35
CA ILE A 828 -24.99 9.06 -12.84
C ILE A 828 -24.88 9.09 -14.37
N SER A 829 -24.20 8.11 -14.97
CA SER A 829 -24.04 8.05 -16.43
C SER A 829 -25.37 7.79 -17.15
N SER A 830 -26.38 7.18 -16.50
CA SER A 830 -27.71 6.94 -17.07
C SER A 830 -28.71 8.08 -16.87
N ALA A 831 -28.50 8.95 -15.88
CA ALA A 831 -29.41 10.03 -15.51
C ALA A 831 -29.56 11.16 -16.57
N VAL A 832 -28.83 11.05 -17.69
CA VAL A 832 -28.78 12.04 -18.79
C VAL A 832 -29.15 11.40 -20.15
N SER A 833 -29.61 10.14 -20.19
CA SER A 833 -30.03 9.51 -21.45
C SER A 833 -31.40 10.03 -21.93
N PRO A 834 -31.56 10.43 -23.21
CA PRO A 834 -32.83 10.86 -23.74
C PRO A 834 -33.82 9.69 -23.86
N SER A 835 -35.12 9.98 -23.73
CA SER A 835 -36.20 9.03 -24.00
C SER A 835 -36.18 8.55 -25.46
N GLU A 836 -36.62 7.32 -25.71
CA GLU A 836 -36.56 6.59 -27.01
C GLU A 836 -37.24 7.25 -28.24
N ASN A 837 -37.75 8.49 -28.12
CA ASN A 837 -38.45 9.24 -29.19
C ASN A 837 -37.79 10.60 -29.54
N ALA A 838 -36.56 10.86 -29.13
CA ALA A 838 -35.86 12.12 -29.47
C ALA A 838 -35.23 12.08 -30.88
N SER A 839 -35.45 13.13 -31.68
CA SER A 839 -34.85 13.30 -33.02
C SER A 839 -33.42 13.85 -32.97
N ILE A 840 -32.63 13.47 -33.97
CA ILE A 840 -31.16 13.66 -34.08
C ILE A 840 -30.64 15.12 -33.93
N GLU A 841 -31.51 16.13 -34.03
CA GLU A 841 -31.11 17.55 -33.96
C GLU A 841 -31.24 18.18 -32.55
N ASP A 842 -31.82 17.49 -31.56
CA ASP A 842 -31.93 17.97 -30.18
C ASP A 842 -31.03 17.20 -29.19
N VAL A 843 -30.53 17.93 -28.19
CA VAL A 843 -29.71 17.45 -27.03
C VAL A 843 -28.19 17.31 -27.27
N GLN A 844 -27.47 18.42 -27.16
CA GLN A 844 -26.15 18.43 -26.48
C GLN A 844 -26.38 18.60 -24.97
N GLN A 845 -26.42 17.49 -24.22
CA GLN A 845 -26.29 17.52 -22.76
C GLN A 845 -25.01 16.80 -22.32
N PRO A 846 -24.28 17.34 -21.32
CA PRO A 846 -23.03 16.74 -20.85
C PRO A 846 -23.31 15.47 -20.03
N MET A 847 -22.97 14.32 -20.60
CA MET A 847 -22.93 13.06 -19.86
C MET A 847 -21.65 12.97 -19.02
N ILE A 848 -21.78 12.49 -17.78
CA ILE A 848 -20.64 12.26 -16.88
C ILE A 848 -20.00 10.90 -17.21
N ILE A 849 -18.69 10.93 -17.45
CA ILE A 849 -17.89 9.80 -17.93
C ILE A 849 -16.93 9.38 -16.80
N PRO A 850 -16.86 8.08 -16.44
CA PRO A 850 -15.87 7.59 -15.49
C PRO A 850 -14.43 7.79 -15.98
N PRO A 851 -13.43 8.05 -15.10
CA PRO A 851 -12.04 8.17 -15.51
C PRO A 851 -11.52 6.91 -16.24
N PRO A 852 -10.55 7.03 -17.18
CA PRO A 852 -10.03 5.89 -17.94
C PRO A 852 -9.54 4.71 -17.09
N ALA A 853 -8.97 4.97 -15.91
CA ALA A 853 -8.56 3.92 -14.96
C ALA A 853 -9.74 3.12 -14.40
N ILE A 854 -10.90 3.74 -14.20
CA ILE A 854 -12.13 3.08 -13.74
C ILE A 854 -12.76 2.26 -14.87
N LEU A 855 -12.72 2.75 -16.12
CA LEU A 855 -13.12 1.97 -17.29
C LEU A 855 -12.19 0.75 -17.49
N ALA A 856 -10.88 0.89 -17.27
CA ALA A 856 -9.94 -0.23 -17.30
C ALA A 856 -10.21 -1.27 -16.18
N LEU A 857 -10.53 -0.80 -14.97
CA LEU A 857 -10.94 -1.68 -13.86
C LEU A 857 -12.26 -2.40 -14.16
N ALA A 858 -13.26 -1.69 -14.68
CA ALA A 858 -14.54 -2.27 -15.08
C ALA A 858 -14.37 -3.34 -16.18
N ALA A 859 -13.55 -3.05 -17.20
CA ALA A 859 -13.18 -4.00 -18.24
C ALA A 859 -12.47 -5.24 -17.69
N THR A 860 -11.74 -5.11 -16.57
CA THR A 860 -11.13 -6.24 -15.86
C THR A 860 -12.18 -7.05 -15.10
N ILE A 861 -12.99 -6.40 -14.25
CA ILE A 861 -13.99 -7.04 -13.39
C ILE A 861 -15.02 -7.84 -14.21
N ALA A 862 -15.44 -7.32 -15.37
CA ALA A 862 -16.40 -7.95 -16.27
C ALA A 862 -16.02 -9.38 -16.71
N VAL A 863 -14.72 -9.68 -16.82
CA VAL A 863 -14.21 -11.00 -17.24
C VAL A 863 -13.43 -11.75 -16.16
N HIS A 864 -12.96 -11.08 -15.11
CA HIS A 864 -12.02 -11.66 -14.15
C HIS A 864 -12.61 -12.88 -13.40
N PRO A 865 -11.90 -14.04 -13.32
CA PRO A 865 -12.44 -15.30 -12.79
C PRO A 865 -13.04 -15.24 -11.39
N ALA A 866 -12.52 -14.39 -10.49
CA ALA A 866 -13.03 -14.27 -9.12
C ALA A 866 -14.42 -13.63 -9.01
N PHE A 867 -14.85 -12.88 -10.03
CA PHE A 867 -16.19 -12.28 -10.15
C PHE A 867 -17.11 -13.10 -11.06
N THR A 868 -16.59 -14.12 -11.75
CA THR A 868 -17.28 -14.81 -12.85
C THR A 868 -17.27 -16.34 -12.66
N SER A 869 -16.24 -17.04 -13.15
CA SER A 869 -16.23 -18.50 -13.27
C SER A 869 -15.77 -19.28 -12.03
N ARG A 870 -15.18 -18.62 -11.02
CA ARG A 870 -14.62 -19.29 -9.82
C ARG A 870 -15.40 -19.03 -8.52
N VAL A 871 -16.63 -18.51 -8.60
CA VAL A 871 -17.37 -18.14 -7.39
C VAL A 871 -17.88 -19.39 -6.65
N VAL A 872 -17.23 -19.69 -5.52
CA VAL A 872 -17.47 -20.85 -4.67
C VAL A 872 -18.88 -20.81 -4.08
N ALA A 873 -19.59 -21.94 -4.06
CA ALA A 873 -20.84 -22.07 -3.32
C ALA A 873 -20.51 -22.20 -1.83
N GLY A 874 -21.08 -21.32 -1.00
CA GLY A 874 -20.86 -21.34 0.44
C GLY A 874 -21.22 -22.69 1.06
N VAL A 875 -20.34 -23.20 1.92
CA VAL A 875 -20.59 -24.37 2.76
C VAL A 875 -21.34 -23.88 4.00
N ASP A 876 -22.64 -23.62 3.84
CA ASP A 876 -23.65 -23.66 4.90
C ASP A 876 -25.05 -23.47 4.28
N GLY A 877 -26.04 -24.16 4.84
CA GLY A 877 -27.39 -24.24 4.30
C GLY A 877 -28.17 -22.92 4.40
N GLY A 878 -27.99 -22.03 3.42
CA GLY A 878 -28.80 -20.80 3.28
C GLY A 878 -28.16 -19.75 2.37
N GLY A 879 -26.94 -19.30 2.71
CA GLY A 879 -26.31 -18.14 2.07
C GLY A 879 -25.63 -18.39 0.71
N GLY A 880 -25.30 -19.64 0.37
CA GLY A 880 -24.41 -19.98 -0.76
C GLY A 880 -24.86 -19.58 -2.17
N ARG A 881 -26.12 -19.16 -2.37
CA ARG A 881 -26.61 -18.60 -3.65
C ARG A 881 -26.41 -17.09 -3.79
N HIS A 882 -26.46 -16.33 -2.68
CA HIS A 882 -26.40 -14.87 -2.72
C HIS A 882 -24.99 -14.38 -3.06
N HIS A 883 -23.95 -14.83 -2.34
CA HIS A 883 -22.55 -14.46 -2.64
C HIS A 883 -22.09 -14.75 -4.09
N ARG A 884 -22.69 -15.76 -4.74
CA ARG A 884 -22.48 -16.04 -6.17
C ARG A 884 -23.16 -15.01 -7.05
N ARG A 885 -24.39 -14.64 -6.71
CA ARG A 885 -25.18 -13.64 -7.40
C ARG A 885 -24.52 -12.26 -7.31
N ASP A 886 -24.10 -11.82 -6.12
CA ASP A 886 -23.54 -10.48 -5.91
C ASP A 886 -22.25 -10.25 -6.74
N LYS A 887 -21.37 -11.25 -6.79
CA LYS A 887 -20.13 -11.19 -7.60
C LYS A 887 -20.40 -11.24 -9.10
N TRP A 888 -21.41 -12.02 -9.52
CA TRP A 888 -21.89 -11.97 -10.89
C TRP A 888 -22.51 -10.60 -11.22
N GLU A 889 -23.29 -10.02 -10.31
CA GLU A 889 -23.89 -8.69 -10.48
C GLU A 889 -22.83 -7.60 -10.55
N GLN A 890 -21.72 -7.69 -9.81
CA GLN A 890 -20.54 -6.83 -9.98
C GLN A 890 -19.92 -6.94 -11.39
N ALA A 891 -19.75 -8.15 -11.93
CA ALA A 891 -19.24 -8.35 -13.29
C ALA A 891 -20.22 -7.81 -14.36
N HIS A 892 -21.52 -8.01 -14.19
CA HIS A 892 -22.55 -7.46 -15.08
C HIS A 892 -22.67 -5.94 -14.97
N ALA A 893 -22.56 -5.35 -13.79
CA ALA A 893 -22.59 -3.90 -13.58
C ALA A 893 -21.37 -3.22 -14.19
N ALA A 894 -20.18 -3.79 -13.98
CA ALA A 894 -18.96 -3.35 -14.64
C ALA A 894 -19.09 -3.37 -16.17
N LEU A 895 -19.62 -4.46 -16.74
CA LEU A 895 -19.87 -4.56 -18.18
C LEU A 895 -20.93 -3.54 -18.67
N ARG A 896 -22.03 -3.35 -17.94
CA ARG A 896 -23.05 -2.34 -18.27
C ARG A 896 -22.48 -0.92 -18.28
N LEU A 897 -21.56 -0.59 -17.37
CA LEU A 897 -20.95 0.74 -17.29
C LEU A 897 -20.12 1.05 -18.54
N LEU A 898 -19.41 0.05 -19.05
CA LEU A 898 -18.64 0.13 -20.30
C LEU A 898 -19.56 0.37 -21.51
N TRP A 899 -20.62 -0.43 -21.65
CA TRP A 899 -21.61 -0.29 -22.71
C TRP A 899 -22.32 1.07 -22.67
N LEU A 900 -22.67 1.55 -21.47
CA LEU A 900 -23.31 2.85 -21.28
C LEU A 900 -22.37 4.00 -21.71
N ALA A 901 -21.10 3.95 -21.30
CA ALA A 901 -20.10 4.93 -21.73
C ALA A 901 -19.90 4.92 -23.26
N LEU A 902 -19.87 3.74 -23.88
CA LEU A 902 -19.74 3.62 -25.34
C LEU A 902 -20.95 4.17 -26.08
N ALA A 903 -22.17 3.82 -25.64
CA ALA A 903 -23.40 4.24 -26.31
C ALA A 903 -23.71 5.74 -26.13
N GLY A 904 -23.36 6.33 -24.97
CA GLY A 904 -23.75 7.71 -24.64
C GLY A 904 -22.80 8.80 -25.17
N VAL A 905 -21.49 8.54 -25.22
CA VAL A 905 -20.47 9.54 -25.65
C VAL A 905 -19.48 9.03 -26.71
N GLY A 906 -19.65 7.78 -27.16
CA GLY A 906 -18.70 7.13 -28.06
C GLY A 906 -17.35 6.81 -27.41
N PRO A 907 -16.51 6.02 -28.08
CA PRO A 907 -15.17 5.64 -27.59
C PRO A 907 -14.22 6.83 -27.41
N VAL A 908 -14.28 7.81 -28.32
CA VAL A 908 -13.45 9.03 -28.27
C VAL A 908 -13.83 9.91 -27.07
N GLY A 909 -15.14 10.17 -26.89
CA GLY A 909 -15.64 10.94 -25.74
C GLY A 909 -15.31 10.24 -24.43
N ALA A 910 -15.50 8.92 -24.37
CA ALA A 910 -15.15 8.09 -23.21
C ALA A 910 -13.64 7.88 -22.99
N ARG A 911 -12.75 8.45 -23.83
CA ARG A 911 -11.28 8.27 -23.77
C ARG A 911 -10.85 6.80 -23.75
N MET A 912 -11.55 5.93 -24.48
CA MET A 912 -11.31 4.49 -24.47
C MET A 912 -9.92 4.10 -24.98
N ALA A 913 -9.36 4.86 -25.93
CA ALA A 913 -7.97 4.73 -26.39
C ALA A 913 -6.93 4.87 -25.25
N GLU A 914 -7.26 5.58 -24.17
CA GLU A 914 -6.40 5.67 -22.98
C GLU A 914 -6.71 4.57 -21.96
N ALA A 915 -8.00 4.26 -21.75
CA ALA A 915 -8.45 3.23 -20.81
C ALA A 915 -7.96 1.82 -21.20
N PHE A 916 -7.86 1.55 -22.51
CA PHE A 916 -7.52 0.24 -23.06
C PHE A 916 -6.11 0.16 -23.66
N ALA A 917 -5.30 1.22 -23.49
CA ALA A 917 -3.89 1.19 -23.85
C ALA A 917 -3.12 0.16 -23.01
N PHE A 918 -2.29 -0.66 -23.67
CA PHE A 918 -1.36 -1.59 -23.03
C PHE A 918 -0.20 -0.83 -22.34
N ARG A 919 -0.50 -0.23 -21.19
CA ARG A 919 0.41 0.53 -20.33
C ARG A 919 0.69 -0.23 -19.03
N LYS A 920 1.84 0.03 -18.41
CA LYS A 920 2.38 -0.67 -17.22
C LYS A 920 1.51 -0.64 -15.94
N TYR A 921 0.37 0.06 -15.96
CA TYR A 921 -0.52 0.26 -14.81
C TYR A 921 -2.00 -0.11 -15.07
N GLY A 922 -2.33 -0.73 -16.23
CA GLY A 922 -3.70 -1.18 -16.54
C GLY A 922 -3.97 -2.62 -16.11
N ILE A 923 -5.04 -2.89 -15.35
CA ILE A 923 -5.17 -4.16 -14.62
C ILE A 923 -5.34 -5.37 -15.55
N LEU A 924 -6.26 -5.36 -16.52
CA LEU A 924 -6.37 -6.41 -17.53
C LEU A 924 -5.19 -6.37 -18.53
N TRP A 925 -4.86 -5.17 -19.01
CA TRP A 925 -3.93 -4.91 -20.11
C TRP A 925 -2.45 -5.08 -19.74
N THR A 926 -2.15 -5.45 -18.49
CA THR A 926 -0.81 -5.90 -18.04
C THR A 926 -0.69 -7.42 -17.91
N ARG A 927 -1.79 -8.19 -18.04
CA ARG A 927 -1.78 -9.66 -17.86
C ARG A 927 -1.68 -10.43 -19.17
N ALA A 928 -2.11 -9.83 -20.26
CA ALA A 928 -1.84 -10.30 -21.61
C ALA A 928 -0.64 -9.55 -22.20
N GLU A 929 0.16 -10.25 -23.01
CA GLU A 929 1.30 -9.67 -23.71
C GLU A 929 0.91 -8.61 -24.75
N ASP A 930 -0.26 -8.79 -25.36
CA ASP A 930 -0.94 -7.86 -26.26
C ASP A 930 -2.43 -8.24 -26.42
N PHE A 931 -3.19 -7.40 -27.12
CA PHE A 931 -4.62 -7.62 -27.41
C PHE A 931 -4.89 -8.99 -28.06
N TRP A 932 -4.00 -9.41 -28.94
CA TRP A 932 -4.15 -10.65 -29.70
C TRP A 932 -3.98 -11.91 -28.85
N GLN A 933 -3.27 -11.85 -27.72
CA GLN A 933 -3.33 -12.92 -26.72
C GLN A 933 -4.71 -13.02 -26.07
N VAL A 934 -5.34 -11.88 -25.72
CA VAL A 934 -6.70 -11.88 -25.13
C VAL A 934 -7.70 -12.49 -26.12
N VAL A 935 -7.65 -12.04 -27.38
CA VAL A 935 -8.47 -12.57 -28.48
C VAL A 935 -8.25 -14.08 -28.67
N GLY A 936 -6.99 -14.53 -28.80
CA GLY A 936 -6.67 -15.95 -29.01
C GLY A 936 -7.10 -16.83 -27.84
N TRP A 937 -6.94 -16.36 -26.60
CA TRP A 937 -7.38 -17.07 -25.41
C TRP A 937 -8.90 -17.18 -25.31
N ALA A 938 -9.61 -16.08 -25.55
CA ALA A 938 -11.07 -16.07 -25.56
C ALA A 938 -11.64 -16.97 -26.66
N LEU A 939 -11.04 -16.97 -27.85
CA LEU A 939 -11.46 -17.83 -28.96
C LEU A 939 -11.11 -19.31 -28.73
N ASN A 940 -9.97 -19.62 -28.08
CA ASN A 940 -9.70 -20.96 -27.54
C ASN A 940 -10.79 -21.39 -26.53
N CYS A 941 -11.27 -20.48 -25.67
CA CYS A 941 -12.39 -20.76 -24.76
C CYS A 941 -13.72 -21.06 -25.48
N SER A 942 -13.94 -20.49 -26.67
CA SER A 942 -15.16 -20.74 -27.47
C SER A 942 -15.21 -22.14 -28.10
N CYS A 943 -14.05 -22.75 -28.35
CA CYS A 943 -13.92 -24.01 -29.08
C CYS A 943 -13.50 -25.19 -28.19
N LEU A 944 -13.55 -25.05 -26.86
CA LEU A 944 -13.23 -26.14 -25.92
C LEU A 944 -14.35 -26.39 -24.92
N ALA A 945 -14.51 -27.66 -24.54
CA ALA A 945 -15.59 -28.12 -23.67
C ALA A 945 -15.34 -27.80 -22.18
N GLY A 946 -16.34 -28.07 -21.34
CA GLY A 946 -16.23 -27.90 -19.88
C GLY A 946 -16.01 -26.44 -19.48
N ARG A 947 -14.99 -26.16 -18.67
CA ARG A 947 -14.79 -24.80 -18.12
C ARG A 947 -14.29 -23.76 -19.10
N TYR A 948 -13.72 -24.15 -20.23
CA TYR A 948 -13.46 -23.23 -21.35
C TYR A 948 -14.77 -22.58 -21.83
N ARG A 949 -15.80 -23.39 -22.09
CA ARG A 949 -17.15 -22.92 -22.46
C ARG A 949 -17.82 -22.06 -21.38
N GLU A 950 -17.53 -22.30 -20.10
CA GLU A 950 -17.99 -21.42 -19.00
C GLU A 950 -17.26 -20.07 -18.96
N ARG A 951 -15.98 -20.00 -19.38
CA ARG A 951 -15.24 -18.74 -19.56
C ARG A 951 -15.77 -17.96 -20.76
N TRP A 952 -16.10 -18.66 -21.85
CA TRP A 952 -16.63 -18.04 -23.07
C TRP A 952 -17.89 -17.18 -22.83
N LYS A 953 -18.75 -17.56 -21.87
CA LYS A 953 -19.95 -16.77 -21.48
C LYS A 953 -19.64 -15.33 -21.04
N TRP A 954 -18.44 -15.09 -20.52
CA TRP A 954 -18.00 -13.77 -20.05
C TRP A 954 -17.08 -13.09 -21.07
N TRP A 955 -16.25 -13.86 -21.76
CA TRP A 955 -15.39 -13.34 -22.82
C TRP A 955 -16.15 -12.87 -24.07
N LEU A 956 -17.26 -13.52 -24.45
CA LEU A 956 -18.07 -13.12 -25.61
C LEU A 956 -18.62 -11.68 -25.49
N PRO A 957 -19.43 -11.33 -24.47
CA PRO A 957 -20.03 -9.99 -24.41
C PRO A 957 -19.00 -8.88 -24.10
N TRP A 958 -17.83 -9.24 -23.56
CA TRP A 958 -16.69 -8.33 -23.43
C TRP A 958 -15.97 -8.11 -24.77
N LEU A 959 -15.78 -9.15 -25.58
CA LEU A 959 -15.23 -9.02 -26.93
C LEU A 959 -16.17 -8.24 -27.86
N GLU A 960 -17.48 -8.46 -27.73
CA GLU A 960 -18.48 -7.67 -28.46
C GLU A 960 -18.36 -6.18 -28.09
N PHE A 961 -18.30 -5.84 -26.79
CA PHE A 961 -18.05 -4.47 -26.34
C PHE A 961 -16.77 -3.87 -26.92
N VAL A 962 -15.64 -4.59 -26.86
CA VAL A 962 -14.37 -4.06 -27.39
C VAL A 962 -14.45 -3.90 -28.90
N LEU A 963 -15.06 -4.83 -29.64
CA LEU A 963 -15.22 -4.71 -31.09
C LEU A 963 -16.13 -3.54 -31.48
N ASP A 964 -17.20 -3.26 -30.74
CA ASP A 964 -18.04 -2.08 -30.96
C ASP A 964 -17.23 -0.78 -30.74
N ALA A 965 -16.36 -0.74 -29.72
CA ALA A 965 -15.44 0.37 -29.51
C ALA A 965 -14.37 0.50 -30.63
N LEU A 966 -13.86 -0.62 -31.17
CA LEU A 966 -12.88 -0.63 -32.28
C LEU A 966 -13.49 -0.27 -33.64
N GLU A 967 -14.75 -0.64 -33.90
CA GLU A 967 -15.48 -0.26 -35.11
C GLU A 967 -15.90 1.23 -35.08
N ALA A 968 -16.00 1.83 -33.89
CA ALA A 968 -16.34 3.24 -33.69
C ALA A 968 -15.12 4.18 -33.51
N ASP A 969 -13.95 3.68 -33.10
CA ASP A 969 -12.69 4.42 -33.01
C ASP A 969 -11.50 3.60 -33.50
N TRP A 970 -11.01 4.01 -34.68
CA TRP A 970 -9.96 3.32 -35.41
C TRP A 970 -8.57 3.52 -34.79
N ASP A 971 -8.35 4.56 -33.96
CA ASP A 971 -7.06 4.79 -33.29
C ASP A 971 -6.73 3.64 -32.33
N ILE A 972 -7.74 3.04 -31.72
CA ILE A 972 -7.58 1.92 -30.77
C ILE A 972 -7.11 0.65 -31.49
N ILE A 973 -7.68 0.31 -32.66
CA ILE A 973 -7.22 -0.85 -33.45
C ILE A 973 -5.85 -0.58 -34.07
N TRP A 974 -5.53 0.65 -34.46
CA TRP A 974 -4.18 1.02 -34.90
C TRP A 974 -3.15 0.78 -33.79
N GLN A 975 -3.44 1.18 -32.55
CA GLN A 975 -2.59 0.86 -31.39
C GLN A 975 -2.43 -0.65 -31.18
N TYR A 976 -3.51 -1.44 -31.27
CA TYR A 976 -3.42 -2.90 -31.14
C TYR A 976 -2.72 -3.59 -32.31
N VAL A 977 -2.67 -2.95 -33.49
CA VAL A 977 -1.89 -3.42 -34.64
C VAL A 977 -0.42 -3.11 -34.43
N GLU A 978 -0.04 -1.90 -34.01
CA GLU A 978 1.36 -1.54 -33.79
C GLU A 978 1.99 -2.29 -32.61
N LEU A 979 1.28 -2.40 -31.48
CA LEU A 979 1.77 -3.07 -30.27
C LEU A 979 1.80 -4.60 -30.37
N ALA A 980 1.20 -5.19 -31.40
CA ALA A 980 1.19 -6.63 -31.59
C ALA A 980 2.60 -7.21 -31.78
N LYS A 981 2.95 -8.21 -30.96
CA LYS A 981 4.21 -8.94 -31.05
C LYS A 981 4.33 -9.71 -32.37
N GLY A 982 5.58 -9.88 -32.83
CA GLY A 982 5.94 -10.75 -33.95
C GLY A 982 6.79 -10.09 -35.04
N GLY A 983 7.03 -8.77 -34.99
CA GLY A 983 7.82 -8.06 -36.01
C GLY A 983 7.24 -8.27 -37.41
N TYR A 984 8.04 -8.73 -38.36
CA TYR A 984 7.57 -9.07 -39.71
C TYR A 984 6.51 -10.18 -39.76
N ALA A 985 6.40 -11.04 -38.73
CA ALA A 985 5.39 -12.10 -38.64
C ALA A 985 4.12 -11.68 -37.87
N ARG A 986 3.98 -10.38 -37.54
CA ARG A 986 2.89 -9.79 -36.76
C ARG A 986 1.50 -10.10 -37.34
N SER A 987 1.28 -9.83 -38.63
CA SER A 987 0.00 -10.10 -39.32
C SER A 987 -0.40 -11.57 -39.20
N ARG A 988 0.54 -12.49 -39.44
CA ARG A 988 0.33 -13.94 -39.27
C ARG A 988 0.01 -14.34 -37.82
N ARG A 989 0.51 -13.63 -36.80
CA ARG A 989 0.13 -13.89 -35.40
C ARG A 989 -1.31 -13.44 -35.10
N MET A 990 -1.75 -12.31 -35.65
CA MET A 990 -3.15 -11.87 -35.56
C MET A 990 -4.08 -12.92 -36.19
N MET A 991 -3.72 -13.44 -37.36
CA MET A 991 -4.47 -14.52 -38.02
C MET A 991 -4.54 -15.79 -37.15
N ARG A 992 -3.43 -16.21 -36.52
CA ARG A 992 -3.45 -17.34 -35.58
C ARG A 992 -4.31 -17.09 -34.34
N ALA A 993 -4.42 -15.85 -33.86
CA ALA A 993 -5.32 -15.49 -32.77
C ALA A 993 -6.80 -15.54 -33.24
N ILE A 994 -7.12 -14.96 -34.40
CA ILE A 994 -8.46 -14.97 -34.99
C ILE A 994 -8.92 -16.40 -35.33
N PHE A 995 -8.00 -17.28 -35.73
CA PHE A 995 -8.29 -18.69 -36.02
C PHE A 995 -7.89 -19.65 -34.88
N ALA A 996 -7.73 -19.15 -33.66
CA ALA A 996 -7.46 -19.99 -32.48
C ALA A 996 -8.59 -21.02 -32.29
N ASP A 997 -8.22 -22.30 -32.32
CA ASP A 997 -9.09 -23.46 -32.50
C ASP A 997 -9.17 -24.36 -31.27
N GLY A 998 -8.49 -23.99 -30.17
CA GLY A 998 -8.36 -24.82 -28.98
C GLY A 998 -7.31 -25.94 -29.10
N SER A 999 -6.60 -26.06 -30.23
CA SER A 999 -5.50 -27.03 -30.36
C SER A 999 -4.38 -26.73 -29.35
N GLN A 1000 -3.60 -27.76 -28.99
CA GLN A 1000 -2.46 -27.57 -28.08
C GLN A 1000 -1.45 -26.51 -28.59
N LYS A 1001 -1.35 -26.34 -29.91
CA LYS A 1001 -0.54 -25.29 -30.53
C LYS A 1001 -1.12 -23.89 -30.24
N ALA A 1002 -2.44 -23.71 -30.44
CA ALA A 1002 -3.12 -22.46 -30.13
C ALA A 1002 -3.14 -22.14 -28.62
N LEU A 1003 -3.27 -23.15 -27.75
CA LEU A 1003 -3.20 -23.00 -26.29
C LEU A 1003 -1.79 -22.64 -25.79
N ASN A 1004 -0.74 -23.14 -26.45
CA ASN A 1004 0.65 -22.79 -26.12
C ASN A 1004 1.02 -21.37 -26.56
N GLU A 1005 0.45 -20.87 -27.67
CA GLU A 1005 0.70 -19.52 -28.18
C GLU A 1005 -0.20 -18.47 -27.50
N PHE A 1006 -1.44 -18.84 -27.17
CA PHE A 1006 -2.45 -17.99 -26.53
C PHE A 1006 -3.01 -18.70 -25.29
N GLY A 1007 -2.21 -18.71 -24.22
CA GLY A 1007 -2.57 -19.30 -22.92
C GLY A 1007 -3.41 -18.39 -22.02
N GLU A 1008 -3.75 -18.90 -20.82
CA GLU A 1008 -4.61 -18.23 -19.84
C GLU A 1008 -4.22 -16.76 -19.61
N VAL A 1009 -5.19 -15.83 -19.71
CA VAL A 1009 -4.98 -14.41 -19.38
C VAL A 1009 -4.90 -14.19 -17.88
N PHE A 1010 -5.62 -15.00 -17.09
CA PHE A 1010 -5.59 -14.96 -15.63
C PHE A 1010 -5.01 -16.25 -15.04
N ARG A 1011 -4.29 -16.17 -13.93
CA ARG A 1011 -3.54 -17.33 -13.42
C ARG A 1011 -4.43 -18.49 -12.96
N ASN A 1012 -4.17 -19.67 -13.52
CA ASN A 1012 -4.93 -20.91 -13.33
C ASN A 1012 -6.40 -20.81 -13.76
N GLU A 1013 -6.80 -19.85 -14.62
CA GLU A 1013 -8.17 -19.48 -15.01
C GLU A 1013 -9.18 -20.65 -15.09
N LEU A 1014 -8.76 -21.79 -15.62
CA LEU A 1014 -9.58 -22.99 -15.80
C LEU A 1014 -9.70 -23.90 -14.57
N LYS A 1015 -8.97 -23.63 -13.49
CA LYS A 1015 -8.96 -24.45 -12.26
C LYS A 1015 -10.32 -24.42 -11.55
N ALA A 1016 -10.71 -25.56 -10.99
CA ALA A 1016 -12.00 -25.72 -10.31
C ALA A 1016 -12.12 -24.88 -9.04
N PRO A 1017 -13.32 -24.38 -8.71
CA PRO A 1017 -13.65 -24.11 -7.31
C PRO A 1017 -13.46 -25.42 -6.53
N LEU A 1018 -12.76 -25.35 -5.40
CA LEU A 1018 -12.45 -26.53 -4.58
C LEU A 1018 -13.75 -27.11 -4.00
N SER A 1019 -13.84 -28.43 -3.92
CA SER A 1019 -14.94 -29.09 -3.20
C SER A 1019 -14.75 -28.91 -1.68
N ALA A 1020 -15.85 -28.87 -0.93
CA ALA A 1020 -15.84 -28.64 0.52
C ALA A 1020 -14.92 -29.62 1.29
N GLY A 1021 -14.90 -30.89 0.88
CA GLY A 1021 -14.01 -31.91 1.46
C GLY A 1021 -12.53 -31.68 1.14
N GLN A 1022 -12.20 -31.28 -0.09
CA GLN A 1022 -10.83 -30.95 -0.49
C GLN A 1022 -10.35 -29.63 0.12
N GLN A 1023 -11.25 -28.69 0.43
CA GLN A 1023 -10.93 -27.52 1.26
C GLN A 1023 -10.57 -27.93 2.69
N ARG A 1024 -11.37 -28.77 3.36
CA ARG A 1024 -11.05 -29.25 4.72
C ARG A 1024 -9.69 -29.97 4.81
N LEU A 1025 -9.40 -30.89 3.89
CA LEU A 1025 -8.12 -31.60 3.85
C LEU A 1025 -6.91 -30.70 3.56
N ARG A 1026 -7.12 -29.57 2.88
CA ARG A 1026 -6.06 -28.60 2.54
C ARG A 1026 -5.91 -27.48 3.58
N ASN A 1027 -6.97 -27.17 4.33
CA ASN A 1027 -6.96 -26.20 5.43
C ASN A 1027 -6.23 -26.74 6.68
N GLY A 1028 -6.06 -28.06 6.81
CA GLY A 1028 -5.19 -28.66 7.83
C GLY A 1028 -3.70 -28.37 7.63
N THR A 1029 -3.28 -27.80 6.49
CA THR A 1029 -1.89 -27.37 6.25
C THR A 1029 -1.80 -26.19 5.27
N ARG A 1030 -1.65 -24.97 5.84
CA ARG A 1030 -1.22 -23.66 5.27
C ARG A 1030 -2.30 -22.59 5.05
N ASN A 1031 -2.01 -21.44 5.66
CA ASN A 1031 -2.22 -20.03 5.27
C ASN A 1031 -3.45 -19.68 4.41
N VAL A 1032 -4.34 -18.89 5.01
CA VAL A 1032 -5.33 -18.07 4.31
C VAL A 1032 -4.61 -17.00 3.46
N GLN A 1033 -4.50 -17.23 2.15
CA GLN A 1033 -3.93 -16.25 1.22
C GLN A 1033 -4.99 -15.20 0.83
N ARG A 1034 -4.63 -13.93 1.04
CA ARG A 1034 -5.33 -12.72 0.55
C ARG A 1034 -5.69 -12.86 -0.93
N VAL A 1035 -6.91 -12.45 -1.26
CA VAL A 1035 -7.37 -12.23 -2.63
C VAL A 1035 -6.75 -10.94 -3.15
N ASP A 1036 -5.83 -11.05 -4.11
CA ASP A 1036 -5.15 -9.92 -4.76
C ASP A 1036 -5.35 -10.03 -6.29
N VAL A 1037 -6.23 -9.18 -6.83
CA VAL A 1037 -6.62 -9.15 -8.25
C VAL A 1037 -5.46 -8.71 -9.14
N ASP A 1038 -4.54 -7.89 -8.61
CA ASP A 1038 -3.39 -7.35 -9.36
C ASP A 1038 -2.17 -8.29 -9.33
N LYS A 1039 -2.13 -9.26 -8.40
CA LYS A 1039 -1.03 -10.23 -8.26
C LYS A 1039 -1.42 -11.69 -8.50
N ASP A 1040 -2.68 -11.97 -8.84
CA ASP A 1040 -3.15 -13.32 -9.19
C ASP A 1040 -2.92 -14.35 -8.06
N VAL A 1041 -3.11 -13.91 -6.81
CA VAL A 1041 -2.91 -14.74 -5.62
C VAL A 1041 -4.26 -15.34 -5.21
N TYR A 1042 -4.49 -16.57 -5.65
CA TYR A 1042 -5.65 -17.38 -5.29
C TYR A 1042 -5.24 -18.85 -5.05
N ALA A 1043 -4.92 -19.19 -3.80
CA ALA A 1043 -4.82 -20.56 -3.27
C ALA A 1043 -4.25 -21.66 -4.21
N THR A 1044 -3.09 -21.44 -4.83
CA THR A 1044 -2.33 -22.50 -5.54
C THR A 1044 -0.97 -22.76 -4.90
N ASN A 1045 -0.59 -24.04 -4.83
CA ASN A 1045 0.55 -24.54 -4.05
C ASN A 1045 1.86 -23.80 -4.36
N SER A 1046 2.69 -23.65 -3.33
CA SER A 1046 4.08 -23.18 -3.45
C SER A 1046 5.06 -24.17 -2.81
N ARG A 1047 6.30 -24.12 -3.31
CA ARG A 1047 7.51 -24.86 -2.87
C ARG A 1047 7.60 -26.32 -3.36
N ALA A 1048 8.72 -26.80 -3.90
CA ALA A 1048 10.05 -26.19 -4.06
C ALA A 1048 10.82 -26.65 -5.32
N SER A 1049 11.92 -25.94 -5.60
CA SER A 1049 12.93 -26.17 -6.64
C SER A 1049 13.53 -27.60 -6.66
N SER A 1050 13.59 -28.21 -7.85
CA SER A 1050 14.80 -28.86 -8.41
C SER A 1050 14.58 -29.28 -9.88
N ARG A 1051 15.66 -29.69 -10.58
CA ARG A 1051 15.67 -30.04 -12.01
C ARG A 1051 15.10 -31.45 -12.28
N SER A 1052 14.58 -31.61 -13.51
CA SER A 1052 14.26 -32.85 -14.24
C SER A 1052 13.02 -33.64 -13.79
N SER A 1053 12.01 -33.70 -14.67
CA SER A 1053 11.75 -34.83 -15.57
C SER A 1053 10.36 -34.69 -16.22
N ARG A 1054 10.22 -35.16 -17.47
CA ARG A 1054 8.89 -35.32 -18.09
C ARG A 1054 8.26 -36.59 -17.51
N SER A 1055 7.17 -36.46 -16.77
CA SER A 1055 6.24 -37.54 -16.40
C SER A 1055 4.84 -37.00 -16.63
N SER A 1056 4.24 -37.35 -17.76
CA SER A 1056 3.22 -38.41 -17.84
C SER A 1056 1.94 -38.01 -17.09
N ILE A 1057 1.00 -37.47 -17.86
CA ILE A 1057 -0.41 -37.47 -17.48
C ILE A 1057 -0.82 -38.95 -17.49
N ASP A 1058 -1.10 -39.52 -16.32
CA ASP A 1058 -1.56 -40.90 -16.24
C ASP A 1058 -2.91 -41.01 -16.95
N HIS A 1059 -2.93 -41.85 -17.99
CA HIS A 1059 -4.13 -42.36 -18.58
C HIS A 1059 -4.80 -43.33 -17.60
N ASP A 1060 -6.11 -43.20 -17.44
CA ASP A 1060 -6.94 -44.39 -17.31
C ASP A 1060 -8.32 -44.13 -17.93
N GLU A 1061 -8.41 -44.40 -19.24
CA GLU A 1061 -9.48 -45.24 -19.76
C GLU A 1061 -9.11 -45.80 -21.13
N SER A 1062 -9.12 -47.13 -21.23
CA SER A 1062 -8.82 -47.87 -22.45
C SER A 1062 -10.07 -48.07 -23.30
N SER A 1063 -10.34 -47.18 -24.26
CA SER A 1063 -11.15 -47.52 -25.44
C SER A 1063 -11.10 -46.47 -26.56
N THR A 1064 -10.67 -46.90 -27.75
CA THR A 1064 -11.00 -46.32 -29.08
C THR A 1064 -10.57 -44.89 -29.43
N SER A 1065 -10.30 -44.68 -30.72
CA SER A 1065 -9.63 -43.54 -31.35
C SER A 1065 -10.53 -42.31 -31.61
N THR A 1066 -11.44 -41.94 -30.69
CA THR A 1066 -12.49 -40.93 -30.95
C THR A 1066 -12.67 -39.86 -29.86
N GLY A 1067 -11.58 -39.23 -29.43
CA GLY A 1067 -11.61 -38.03 -28.57
C GLY A 1067 -11.73 -36.73 -29.37
N ARG A 1068 -12.97 -36.26 -29.62
CA ARG A 1068 -13.24 -35.08 -30.47
C ARG A 1068 -12.60 -33.78 -29.95
N ASN A 1069 -11.55 -33.30 -30.64
CA ASN A 1069 -11.32 -31.86 -30.75
C ASN A 1069 -12.56 -31.26 -31.42
N LEU A 1070 -13.21 -30.27 -30.79
CA LEU A 1070 -14.30 -29.54 -31.42
C LEU A 1070 -13.72 -28.81 -32.65
N ARG A 1071 -14.15 -29.19 -33.85
CA ARG A 1071 -13.83 -28.44 -35.07
C ARG A 1071 -14.47 -27.05 -35.00
N LEU A 1072 -13.95 -26.06 -35.73
CA LEU A 1072 -14.45 -24.68 -35.70
C LEU A 1072 -15.97 -24.55 -35.94
N SER A 1073 -16.58 -25.47 -36.68
CA SER A 1073 -18.02 -25.58 -36.89
C SER A 1073 -18.86 -25.94 -35.67
N GLN A 1074 -18.23 -26.47 -34.62
CA GLN A 1074 -18.89 -26.87 -33.37
C GLN A 1074 -18.79 -25.78 -32.29
N CYS A 1075 -18.11 -24.66 -32.59
CA CYS A 1075 -18.03 -23.50 -31.70
C CYS A 1075 -19.33 -22.66 -31.79
N PRO A 1076 -19.73 -21.93 -30.73
CA PRO A 1076 -20.99 -21.17 -30.73
C PRO A 1076 -21.06 -20.11 -31.84
N PRO A 1077 -22.25 -19.80 -32.41
CA PRO A 1077 -22.39 -18.85 -33.53
C PRO A 1077 -21.74 -17.47 -33.30
N GLY A 1078 -21.79 -16.95 -32.07
CA GLY A 1078 -21.13 -15.70 -31.70
C GLY A 1078 -19.60 -15.72 -31.89
N SER A 1079 -18.95 -16.88 -31.80
CA SER A 1079 -17.50 -17.01 -32.08
C SER A 1079 -17.19 -16.71 -33.54
N LEU A 1080 -17.98 -17.24 -34.48
CA LEU A 1080 -17.81 -16.97 -35.91
C LEU A 1080 -18.10 -15.50 -36.25
N GLN A 1081 -19.08 -14.88 -35.59
CA GLN A 1081 -19.37 -13.46 -35.76
C GLN A 1081 -18.21 -12.56 -35.28
N VAL A 1082 -17.68 -12.79 -34.08
CA VAL A 1082 -16.49 -12.08 -33.54
C VAL A 1082 -15.28 -12.24 -34.48
N ARG A 1083 -15.02 -13.45 -34.98
CA ARG A 1083 -13.92 -13.69 -35.93
C ARG A 1083 -14.08 -12.89 -37.22
N MET A 1084 -15.30 -12.84 -37.79
CA MET A 1084 -15.56 -12.07 -39.01
C MET A 1084 -15.49 -10.55 -38.80
N ARG A 1085 -15.87 -10.05 -37.62
CA ARG A 1085 -15.64 -8.63 -37.25
C ARG A 1085 -14.15 -8.30 -37.19
N LEU A 1086 -13.34 -9.15 -36.57
CA LEU A 1086 -11.88 -8.97 -36.52
C LEU A 1086 -11.23 -8.99 -37.92
N LEU A 1087 -11.67 -9.88 -38.81
CA LEU A 1087 -11.18 -9.89 -40.20
C LEU A 1087 -11.59 -8.61 -40.95
N HIS A 1088 -12.84 -8.16 -40.81
CA HIS A 1088 -13.32 -6.91 -41.40
C HIS A 1088 -12.52 -5.70 -40.90
N LEU A 1089 -12.29 -5.58 -39.59
CA LEU A 1089 -11.45 -4.54 -38.99
C LEU A 1089 -10.04 -4.52 -39.61
N LEU A 1090 -9.39 -5.68 -39.75
CA LEU A 1090 -8.06 -5.75 -40.35
C LEU A 1090 -8.06 -5.37 -41.85
N SER A 1091 -9.10 -5.76 -42.61
CA SER A 1091 -9.27 -5.32 -44.01
C SER A 1091 -9.42 -3.81 -44.12
N HIS A 1092 -10.16 -3.19 -43.19
CA HIS A 1092 -10.30 -1.73 -43.15
C HIS A 1092 -8.97 -1.04 -42.80
N VAL A 1093 -8.27 -1.50 -41.77
CA VAL A 1093 -6.95 -0.97 -41.39
C VAL A 1093 -5.96 -1.05 -42.56
N SER A 1094 -5.91 -2.19 -43.26
CA SER A 1094 -5.02 -2.37 -44.42
C SER A 1094 -5.40 -1.47 -45.61
N ALA A 1095 -6.69 -1.29 -45.89
CA ALA A 1095 -7.16 -0.40 -46.95
C ALA A 1095 -6.88 1.09 -46.67
N VAL A 1096 -6.93 1.51 -45.39
CA VAL A 1096 -6.69 2.91 -44.96
C VAL A 1096 -5.21 3.20 -44.71
N ALA A 1097 -4.39 2.21 -44.35
CA ALA A 1097 -2.96 2.38 -44.06
C ALA A 1097 -2.12 2.96 -45.22
N THR A 1098 -2.65 2.94 -46.45
CA THR A 1098 -2.01 3.54 -47.63
C THR A 1098 -2.44 4.99 -47.90
N GLN A 1099 -3.32 5.58 -47.08
CA GLN A 1099 -4.03 6.84 -47.37
C GLN A 1099 -3.89 7.93 -46.30
N THR A 1100 -3.49 7.60 -45.06
CA THR A 1100 -3.34 8.58 -43.97
C THR A 1100 -2.00 8.45 -43.25
N SER A 1101 -1.46 9.58 -42.78
CA SER A 1101 -0.18 9.64 -42.04
C SER A 1101 -0.28 9.20 -40.58
N SER A 1102 -1.49 8.94 -40.07
CA SER A 1102 -1.76 8.46 -38.71
C SER A 1102 -1.94 6.93 -38.62
N ALA A 1103 -2.11 6.25 -39.75
CA ALA A 1103 -2.34 4.81 -39.76
C ALA A 1103 -1.02 4.01 -39.54
N PRO A 1104 -1.10 2.73 -39.14
CA PRO A 1104 0.07 1.92 -38.79
C PRO A 1104 1.05 1.80 -39.96
N SER A 1105 2.19 2.48 -39.84
CA SER A 1105 3.22 2.64 -40.89
C SER A 1105 3.89 1.34 -41.38
N THR A 1106 3.48 0.19 -40.84
CA THR A 1106 4.11 -1.13 -41.05
C THR A 1106 3.09 -2.29 -41.15
N PHE A 1107 1.80 -2.03 -41.39
CA PHE A 1107 0.84 -3.10 -41.65
C PHE A 1107 0.85 -3.54 -43.12
N ILE A 1108 0.48 -4.80 -43.37
CA ILE A 1108 0.54 -5.40 -44.72
C ILE A 1108 -0.53 -4.84 -45.63
N ASP A 1109 -0.28 -4.86 -46.94
CA ASP A 1109 -1.24 -4.42 -47.94
C ASP A 1109 -2.45 -5.36 -48.05
N LEU A 1110 -3.48 -4.88 -48.73
CA LEU A 1110 -4.79 -5.52 -48.74
C LEU A 1110 -4.75 -6.87 -49.47
N ASP A 1111 -3.94 -7.01 -50.51
CA ASP A 1111 -3.83 -8.24 -51.29
C ASP A 1111 -3.00 -9.28 -50.52
N GLU A 1112 -1.94 -8.88 -49.81
CA GLU A 1112 -1.22 -9.75 -48.89
C GLU A 1112 -2.13 -10.22 -47.73
N LEU A 1113 -2.97 -9.32 -47.20
CA LEU A 1113 -3.91 -9.63 -46.12
C LEU A 1113 -4.99 -10.64 -46.56
N TYR A 1114 -5.62 -10.45 -47.73
CA TYR A 1114 -6.55 -11.46 -48.25
C TYR A 1114 -5.85 -12.76 -48.64
N GLY A 1115 -4.58 -12.71 -49.05
CA GLY A 1115 -3.73 -13.89 -49.21
C GLY A 1115 -3.62 -14.70 -47.92
N HIS A 1116 -3.37 -14.02 -46.80
CA HIS A 1116 -3.45 -14.64 -45.48
C HIS A 1116 -4.87 -15.15 -45.16
N PHE A 1117 -5.93 -14.37 -45.39
CA PHE A 1117 -7.31 -14.84 -45.11
C PHE A 1117 -7.61 -16.17 -45.80
N VAL A 1118 -7.21 -16.32 -47.07
CA VAL A 1118 -7.34 -17.58 -47.83
C VAL A 1118 -6.50 -18.70 -47.22
N GLU A 1119 -5.26 -18.44 -46.80
CA GLU A 1119 -4.38 -19.44 -46.16
C GLU A 1119 -5.03 -20.09 -44.92
N TRP A 1120 -5.74 -19.30 -44.09
CA TRP A 1120 -6.44 -19.81 -42.91
C TRP A 1120 -7.87 -20.30 -43.17
N ILE A 1121 -8.58 -19.78 -44.18
CA ILE A 1121 -9.97 -20.19 -44.48
C ILE A 1121 -10.04 -21.44 -45.36
N LYS A 1122 -9.23 -21.55 -46.42
CA LYS A 1122 -9.22 -22.71 -47.34
C LYS A 1122 -9.14 -24.09 -46.65
N PRO A 1123 -8.26 -24.33 -45.65
CA PRO A 1123 -8.14 -25.64 -45.01
C PRO A 1123 -9.29 -25.98 -44.06
N LEU A 1124 -10.22 -25.07 -43.79
CA LEU A 1124 -11.31 -25.32 -42.84
C LEU A 1124 -12.27 -26.42 -43.32
N PRO A 1125 -12.91 -27.16 -42.40
CA PRO A 1125 -14.01 -28.07 -42.73
C PRO A 1125 -15.14 -27.37 -43.50
N LEU A 1126 -15.85 -28.11 -44.37
CA LEU A 1126 -16.79 -27.56 -45.34
C LEU A 1126 -17.89 -26.71 -44.70
N ASP A 1127 -18.45 -27.16 -43.58
CA ASP A 1127 -19.46 -26.48 -42.76
C ASP A 1127 -18.99 -25.12 -42.19
N THR A 1128 -17.70 -25.02 -41.84
CA THR A 1128 -17.07 -23.79 -41.33
C THR A 1128 -16.75 -22.85 -42.50
N PHE A 1129 -16.20 -23.41 -43.58
CA PHE A 1129 -15.91 -22.69 -44.82
C PHE A 1129 -17.19 -22.06 -45.40
N GLN A 1130 -18.28 -22.83 -45.45
CA GLN A 1130 -19.60 -22.38 -45.86
C GLN A 1130 -20.08 -21.20 -45.01
N GLN A 1131 -19.93 -21.26 -43.69
CA GLN A 1131 -20.38 -20.20 -42.79
C GLN A 1131 -19.62 -18.88 -42.96
N LEU A 1132 -18.32 -18.94 -43.30
CA LEU A 1132 -17.48 -17.76 -43.50
C LEU A 1132 -17.60 -17.18 -44.93
N ILE A 1133 -17.84 -18.02 -45.94
CA ILE A 1133 -17.82 -17.62 -47.36
C ILE A 1133 -19.22 -17.40 -47.96
N SER A 1134 -20.24 -18.19 -47.62
CA SER A 1134 -21.53 -18.16 -48.35
C SER A 1134 -22.30 -16.85 -48.15
N ALA A 1135 -22.63 -16.13 -49.25
CA ALA A 1135 -23.41 -14.88 -49.24
C ALA A 1135 -24.73 -14.90 -48.45
N SER A 1136 -25.25 -16.08 -48.16
CA SER A 1136 -26.47 -16.30 -47.39
C SER A 1136 -26.28 -16.21 -45.86
N THR A 1137 -25.05 -16.16 -45.33
CA THR A 1137 -24.82 -16.15 -43.88
C THR A 1137 -24.70 -14.73 -43.31
N ALA A 1138 -25.16 -14.55 -42.07
CA ALA A 1138 -25.01 -13.28 -41.35
C ALA A 1138 -23.54 -12.93 -41.06
N ALA A 1139 -22.65 -13.93 -41.00
CA ALA A 1139 -21.24 -13.76 -40.72
C ALA A 1139 -20.47 -13.20 -41.94
N SER A 1140 -20.71 -13.73 -43.15
CA SER A 1140 -20.06 -13.28 -44.38
C SER A 1140 -20.52 -11.90 -44.86
N ARG A 1141 -21.78 -11.54 -44.56
CA ARG A 1141 -22.38 -10.26 -44.98
C ARG A 1141 -21.74 -9.01 -44.39
N ARG A 1142 -20.82 -9.15 -43.41
CA ARG A 1142 -19.99 -8.03 -42.92
C ARG A 1142 -18.89 -7.62 -43.90
N PHE A 1143 -18.48 -8.47 -44.84
CA PHE A 1143 -17.66 -8.01 -45.95
C PHE A 1143 -18.53 -7.25 -46.95
N GLY A 1144 -18.10 -6.03 -47.30
CA GLY A 1144 -18.64 -5.32 -48.45
C GLY A 1144 -18.46 -6.13 -49.74
N ILE A 1145 -19.25 -5.83 -50.77
CA ILE A 1145 -19.39 -6.72 -51.92
C ILE A 1145 -18.04 -6.94 -52.64
N ASP A 1146 -17.23 -5.90 -52.79
CA ASP A 1146 -15.88 -5.98 -53.37
C ASP A 1146 -14.92 -6.81 -52.52
N ALA A 1147 -14.93 -6.62 -51.19
CA ALA A 1147 -14.13 -7.40 -50.25
C ALA A 1147 -14.50 -8.90 -50.29
N HIS A 1148 -15.80 -9.19 -50.34
CA HIS A 1148 -16.33 -10.55 -50.33
C HIS A 1148 -16.02 -11.29 -51.63
N THR A 1149 -16.18 -10.61 -52.78
CA THR A 1149 -15.84 -11.16 -54.10
C THR A 1149 -14.34 -11.33 -54.27
N THR A 1150 -13.52 -10.39 -53.78
CA THR A 1150 -12.04 -10.49 -53.77
C THR A 1150 -11.57 -11.70 -52.96
N LEU A 1151 -12.11 -11.92 -51.76
CA LEU A 1151 -11.79 -13.11 -50.94
C LEU A 1151 -12.13 -14.42 -51.66
N CYS A 1152 -13.29 -14.48 -52.33
CA CYS A 1152 -13.69 -15.66 -53.11
C CYS A 1152 -12.79 -15.87 -54.33
N GLU A 1153 -12.50 -14.81 -55.08
CA GLU A 1153 -11.60 -14.85 -56.23
C GLU A 1153 -10.20 -15.34 -55.83
N MET A 1154 -9.64 -14.78 -54.76
CA MET A 1154 -8.35 -15.21 -54.26
C MET A 1154 -8.37 -16.66 -53.76
N ALA A 1155 -9.46 -17.12 -53.14
CA ALA A 1155 -9.59 -18.53 -52.75
C ALA A 1155 -9.62 -19.46 -53.98
N LEU A 1156 -10.40 -19.11 -55.01
CA LEU A 1156 -10.52 -19.88 -56.24
C LEU A 1156 -9.20 -20.05 -56.99
N GLN A 1157 -8.35 -19.02 -57.02
CA GLN A 1157 -7.00 -19.10 -57.63
C GLN A 1157 -6.12 -20.22 -57.04
N TRP A 1158 -6.34 -20.63 -55.79
CA TRP A 1158 -5.64 -21.76 -55.16
C TRP A 1158 -6.41 -23.07 -55.20
N MET A 1159 -7.65 -23.10 -55.68
CA MET A 1159 -8.53 -24.27 -55.63
C MET A 1159 -8.91 -24.82 -57.01
N LEU A 1160 -8.97 -23.98 -58.05
CA LEU A 1160 -9.35 -24.39 -59.39
C LEU A 1160 -8.29 -25.29 -60.07
N GLU A 1161 -8.76 -26.05 -61.05
CA GLU A 1161 -7.93 -26.88 -61.92
C GLU A 1161 -6.94 -26.08 -62.78
N SER A 1162 -5.84 -26.70 -63.20
CA SER A 1162 -4.78 -26.06 -64.00
C SER A 1162 -5.21 -25.59 -65.39
N ALA A 1163 -6.41 -25.96 -65.84
CA ALA A 1163 -7.01 -25.47 -67.09
C ALA A 1163 -7.72 -24.11 -66.92
N ALA A 1164 -7.91 -23.62 -65.69
CA ALA A 1164 -8.49 -22.31 -65.42
C ALA A 1164 -7.50 -21.17 -65.72
N PRO A 1165 -7.93 -20.05 -66.32
CA PRO A 1165 -7.07 -18.89 -66.58
C PRO A 1165 -6.55 -18.26 -65.28
N ASN A 1166 -5.24 -18.01 -65.21
CA ASN A 1166 -4.62 -17.30 -64.08
C ASN A 1166 -4.39 -15.83 -64.45
N VAL A 1167 -5.37 -14.96 -64.16
CA VAL A 1167 -5.35 -13.54 -64.56
C VAL A 1167 -5.75 -12.63 -63.40
N ARG A 1168 -4.83 -11.75 -62.99
CA ARG A 1168 -5.06 -10.67 -61.98
C ARG A 1168 -5.06 -9.25 -62.57
N ALA A 1169 -5.36 -9.11 -63.86
CA ALA A 1169 -5.26 -7.82 -64.56
C ALA A 1169 -6.23 -6.75 -64.02
N GLU A 1170 -7.36 -7.15 -63.43
CA GLU A 1170 -8.39 -6.27 -62.90
C GLU A 1170 -8.60 -6.53 -61.40
N ARG A 1171 -8.54 -5.46 -60.59
CA ARG A 1171 -8.59 -5.52 -59.11
C ARG A 1171 -9.94 -5.99 -58.54
N PHE A 1172 -11.03 -5.70 -59.24
CA PHE A 1172 -12.39 -6.06 -58.83
C PHE A 1172 -12.95 -7.17 -59.72
N LEU A 1173 -14.06 -7.79 -59.29
CA LEU A 1173 -14.75 -8.78 -60.11
C LEU A 1173 -15.41 -8.10 -61.32
N THR A 1174 -15.17 -8.63 -62.51
CA THR A 1174 -15.86 -8.21 -63.74
C THR A 1174 -16.68 -9.35 -64.32
N ARG A 1175 -17.68 -9.01 -65.14
CA ARG A 1175 -18.59 -9.97 -65.79
C ARG A 1175 -17.84 -11.07 -66.53
N ASP A 1176 -16.84 -10.71 -67.33
CA ASP A 1176 -16.07 -11.68 -68.12
C ASP A 1176 -15.13 -12.54 -67.26
N LYS A 1177 -14.56 -12.01 -66.15
CA LYS A 1177 -13.85 -12.82 -65.16
C LYS A 1177 -14.79 -13.91 -64.59
N LEU A 1178 -15.98 -13.51 -64.13
CA LEU A 1178 -16.96 -14.45 -63.57
C LEU A 1178 -17.39 -15.52 -64.59
N VAL A 1179 -17.90 -15.09 -65.75
CA VAL A 1179 -18.53 -15.97 -66.76
C VAL A 1179 -17.52 -16.88 -67.45
N ARG A 1180 -16.33 -16.38 -67.79
CA ARG A 1180 -15.39 -17.09 -68.68
C ARG A 1180 -14.18 -17.70 -67.97
N GLN A 1181 -13.83 -17.22 -66.78
CA GLN A 1181 -12.60 -17.62 -66.09
C GLN A 1181 -12.87 -18.40 -64.79
N TYR A 1182 -14.05 -18.21 -64.17
CA TYR A 1182 -14.38 -18.85 -62.89
C TYR A 1182 -15.54 -19.86 -62.97
N LEU A 1183 -16.75 -19.47 -63.40
CA LEU A 1183 -17.94 -20.35 -63.40
C LEU A 1183 -17.76 -21.72 -64.11
N PRO A 1184 -17.11 -21.83 -65.29
CA PRO A 1184 -17.05 -23.08 -66.06
C PRO A 1184 -16.08 -24.14 -65.52
N TYR A 1185 -15.31 -23.84 -64.48
CA TYR A 1185 -14.18 -24.66 -64.01
C TYR A 1185 -14.49 -25.40 -62.70
N ALA A 1186 -13.74 -26.47 -62.48
CA ALA A 1186 -13.83 -27.31 -61.29
C ALA A 1186 -12.61 -27.14 -60.37
N ALA A 1187 -12.69 -27.69 -59.16
CA ALA A 1187 -11.52 -27.77 -58.28
C ALA A 1187 -10.45 -28.68 -58.89
N GLY A 1188 -9.17 -28.36 -58.68
CA GLY A 1188 -8.03 -29.16 -59.15
C GLY A 1188 -7.80 -30.46 -58.39
N ALA A 1189 -8.49 -30.64 -57.26
CA ALA A 1189 -8.54 -31.89 -56.51
C ALA A 1189 -9.88 -32.61 -56.78
N ALA A 1190 -9.86 -33.93 -56.90
CA ALA A 1190 -11.05 -34.74 -57.21
C ALA A 1190 -12.02 -34.92 -56.01
N GLY A 1191 -11.62 -34.55 -54.79
CA GLY A 1191 -12.45 -34.71 -53.59
C GLY A 1191 -13.75 -33.92 -53.65
N VAL A 1192 -14.86 -34.56 -53.25
CA VAL A 1192 -16.20 -33.93 -53.22
C VAL A 1192 -16.24 -32.67 -52.35
N VAL A 1193 -15.46 -32.63 -51.25
CA VAL A 1193 -15.34 -31.48 -50.36
C VAL A 1193 -14.73 -30.26 -51.07
N GLU A 1194 -13.69 -30.47 -51.87
CA GLU A 1194 -13.00 -29.42 -52.62
C GLU A 1194 -13.89 -28.87 -53.75
N GLN A 1195 -14.62 -29.75 -54.43
CA GLN A 1195 -15.62 -29.34 -55.43
C GLN A 1195 -16.76 -28.52 -54.80
N ALA A 1196 -17.25 -28.93 -53.62
CA ALA A 1196 -18.26 -28.17 -52.86
C ALA A 1196 -17.74 -26.79 -52.41
N LYS A 1197 -16.48 -26.68 -51.95
CA LYS A 1197 -15.86 -25.39 -51.59
C LYS A 1197 -15.77 -24.43 -52.78
N VAL A 1198 -15.37 -24.93 -53.96
CA VAL A 1198 -15.37 -24.14 -55.20
C VAL A 1198 -16.79 -23.69 -55.56
N GLY A 1199 -17.77 -24.59 -55.49
CA GLY A 1199 -19.19 -24.27 -55.71
C GLY A 1199 -19.70 -23.16 -54.79
N ILE A 1200 -19.35 -23.17 -53.51
CA ILE A 1200 -19.73 -22.13 -52.53
C ILE A 1200 -19.11 -20.75 -52.88
N CYS A 1201 -17.85 -20.70 -53.29
CA CYS A 1201 -17.21 -19.46 -53.75
C CYS A 1201 -17.88 -18.91 -55.01
N LEU A 1202 -18.17 -19.77 -55.98
CA LEU A 1202 -18.84 -19.40 -57.24
C LEU A 1202 -20.29 -18.93 -57.01
N GLU A 1203 -21.06 -19.63 -56.17
CA GLU A 1203 -22.43 -19.23 -55.80
C GLU A 1203 -22.42 -17.85 -55.14
N THR A 1204 -21.44 -17.61 -54.26
CA THR A 1204 -21.26 -16.33 -53.57
C THR A 1204 -20.93 -15.21 -54.56
N MET A 1205 -19.95 -15.41 -55.44
CA MET A 1205 -19.57 -14.41 -56.45
C MET A 1205 -20.71 -14.10 -57.42
N LEU A 1206 -21.47 -15.12 -57.86
CA LEU A 1206 -22.63 -14.94 -58.74
C LEU A 1206 -23.73 -14.13 -58.06
N ARG A 1207 -24.13 -14.49 -56.82
CA ARG A 1207 -25.13 -13.73 -56.05
C ARG A 1207 -24.73 -12.28 -55.86
N ARG A 1208 -23.46 -12.03 -55.53
CA ARG A 1208 -22.91 -10.67 -55.36
C ARG A 1208 -22.85 -9.88 -56.66
N ALA A 1209 -22.51 -10.53 -57.78
CA ALA A 1209 -22.51 -9.91 -59.10
C ALA A 1209 -23.92 -9.47 -59.53
N VAL A 1210 -24.96 -10.26 -59.22
CA VAL A 1210 -26.37 -9.89 -59.44
C VAL A 1210 -26.76 -8.71 -58.55
N GLU A 1211 -26.39 -8.73 -57.26
CA GLU A 1211 -26.72 -7.68 -56.27
C GLU A 1211 -26.21 -6.29 -56.67
N VAL A 1212 -25.07 -6.19 -57.36
CA VAL A 1212 -24.51 -4.91 -57.87
C VAL A 1212 -24.83 -4.63 -59.34
N GLY A 1213 -25.62 -5.50 -60.00
CA GLY A 1213 -25.95 -5.36 -61.43
C GLY A 1213 -24.77 -5.54 -62.38
N LEU A 1214 -23.73 -6.28 -61.98
CA LEU A 1214 -22.58 -6.63 -62.82
C LEU A 1214 -22.96 -7.62 -63.94
N VAL A 1215 -24.05 -8.35 -63.74
CA VAL A 1215 -24.69 -9.24 -64.72
C VAL A 1215 -26.19 -8.95 -64.75
N GLY A 1216 -26.82 -9.07 -65.92
CA GLY A 1216 -28.25 -8.83 -66.08
C GLY A 1216 -28.89 -9.69 -67.16
N PHE A 1217 -30.14 -9.36 -67.53
CA PHE A 1217 -30.96 -10.13 -68.46
C PHE A 1217 -30.26 -10.49 -69.79
N ALA A 1218 -29.39 -9.59 -70.30
CA ALA A 1218 -28.63 -9.82 -71.54
C ALA A 1218 -27.54 -10.91 -71.43
N ASP A 1219 -27.18 -11.33 -70.22
CA ASP A 1219 -26.13 -12.31 -69.94
C ASP A 1219 -26.67 -13.72 -69.65
N VAL A 1220 -27.98 -13.88 -69.46
CA VAL A 1220 -28.62 -15.08 -68.89
C VAL A 1220 -28.26 -16.36 -69.66
N ASP A 1221 -28.21 -16.33 -70.99
CA ASP A 1221 -27.86 -17.51 -71.80
C ASP A 1221 -26.38 -17.91 -71.65
N GLU A 1222 -25.45 -16.95 -71.63
CA GLU A 1222 -24.01 -17.23 -71.45
C GLU A 1222 -23.71 -17.64 -70.01
N LEU A 1223 -24.39 -17.03 -69.02
CA LEU A 1223 -24.34 -17.42 -67.61
C LEU A 1223 -24.86 -18.84 -67.38
N ARG A 1224 -26.02 -19.19 -67.93
CA ARG A 1224 -26.60 -20.53 -67.82
C ARG A 1224 -25.65 -21.58 -68.40
N ALA A 1225 -25.14 -21.34 -69.60
CA ALA A 1225 -24.17 -22.23 -70.24
C ALA A 1225 -22.86 -22.37 -69.42
N ALA A 1226 -22.38 -21.28 -68.80
CA ALA A 1226 -21.20 -21.30 -67.93
C ALA A 1226 -21.44 -22.06 -66.61
N VAL A 1227 -22.58 -21.82 -65.95
CA VAL A 1227 -23.00 -22.52 -64.73
C VAL A 1227 -23.20 -24.00 -64.99
N ASP A 1228 -23.95 -24.38 -66.02
CA ASP A 1228 -24.23 -25.78 -66.34
C ASP A 1228 -22.96 -26.56 -66.69
N LYS A 1229 -22.09 -25.98 -67.52
CA LYS A 1229 -20.77 -26.58 -67.85
C LYS A 1229 -19.89 -26.76 -66.61
N GLY A 1230 -19.89 -25.78 -65.70
CA GLY A 1230 -19.18 -25.89 -64.42
C GLY A 1230 -19.77 -26.96 -63.51
N ALA A 1231 -21.10 -27.00 -63.38
CA ALA A 1231 -21.84 -27.96 -62.57
C ALA A 1231 -21.59 -29.41 -63.01
N GLU A 1232 -21.67 -29.68 -64.32
CA GLU A 1232 -21.36 -30.99 -64.90
C GLU A 1232 -19.90 -31.39 -64.62
N ARG A 1233 -18.96 -30.46 -64.75
CA ARG A 1233 -17.53 -30.72 -64.54
C ARG A 1233 -17.20 -31.00 -63.07
N ARG A 1234 -17.75 -30.23 -62.14
CA ARG A 1234 -17.61 -30.43 -60.68
C ARG A 1234 -18.26 -31.73 -60.23
N ALA A 1235 -19.50 -32.00 -60.67
CA ALA A 1235 -20.21 -33.24 -60.34
C ALA A 1235 -19.61 -34.49 -61.01
N GLY A 1236 -18.93 -34.35 -62.16
CA GLY A 1236 -18.20 -35.42 -62.82
C GLY A 1236 -16.91 -35.81 -62.10
N LEU A 1237 -16.15 -34.81 -61.62
CA LEU A 1237 -14.90 -35.03 -60.88
C LEU A 1237 -15.11 -35.47 -59.42
N ALA A 1238 -16.22 -35.08 -58.79
CA ALA A 1238 -16.54 -35.44 -57.41
C ALA A 1238 -17.08 -36.88 -57.21
N ARG A 1239 -17.26 -37.67 -58.29
CA ARG A 1239 -17.72 -39.06 -58.15
C ARG A 1239 -16.59 -39.95 -57.64
N PRO A 1240 -16.81 -40.79 -56.61
CA PRO A 1240 -15.84 -41.82 -56.27
C PRO A 1240 -15.72 -42.81 -57.44
N ASP A 1241 -14.50 -43.25 -57.74
CA ASP A 1241 -14.28 -44.39 -58.62
C ASP A 1241 -14.88 -45.67 -57.97
N ASP A 1242 -15.58 -46.50 -58.74
CA ASP A 1242 -16.17 -47.78 -58.30
C ASP A 1242 -15.11 -48.87 -57.97
N ALA A 1243 -13.92 -48.48 -57.51
CA ALA A 1243 -12.72 -49.32 -57.43
C ALA A 1243 -12.17 -49.48 -56.00
N VAL A 1244 -12.72 -50.47 -55.30
CA VAL A 1244 -12.07 -51.23 -54.21
C VAL A 1244 -11.70 -50.43 -52.95
N HIS A 1245 -12.68 -50.26 -52.06
CA HIS A 1245 -12.44 -50.36 -50.61
C HIS A 1245 -13.32 -51.46 -50.03
N SER A 1246 -12.71 -52.40 -49.33
CA SER A 1246 -13.40 -53.48 -48.59
C SER A 1246 -14.18 -52.91 -47.41
N GLU A 1247 -15.37 -53.44 -47.14
CA GLU A 1247 -16.39 -52.92 -46.21
C GLU A 1247 -15.99 -52.85 -44.71
N ASP A 1248 -14.73 -53.16 -44.34
CA ASP A 1248 -14.30 -53.34 -42.94
C ASP A 1248 -13.52 -52.17 -42.31
N GLU A 1249 -13.05 -51.16 -43.07
CA GLU A 1249 -12.33 -49.99 -42.51
C GLU A 1249 -12.66 -48.65 -43.23
N ILE A 1250 -13.87 -48.12 -43.01
CA ILE A 1250 -14.19 -46.70 -43.25
C ILE A 1250 -14.75 -46.11 -41.94
N ASP A 1251 -14.21 -44.99 -41.47
CA ASP A 1251 -14.77 -44.26 -40.32
C ASP A 1251 -16.15 -43.71 -40.72
N ASP A 1252 -17.20 -44.08 -39.98
CA ASP A 1252 -18.58 -43.60 -40.19
C ASP A 1252 -18.64 -42.06 -40.34
N ASN A 1253 -17.76 -41.30 -39.68
CA ASN A 1253 -17.72 -39.85 -39.78
C ASN A 1253 -17.25 -39.33 -41.16
N GLU A 1254 -16.41 -40.08 -41.88
CA GLU A 1254 -15.84 -39.68 -43.17
C GLU A 1254 -16.86 -39.88 -44.29
N ALA A 1255 -17.50 -41.06 -44.32
CA ALA A 1255 -18.63 -41.34 -45.22
C ALA A 1255 -19.83 -40.39 -45.02
N ILE A 1256 -20.07 -39.94 -43.77
CA ILE A 1256 -21.08 -38.89 -43.49
C ILE A 1256 -20.65 -37.54 -44.09
N GLN A 1257 -19.39 -37.13 -43.89
CA GLN A 1257 -18.88 -35.85 -44.40
C GLN A 1257 -18.87 -35.79 -45.93
N GLU A 1258 -18.56 -36.89 -46.61
CA GLU A 1258 -18.65 -36.96 -48.08
C GLU A 1258 -20.10 -36.86 -48.59
N ARG A 1259 -21.06 -37.52 -47.92
CA ARG A 1259 -22.48 -37.42 -48.27
C ARG A 1259 -23.03 -36.00 -48.05
N GLU A 1260 -22.67 -35.37 -46.93
CA GLU A 1260 -23.01 -33.97 -46.66
C GLU A 1260 -22.38 -33.03 -47.70
N ALA A 1261 -21.11 -33.25 -48.06
CA ALA A 1261 -20.42 -32.47 -49.08
C ALA A 1261 -21.05 -32.63 -50.48
N TRP A 1262 -21.46 -33.85 -50.84
CA TRP A 1262 -22.16 -34.11 -52.09
C TRP A 1262 -23.52 -33.40 -52.15
N ALA A 1263 -24.29 -33.42 -51.06
CA ALA A 1263 -25.54 -32.67 -50.96
C ALA A 1263 -25.30 -31.15 -51.09
N TRP A 1264 -24.31 -30.61 -50.37
CA TRP A 1264 -23.92 -29.19 -50.47
C TRP A 1264 -23.52 -28.77 -51.89
N LEU A 1265 -22.79 -29.63 -52.61
CA LEU A 1265 -22.44 -29.42 -54.01
C LEU A 1265 -23.69 -29.40 -54.90
N GLN A 1266 -24.52 -30.44 -54.86
CA GLN A 1266 -25.73 -30.53 -55.69
C GLN A 1266 -26.71 -29.37 -55.44
N GLU A 1267 -26.96 -29.03 -54.18
CA GLU A 1267 -27.81 -27.89 -53.84
C GLU A 1267 -27.17 -26.55 -54.23
N GLY A 1268 -25.84 -26.41 -54.15
CA GLY A 1268 -25.11 -25.22 -54.60
C GLY A 1268 -25.29 -24.97 -56.10
N GLU A 1269 -25.16 -26.02 -56.93
CA GLU A 1269 -25.43 -25.92 -58.36
C GLU A 1269 -26.90 -25.58 -58.66
N ALA A 1270 -27.85 -26.20 -57.94
CA ALA A 1270 -29.26 -25.87 -58.07
C ALA A 1270 -29.57 -24.41 -57.67
N ARG A 1271 -28.92 -23.90 -56.61
CA ARG A 1271 -29.04 -22.51 -56.17
C ARG A 1271 -28.40 -21.54 -57.17
N MET A 1272 -27.28 -21.87 -57.80
CA MET A 1272 -26.69 -21.04 -58.87
C MET A 1272 -27.61 -20.97 -60.09
N ARG A 1273 -28.19 -22.10 -60.53
CA ARG A 1273 -29.21 -22.11 -61.59
C ARG A 1273 -30.41 -21.25 -61.24
N ALA A 1274 -30.97 -21.41 -60.04
CA ALA A 1274 -32.10 -20.60 -59.57
C ALA A 1274 -31.76 -19.10 -59.51
N VAL A 1275 -30.51 -18.72 -59.19
CA VAL A 1275 -30.08 -17.32 -59.28
C VAL A 1275 -30.08 -16.83 -60.73
N VAL A 1276 -29.63 -17.63 -61.70
CA VAL A 1276 -29.71 -17.29 -63.14
C VAL A 1276 -31.16 -17.27 -63.66
N ASP A 1277 -32.05 -18.10 -63.11
CA ASP A 1277 -33.49 -18.08 -63.42
C ASP A 1277 -34.23 -16.87 -62.84
N MET A 1278 -33.62 -16.16 -61.88
CA MET A 1278 -34.18 -14.97 -61.22
C MET A 1278 -33.72 -13.63 -61.82
N ILE A 1279 -32.77 -13.66 -62.78
CA ILE A 1279 -32.25 -12.49 -63.53
C ILE A 1279 -33.16 -12.18 -64.73
#